data_AF-A0A538RZF6-F1
#
_entry.id   AF-A0A538RZF6-F1
#
_cell.length_a   1.000
_cell.length_b   1.000
_cell.length_c   1.000
_cell.angle_alpha   90.00
_cell.angle_beta   90.00
_cell.angle_gamma   90.00
#
_symmetry.space_group_name_H-M   'P 1'
#
loop_
_entity.id
_entity.type
_entity.pdbx_description
1 polymer ?
#
loop_
_entity_poly.entity_id
_entity_poly.type
_entity_poly.pdbx_seq_one_letter_code
_entity_poly.pdbx_strand_id
1 'polypeptide(L)'
;TVTAKQGEAASVELKPTGDAGGVYRITVFEELPGEGRRKVDPKAERLVYHTPSKQLILNAKPDKKLYVPGEQVTLSLSALDEKEQPAPAIVMVSVVDKSVITLADEKTYRTMPTHYFLTTEVRRPEDLEYADFLLSSHPKAAAALDLLLGTQGWRRFAEQKPEDFKKNHGAEADRLLATTGQTNKVTIDVLQHQAQKIQEEYTTQLAKLQEDQSKANQAFAAAQSDQRFTDEIAALKQRVVQLEEEHRAAEQRLADHKAFAARVAAAALPVAAVILLVLSGVTLVLAVRRDGLPRTLPRYALAAVCLFLGIGLLVLMPSLQPMAQENLLFAHAARDSQFTKPAGSEMSAAAAKTAEPMAHGGPTAPLAKAAPRFGGGPAEMKDPAKNMELFRAVDGKGEGAPGMPNGVARFHLNMAQNQVRPEAAPPMPAEKRLELLDATKEMEAGKEPLVRDKGMALARAFQPQVPGEKAKKALLEQERQQAGARRMLGAAPAFREEPGEDRKRVPNLRMKRAAGFGGGRMGGGGFGPAAAGLMPIVEPPPAPLVVREFAFHRSGGPSPERSMFADTVYWHPVLVLPGGRGQATFSLSDSVTGYETTVFGHTLDGRIGAFNNIIEARNLLALEPKLPIEVTASDKIDVPVSIANNTNEQRPVEMHVAATGLKLVGDANAQLVLGPDGRTRRVFRLQPDLVDGQGRVTIEGTTAPYQDRVTRTLTVVPDGFPIVNSRSDVLEGAAQQEVVLPETWIKGTLRCRLQVFPSTLADLQKGLEALLREPGGCFEQTSSSNYPNVLILNYLKESDQANAALKQRATELLASGYQRLVAFECEDPQNPRRRGYEWFGGKAAPHEALTAYGLLEFRDMAGVYNVDMQMVERTRNYLMSRKDGKGGFQRNPGAIDTFGRAPDDITNAYIVWALTESGKDDDIEKELATLAGQAKTSKDPYFIALVANSLINRARTGDGVALLKSVVAAQKEDGHLDAAQTSITGSGGRDLQIETTALAVLGWLKANRPGDFNAPIQKAVKWIGQQRGGYGGFGSTQSTILALKALIAFTRANKKTPEAGTLKLYAGDKMVGQQQFAAGVQDALVLDVPEAEKHLKPGKNVVRFEITGKNVFPYTLTSTYRTLKPASAEQCAVKLSTHLDRPQAVEGETVHLTVTVENAEDKGQGMAIAIIGLPSGLTLPEDMKQLKDYALLRNNGKEKGLIGAWEVRGRELVLYWRDLAPKQKIEVPLDLICQVPGEYTGPASRAYLYYNADHKHWVGPLKVTITAKVVFAIRPD
;
A
#
# COMPACT_ATOMS: atom_id res chain seq x y z
N THR A 1 -20.19 -47.81 20.21
CA THR A 1 -19.40 -48.08 21.42
C THR A 1 -18.72 -49.42 21.27
N VAL A 2 -17.48 -49.56 21.71
CA VAL A 2 -16.71 -50.82 21.64
C VAL A 2 -16.06 -51.04 23.01
N THR A 3 -16.15 -52.26 23.52
CA THR A 3 -15.60 -52.63 24.83
C THR A 3 -14.22 -53.26 24.65
N ALA A 4 -13.16 -52.50 24.92
CA ALA A 4 -11.79 -53.01 24.97
C ALA A 4 -11.44 -53.44 26.41
N LYS A 5 -10.72 -54.55 26.59
CA LYS A 5 -10.12 -54.88 27.89
C LYS A 5 -8.74 -54.23 28.01
N GLN A 6 -8.31 -53.96 29.24
CA GLN A 6 -7.00 -53.40 29.51
C GLN A 6 -5.88 -54.32 28.98
N GLY A 7 -5.05 -53.80 28.07
CA GLY A 7 -3.97 -54.56 27.43
C GLY A 7 -4.36 -55.37 26.19
N GLU A 8 -5.65 -55.51 25.88
CA GLU A 8 -6.14 -56.14 24.65
C GLU A 8 -6.43 -55.09 23.57
N ALA A 9 -6.05 -55.37 22.32
CA ALA A 9 -6.38 -54.50 21.19
C ALA A 9 -7.80 -54.80 20.68
N ALA A 10 -8.65 -53.77 20.58
CA ALA A 10 -9.97 -53.86 19.96
C ALA A 10 -9.99 -53.07 18.64
N SER A 11 -10.36 -53.73 17.54
CA SER A 11 -10.53 -53.10 16.24
C SER A 11 -11.88 -52.42 16.10
N VAL A 12 -11.92 -51.29 15.39
CA VAL A 12 -13.15 -50.54 15.08
C VAL A 12 -13.15 -50.18 13.60
N GLU A 13 -14.17 -50.63 12.86
CA GLU A 13 -14.40 -50.19 11.48
C GLU A 13 -15.26 -48.92 11.51
N LEU A 14 -14.80 -47.84 10.87
CA LEU A 14 -15.53 -46.59 10.75
C LEU A 14 -15.93 -46.37 9.29
N LYS A 15 -17.23 -46.22 9.02
CA LYS A 15 -17.76 -45.97 7.68
C LYS A 15 -18.19 -44.50 7.59
N PRO A 16 -17.51 -43.65 6.80
CA PRO A 16 -17.91 -42.26 6.64
C PRO A 16 -19.29 -42.17 5.99
N THR A 17 -20.08 -41.19 6.41
CA THR A 17 -21.47 -41.01 5.93
C THR A 17 -21.56 -39.81 4.99
N GLY A 18 -21.70 -40.07 3.69
CA GLY A 18 -21.89 -39.05 2.65
C GLY A 18 -20.68 -38.84 1.74
N ASP A 19 -20.82 -37.91 0.80
CA ASP A 19 -19.84 -37.62 -0.29
C ASP A 19 -18.72 -36.64 0.12
N ALA A 20 -18.58 -36.31 1.40
CA ALA A 20 -17.68 -35.26 1.85
C ALA A 20 -16.20 -35.69 1.76
N GLY A 21 -15.40 -34.96 0.99
CA GLY A 21 -13.95 -35.14 0.93
C GLY A 21 -13.18 -34.15 1.80
N GLY A 22 -11.94 -34.49 2.14
CA GLY A 22 -11.02 -33.67 2.93
C GLY A 22 -10.52 -34.36 4.20
N VAL A 23 -9.97 -33.59 5.13
CA VAL A 23 -9.48 -34.13 6.41
C VAL A 23 -10.64 -34.40 7.37
N TYR A 24 -10.75 -35.65 7.79
CA TYR A 24 -11.65 -36.14 8.84
C TYR A 24 -10.93 -36.12 10.20
N ARG A 25 -11.60 -35.61 11.23
CA ARG A 25 -11.15 -35.66 12.63
C ARG A 25 -11.85 -36.80 13.36
N ILE A 26 -11.07 -37.74 13.90
CA ILE A 26 -11.56 -38.94 14.61
C ILE A 26 -11.17 -38.84 16.08
N THR A 27 -12.14 -38.53 16.94
CA THR A 27 -11.94 -38.41 18.40
C THR A 27 -12.52 -39.62 19.12
N VAL A 28 -11.71 -40.28 19.95
CA VAL A 28 -12.09 -41.45 20.77
C VAL A 28 -12.43 -40.98 22.18
N PHE A 29 -13.59 -41.39 22.68
CA PHE A 29 -14.09 -41.03 24.01
C PHE A 29 -14.24 -42.26 24.92
N GLU A 30 -13.93 -42.11 26.20
CA GLU A 30 -14.39 -43.00 27.27
C GLU A 30 -15.80 -42.59 27.70
N GLU A 31 -16.65 -43.57 27.99
CA GLU A 31 -18.00 -43.35 28.51
C GLU A 31 -17.97 -43.43 30.04
N LEU A 32 -18.25 -42.31 30.71
CA LEU A 32 -18.24 -42.18 32.16
C LEU A 32 -19.63 -42.46 32.76
N PRO A 33 -19.72 -43.13 33.93
CA PRO A 33 -21.00 -43.35 34.61
C PRO A 33 -21.71 -42.03 34.97
N GLY A 34 -23.02 -41.98 34.79
CA GLY A 34 -23.85 -40.83 35.16
C GLY A 34 -25.34 -41.05 34.85
N GLU A 35 -26.21 -40.44 35.65
CA GLU A 35 -27.66 -40.55 35.47
C GLU A 35 -28.16 -39.63 34.35
N GLY A 36 -28.99 -40.16 33.45
CA GLY A 36 -29.80 -39.40 32.49
C GLY A 36 -29.09 -38.74 31.31
N ARG A 37 -27.79 -38.42 31.39
CA ARG A 37 -27.00 -37.90 30.26
C ARG A 37 -25.66 -38.62 30.12
N ARG A 38 -25.38 -39.08 28.89
CA ARG A 38 -24.18 -39.83 28.49
C ARG A 38 -22.94 -38.94 28.62
N LYS A 39 -22.22 -39.06 29.73
CA LYS A 39 -21.01 -38.29 30.01
C LYS A 39 -19.82 -38.95 29.30
N VAL A 40 -19.06 -38.18 28.54
CA VAL A 40 -17.95 -38.69 27.73
C VAL A 40 -16.68 -37.87 27.95
N ASP A 41 -15.52 -38.53 27.94
CA ASP A 41 -14.21 -37.91 28.15
C ASP A 41 -13.25 -38.26 26.99
N PRO A 42 -12.77 -37.28 26.20
CA PRO A 42 -11.93 -37.54 25.03
C PRO A 42 -10.52 -38.02 25.43
N LYS A 43 -10.11 -39.16 24.89
CA LYS A 43 -8.82 -39.81 25.22
C LYS A 43 -7.78 -39.69 24.11
N ALA A 44 -8.21 -39.74 22.86
CA ALA A 44 -7.33 -39.70 21.69
C ALA A 44 -8.01 -39.00 20.52
N GLU A 45 -7.21 -38.46 19.61
CA GLU A 45 -7.65 -37.73 18.43
C GLU A 45 -6.67 -38.03 17.28
N ARG A 46 -7.20 -38.27 16.07
CA ARG A 46 -6.41 -38.49 14.85
C ARG A 46 -7.05 -37.76 13.68
N LEU A 47 -6.21 -37.19 12.82
CA LEU A 47 -6.61 -36.68 11.51
C LEU A 47 -6.36 -37.76 10.44
N VAL A 48 -7.29 -37.93 9.52
CA VAL A 48 -7.22 -38.87 8.39
C VAL A 48 -7.77 -38.19 7.16
N TYR A 49 -7.12 -38.31 6.00
CA TYR A 49 -7.67 -37.75 4.76
C TYR A 49 -8.64 -38.72 4.08
N HIS A 50 -9.79 -38.22 3.63
CA HIS A 50 -10.74 -38.94 2.78
C HIS A 50 -10.81 -38.28 1.41
N THR A 51 -10.46 -39.02 0.36
CA THR A 51 -10.57 -38.54 -1.03
C THR A 51 -12.03 -38.26 -1.39
N PRO A 52 -12.36 -37.08 -1.95
CA PRO A 52 -13.73 -36.75 -2.37
C PRO A 52 -14.31 -37.78 -3.36
N SER A 53 -15.57 -38.15 -3.20
CA SER A 53 -16.29 -38.99 -4.18
C SER A 53 -16.75 -38.20 -5.43
N LYS A 54 -16.74 -36.86 -5.35
CA LYS A 54 -17.13 -35.92 -6.41
C LYS A 54 -15.99 -34.93 -6.65
N GLN A 55 -15.60 -34.76 -7.90
CA GLN A 55 -14.46 -33.92 -8.29
C GLN A 55 -14.72 -33.24 -9.64
N LEU A 56 -14.10 -32.09 -9.87
CA LEU A 56 -14.17 -31.39 -11.16
C LEU A 56 -12.90 -31.66 -11.97
N ILE A 57 -13.02 -32.44 -13.03
CA ILE A 57 -11.92 -32.74 -13.94
C ILE A 57 -11.81 -31.61 -14.96
N LEU A 58 -10.84 -30.73 -14.77
CA LEU A 58 -10.54 -29.61 -15.67
C LEU A 58 -9.49 -30.03 -16.70
N ASN A 59 -9.60 -29.53 -17.94
CA ASN A 59 -8.58 -29.68 -18.97
C ASN A 59 -8.47 -28.37 -19.78
N ALA A 60 -7.23 -28.02 -20.14
CA ALA A 60 -6.91 -26.92 -21.06
C ALA A 60 -5.98 -27.43 -22.18
N LYS A 61 -6.52 -27.47 -23.40
CA LYS A 61 -5.84 -28.02 -24.58
C LYS A 61 -5.59 -26.93 -25.63
N PRO A 62 -4.33 -26.57 -25.94
CA PRO A 62 -4.01 -25.71 -27.07
C PRO A 62 -4.35 -26.38 -28.42
N ASP A 63 -4.63 -25.59 -29.45
CA ASP A 63 -4.92 -26.07 -30.81
C ASP A 63 -3.71 -26.75 -31.48
N LYS A 64 -2.49 -26.39 -31.11
CA LYS A 64 -1.23 -26.98 -31.59
C LYS A 64 -0.41 -27.55 -30.43
N LYS A 65 0.52 -28.46 -30.76
CA LYS A 65 1.50 -29.01 -29.79
C LYS A 65 2.70 -28.10 -29.55
N LEU A 66 3.01 -27.24 -30.52
CA LEU A 66 4.16 -26.36 -30.55
C LEU A 66 3.77 -25.09 -31.32
N TYR A 67 4.25 -23.95 -30.85
CA TYR A 67 4.05 -22.64 -31.46
C TYR A 67 5.40 -21.98 -31.76
N VAL A 68 5.42 -20.97 -32.61
CA VAL A 68 6.51 -19.97 -32.66
C VAL A 68 6.20 -18.79 -31.73
N PRO A 69 7.21 -18.03 -31.26
CA PRO A 69 6.97 -16.82 -30.47
C PRO A 69 6.13 -15.81 -31.25
N GLY A 70 5.24 -15.09 -30.55
CA GLY A 70 4.29 -14.18 -31.17
C GLY A 70 3.09 -14.82 -31.89
N GLU A 71 2.98 -16.16 -31.94
CA GLU A 71 1.87 -16.86 -32.60
C GLU A 71 0.57 -16.80 -31.77
N GLN A 72 -0.58 -16.90 -32.45
CA GLN A 72 -1.88 -17.00 -31.82
C GLN A 72 -2.18 -18.44 -31.36
N VAL A 73 -2.63 -18.55 -30.10
CA VAL A 73 -3.13 -19.76 -29.45
C VAL A 73 -4.66 -19.69 -29.36
N THR A 74 -5.33 -20.80 -29.68
CA THR A 74 -6.72 -21.05 -29.28
C THR A 74 -6.73 -22.16 -28.23
N LEU A 75 -6.94 -21.78 -26.97
CA LEU A 75 -6.96 -22.67 -25.82
C LEU A 75 -8.39 -23.21 -25.61
N SER A 76 -8.61 -24.48 -25.94
CA SER A 76 -9.88 -25.17 -25.68
C SER A 76 -9.96 -25.62 -24.23
N LEU A 77 -11.04 -25.23 -23.54
CA LEU A 77 -11.27 -25.49 -22.13
C LEU A 77 -12.45 -26.45 -21.95
N SER A 78 -12.32 -27.41 -21.01
CA SER A 78 -13.42 -28.28 -20.63
C SER A 78 -13.42 -28.62 -19.15
N ALA A 79 -14.61 -28.79 -18.58
CA ALA A 79 -14.86 -29.21 -17.21
C ALA A 79 -15.81 -30.42 -17.22
N LEU A 80 -15.40 -31.52 -16.58
CA LEU A 80 -16.16 -32.77 -16.50
C LEU A 80 -16.38 -33.17 -15.03
N ASP A 81 -17.43 -33.93 -14.74
CA ASP A 81 -17.68 -34.54 -13.42
C ASP A 81 -16.83 -35.80 -13.19
N GLU A 82 -17.01 -36.45 -12.03
CA GLU A 82 -16.37 -37.73 -11.68
C GLU A 82 -16.74 -38.92 -12.58
N LYS A 83 -17.60 -38.73 -13.59
CA LYS A 83 -18.04 -39.73 -14.58
C LYS A 83 -17.69 -39.29 -16.01
N GLU A 84 -16.77 -38.33 -16.14
CA GLU A 84 -16.32 -37.73 -17.40
C GLU A 84 -17.43 -37.04 -18.21
N GLN A 85 -18.56 -36.68 -17.58
CA GLN A 85 -19.67 -35.98 -18.23
C GLN A 85 -19.51 -34.46 -18.13
N PRO A 86 -19.87 -33.66 -19.16
CA PRO A 86 -19.69 -32.20 -19.13
C PRO A 86 -20.43 -31.53 -17.97
N ALA A 87 -19.69 -30.83 -17.12
CA ALA A 87 -20.18 -30.21 -15.89
C ALA A 87 -20.21 -28.67 -16.02
N PRO A 88 -21.35 -27.99 -15.79
CA PRO A 88 -21.40 -26.53 -15.74
C PRO A 88 -20.49 -25.98 -14.64
N ALA A 89 -19.50 -25.18 -15.02
CA ALA A 89 -18.43 -24.73 -14.13
C ALA A 89 -18.12 -23.24 -14.31
N ILE A 90 -17.51 -22.66 -13.28
CA ILE A 90 -16.86 -21.35 -13.30
C ILE A 90 -15.35 -21.61 -13.15
N VAL A 91 -14.53 -21.03 -14.03
CA VAL A 91 -13.08 -21.22 -14.02
C VAL A 91 -12.31 -19.89 -14.06
N MET A 92 -11.20 -19.85 -13.33
CA MET A 92 -10.13 -18.88 -13.51
C MET A 92 -9.11 -19.50 -14.47
N VAL A 93 -8.62 -18.72 -15.44
CA VAL A 93 -7.58 -19.13 -16.40
C VAL A 93 -6.45 -18.11 -16.39
N SER A 94 -5.20 -18.58 -16.28
CA SER A 94 -4.01 -17.77 -16.48
C SER A 94 -3.02 -18.47 -17.40
N VAL A 95 -2.27 -17.69 -18.19
CA VAL A 95 -1.17 -18.17 -19.03
C VAL A 95 0.00 -17.20 -18.90
N VAL A 96 1.12 -17.68 -18.35
CA VAL A 96 2.28 -16.88 -17.94
C VAL A 96 3.57 -17.58 -18.38
N ASP A 97 4.59 -16.81 -18.80
CA ASP A 97 5.93 -17.31 -19.12
C ASP A 97 6.49 -18.10 -17.92
N LYS A 98 6.77 -19.38 -18.13
CA LYS A 98 7.20 -20.31 -17.08
C LYS A 98 8.52 -19.87 -16.47
N SER A 99 9.38 -19.16 -17.21
CA SER A 99 10.61 -18.60 -16.65
C SER A 99 10.30 -17.69 -15.46
N VAL A 100 9.33 -16.80 -15.59
CA VAL A 100 8.88 -15.87 -14.53
C VAL A 100 8.28 -16.61 -13.34
N ILE A 101 7.53 -17.70 -13.56
CA ILE A 101 7.04 -18.56 -12.47
C ILE A 101 8.22 -19.23 -11.74
N THR A 102 9.21 -19.76 -12.46
CA THR A 102 10.37 -20.41 -11.81
C THR A 102 11.27 -19.44 -11.05
N LEU A 103 11.29 -18.16 -11.41
CA LEU A 103 12.02 -17.09 -10.69
C LEU A 103 11.30 -16.64 -9.39
N ALA A 104 10.04 -17.02 -9.18
CA ALA A 104 9.29 -16.60 -8.00
C ALA A 104 9.61 -17.42 -6.73
N ASP A 105 10.15 -18.64 -6.89
CA ASP A 105 10.51 -19.60 -5.83
C ASP A 105 9.45 -19.79 -4.71
N GLU A 106 8.16 -19.62 -5.05
CA GLU A 106 7.04 -19.68 -4.10
C GLU A 106 6.66 -21.12 -3.78
N LYS A 107 7.47 -21.75 -2.93
CA LYS A 107 7.30 -23.16 -2.52
C LYS A 107 5.98 -23.42 -1.80
N THR A 108 5.32 -22.42 -1.20
CA THR A 108 4.05 -22.59 -0.47
C THR A 108 2.82 -22.52 -1.36
N TYR A 109 3.01 -22.32 -2.68
CA TYR A 109 1.96 -22.46 -3.69
C TYR A 109 1.20 -23.79 -3.54
N ARG A 110 -0.11 -23.72 -3.79
CA ARG A 110 -1.05 -24.83 -3.65
C ARG A 110 -2.29 -24.63 -4.52
N THR A 111 -2.73 -25.68 -5.19
CA THR A 111 -3.99 -25.67 -5.97
C THR A 111 -5.24 -25.54 -5.10
N MET A 112 -6.39 -25.18 -5.70
CA MET A 112 -7.68 -25.13 -4.99
C MET A 112 -8.03 -26.43 -4.23
N PRO A 113 -7.95 -27.64 -4.81
CA PRO A 113 -8.18 -28.89 -4.08
C PRO A 113 -7.34 -29.01 -2.81
N THR A 114 -6.03 -28.75 -2.89
CA THR A 114 -5.12 -28.79 -1.73
C THR A 114 -5.47 -27.74 -0.69
N HIS A 115 -5.81 -26.52 -1.11
CA HIS A 115 -6.23 -25.50 -0.16
C HIS A 115 -7.50 -25.91 0.60
N TYR A 116 -8.59 -26.25 -0.10
CA TYR A 116 -9.88 -26.49 0.56
C TYR A 116 -9.98 -27.86 1.26
N PHE A 117 -9.41 -28.93 0.71
CA PHE A 117 -9.55 -30.27 1.30
C PHE A 117 -8.50 -30.61 2.37
N LEU A 118 -7.32 -29.97 2.37
CA LEU A 118 -6.25 -30.26 3.33
C LEU A 118 -6.00 -29.14 4.35
N THR A 119 -5.90 -27.88 3.93
CA THR A 119 -5.35 -26.82 4.81
C THR A 119 -6.28 -26.35 5.93
N THR A 120 -7.54 -26.77 5.93
CA THR A 120 -8.55 -26.44 6.97
C THR A 120 -8.25 -27.06 8.33
N GLU A 121 -7.65 -28.26 8.37
CA GLU A 121 -7.32 -28.99 9.60
C GLU A 121 -5.81 -29.01 9.91
N VAL A 122 -4.94 -28.63 8.98
CA VAL A 122 -3.47 -28.56 9.22
C VAL A 122 -3.12 -27.29 9.99
N ARG A 123 -2.17 -27.38 10.92
CA ARG A 123 -1.64 -26.22 11.67
C ARG A 123 -0.61 -25.49 10.82
N ARG A 124 -0.69 -24.15 10.75
CA ARG A 124 0.17 -23.28 9.92
C ARG A 124 0.33 -23.83 8.48
N PRO A 125 -0.76 -24.00 7.71
CA PRO A 125 -0.66 -24.41 6.31
C PRO A 125 0.16 -23.44 5.43
N GLU A 126 0.33 -22.21 5.89
CA GLU A 126 1.30 -21.24 5.36
C GLU A 126 2.77 -21.70 5.39
N ASP A 127 3.13 -22.72 6.17
CA ASP A 127 4.49 -23.31 6.21
C ASP A 127 4.67 -24.50 5.24
N LEU A 128 3.64 -24.94 4.51
CA LEU A 128 3.69 -26.17 3.71
C LEU A 128 4.31 -25.96 2.32
N GLU A 129 5.61 -26.26 2.21
CA GLU A 129 6.28 -26.36 0.92
C GLU A 129 5.74 -27.54 0.07
N TYR A 130 5.51 -27.30 -1.22
CA TYR A 130 5.07 -28.27 -2.24
C TYR A 130 3.79 -29.05 -1.87
N ALA A 131 2.84 -28.40 -1.18
CA ALA A 131 1.67 -29.04 -0.57
C ALA A 131 0.83 -29.92 -1.53
N ASP A 132 0.76 -29.59 -2.82
CA ASP A 132 0.04 -30.38 -3.83
C ASP A 132 0.58 -31.82 -4.00
N PHE A 133 1.85 -32.06 -3.68
CA PHE A 133 2.42 -33.41 -3.65
C PHE A 133 1.62 -34.35 -2.75
N LEU A 134 1.10 -33.85 -1.62
CA LEU A 134 0.43 -34.63 -0.59
C LEU A 134 -0.90 -35.23 -1.08
N LEU A 135 -1.56 -34.57 -2.03
CA LEU A 135 -2.82 -35.03 -2.64
C LEU A 135 -2.63 -35.65 -4.04
N SER A 136 -1.37 -35.80 -4.49
CA SER A 136 -1.05 -36.37 -5.80
C SER A 136 -1.18 -37.91 -5.82
N SER A 137 -1.21 -38.48 -7.03
CA SER A 137 -1.19 -39.93 -7.26
C SER A 137 0.19 -40.58 -7.07
N HIS A 138 1.21 -39.84 -6.61
CA HIS A 138 2.56 -40.35 -6.45
C HIS A 138 2.64 -41.43 -5.33
N PRO A 139 3.37 -42.56 -5.50
CA PRO A 139 3.35 -43.67 -4.54
C PRO A 139 3.73 -43.32 -3.09
N LYS A 140 4.50 -42.24 -2.87
CA LYS A 140 4.87 -41.77 -1.51
C LYS A 140 3.91 -40.70 -0.93
N ALA A 141 2.96 -40.18 -1.72
CA ALA A 141 2.08 -39.08 -1.31
C ALA A 141 1.20 -39.46 -0.12
N ALA A 142 0.49 -40.59 -0.21
CA ALA A 142 -0.38 -41.08 0.86
C ALA A 142 0.36 -41.31 2.19
N ALA A 143 1.60 -41.82 2.14
CA ALA A 143 2.44 -42.00 3.33
C ALA A 143 2.93 -40.66 3.92
N ALA A 144 3.32 -39.70 3.08
CA ALA A 144 3.69 -38.35 3.53
C ALA A 144 2.51 -37.60 4.14
N LEU A 145 1.31 -37.75 3.56
CA LEU A 145 0.06 -37.18 4.04
C LEU A 145 -0.35 -37.77 5.41
N ASP A 146 -0.27 -39.09 5.59
CA ASP A 146 -0.56 -39.72 6.89
C ASP A 146 0.46 -39.34 7.98
N LEU A 147 1.74 -39.20 7.62
CA LEU A 147 2.77 -38.69 8.54
C LEU A 147 2.50 -37.23 8.93
N LEU A 148 2.17 -36.35 7.98
CA LEU A 148 1.78 -34.97 8.27
C LEU A 148 0.58 -34.93 9.22
N LEU A 149 -0.54 -35.55 8.85
CA LEU A 149 -1.77 -35.55 9.66
C LEU A 149 -1.58 -36.24 11.03
N GLY A 150 -0.73 -37.27 11.09
CA GLY A 150 -0.35 -37.97 12.32
C GLY A 150 0.39 -37.08 13.32
N THR A 151 1.35 -36.26 12.87
CA THR A 151 2.04 -35.29 13.75
C THR A 151 1.13 -34.15 14.23
N GLN A 152 0.07 -33.87 13.49
CA GLN A 152 -0.80 -32.70 13.68
C GLN A 152 -2.05 -32.96 14.55
N GLY A 153 -2.41 -34.23 14.78
CA GLY A 153 -3.71 -34.62 15.37
C GLY A 153 -3.74 -34.90 16.89
N TRP A 154 -2.60 -35.07 17.57
CA TRP A 154 -2.62 -35.56 18.96
C TRP A 154 -2.99 -34.48 19.99
N ARG A 155 -4.26 -34.53 20.44
CA ARG A 155 -4.82 -33.85 21.63
C ARG A 155 -5.11 -32.35 21.46
N ARG A 156 -5.71 -31.91 20.33
CA ARG A 156 -6.25 -30.54 20.26
C ARG A 156 -7.53 -30.43 21.08
N PHE A 157 -8.46 -31.37 20.87
CA PHE A 157 -9.77 -31.45 21.53
C PHE A 157 -10.58 -30.14 21.51
N ALA A 158 -10.33 -29.27 20.52
CA ALA A 158 -10.78 -27.88 20.48
C ALA A 158 -12.30 -27.74 20.71
N GLU A 159 -13.08 -28.59 20.05
CA GLU A 159 -14.55 -28.59 20.13
C GLU A 159 -15.11 -28.95 21.51
N GLN A 160 -14.33 -29.67 22.32
CA GLN A 160 -14.78 -30.24 23.59
C GLN A 160 -14.54 -29.27 24.77
N LYS A 161 -13.63 -28.31 24.60
CA LYS A 161 -13.39 -27.18 25.51
C LYS A 161 -13.03 -25.90 24.73
N PRO A 162 -13.96 -25.28 23.99
CA PRO A 162 -13.64 -24.19 23.06
C PRO A 162 -13.01 -22.98 23.74
N GLU A 163 -13.50 -22.62 24.94
CA GLU A 163 -12.96 -21.49 25.73
C GLU A 163 -11.55 -21.74 26.26
N ASP A 164 -11.25 -22.94 26.77
CA ASP A 164 -9.89 -23.30 27.20
C ASP A 164 -8.93 -23.33 26.00
N PHE A 165 -9.39 -23.88 24.86
CA PHE A 165 -8.60 -23.94 23.63
C PHE A 165 -8.33 -22.51 23.10
N LYS A 166 -9.35 -21.65 23.05
CA LYS A 166 -9.23 -20.25 22.64
C LYS A 166 -8.30 -19.45 23.56
N LYS A 167 -8.39 -19.66 24.87
CA LYS A 167 -7.49 -19.05 25.86
C LYS A 167 -6.03 -19.49 25.70
N ASN A 168 -5.79 -20.74 25.29
CA ASN A 168 -4.44 -21.30 25.17
C ASN A 168 -3.80 -21.08 23.79
N HIS A 169 -4.59 -20.88 22.72
CA HIS A 169 -4.12 -20.82 21.33
C HIS A 169 -4.49 -19.53 20.57
N GLY A 170 -5.32 -18.65 21.13
CA GLY A 170 -5.60 -17.32 20.58
C GLY A 170 -6.20 -17.36 19.16
N ALA A 171 -5.66 -16.55 18.25
CA ALA A 171 -6.14 -16.46 16.86
C ALA A 171 -6.04 -17.78 16.06
N GLU A 172 -5.17 -18.72 16.49
CA GLU A 172 -5.12 -20.06 15.91
C GLU A 172 -6.41 -20.84 16.22
N ALA A 173 -6.97 -20.66 17.41
CA ALA A 173 -8.26 -21.24 17.79
C ALA A 173 -9.42 -20.59 17.04
N ASP A 174 -9.42 -19.27 16.84
CA ASP A 174 -10.49 -18.60 16.08
C ASP A 174 -10.58 -19.12 14.63
N ARG A 175 -9.43 -19.44 13.99
CA ARG A 175 -9.41 -20.08 12.66
C ARG A 175 -10.06 -21.49 12.70
N LEU A 176 -9.75 -22.30 13.72
CA LEU A 176 -10.21 -23.70 13.84
C LEU A 176 -11.64 -23.84 14.41
N LEU A 177 -12.12 -22.87 15.20
CA LEU A 177 -13.48 -22.86 15.78
C LEU A 177 -14.50 -22.22 14.83
N ALA A 178 -14.05 -21.45 13.84
CA ALA A 178 -14.89 -20.93 12.77
C ALA A 178 -15.35 -22.03 11.80
N THR A 179 -14.44 -22.93 11.40
CA THR A 179 -14.76 -24.06 10.50
C THR A 179 -15.71 -25.07 11.14
N THR A 180 -15.66 -25.24 12.46
CA THR A 180 -16.59 -26.09 13.23
C THR A 180 -17.90 -25.38 13.60
N GLY A 181 -18.06 -24.11 13.24
CA GLY A 181 -19.25 -23.31 13.52
C GLY A 181 -19.48 -22.99 15.00
N GLN A 182 -18.44 -23.12 15.84
CA GLN A 182 -18.50 -22.86 17.28
C GLN A 182 -18.17 -21.40 17.66
N THR A 183 -17.62 -20.61 16.74
CA THR A 183 -17.64 -19.15 16.85
C THR A 183 -19.07 -18.60 16.73
N ASN A 184 -19.38 -17.50 17.42
CA ASN A 184 -20.64 -16.77 17.23
C ASN A 184 -20.88 -16.46 15.74
N LYS A 185 -21.98 -16.98 15.18
CA LYS A 185 -22.37 -16.71 13.80
C LYS A 185 -22.77 -15.24 13.63
N VAL A 186 -21.99 -14.50 12.87
CA VAL A 186 -22.43 -13.21 12.29
C VAL A 186 -23.33 -13.56 11.09
N THR A 187 -24.61 -13.80 11.36
CA THR A 187 -25.61 -14.03 10.31
C THR A 187 -25.88 -12.71 9.60
N ILE A 188 -25.17 -12.46 8.50
CA ILE A 188 -25.58 -11.43 7.54
C ILE A 188 -26.77 -11.99 6.76
N ASP A 189 -27.98 -11.70 7.22
CA ASP A 189 -29.17 -11.82 6.37
C ASP A 189 -28.99 -10.84 5.22
N VAL A 190 -28.78 -11.36 4.00
CA VAL A 190 -28.45 -10.55 2.83
C VAL A 190 -29.64 -9.67 2.41
N LEU A 191 -30.89 -10.10 2.64
CA LEU A 191 -32.07 -9.29 2.36
C LEU A 191 -32.25 -8.21 3.42
N GLN A 192 -32.01 -8.50 4.69
CA GLN A 192 -32.05 -7.51 5.76
C GLN A 192 -30.90 -6.51 5.62
N HIS A 193 -29.69 -6.94 5.27
CA HIS A 193 -28.54 -6.07 4.97
C HIS A 193 -28.76 -5.26 3.68
N GLN A 194 -29.40 -5.80 2.64
CA GLN A 194 -29.75 -5.03 1.45
C GLN A 194 -30.85 -4.01 1.76
N ALA A 195 -31.91 -4.39 2.48
CA ALA A 195 -32.97 -3.46 2.90
C ALA A 195 -32.45 -2.39 3.86
N GLN A 196 -31.55 -2.75 4.78
CA GLN A 196 -30.88 -1.82 5.67
C GLN A 196 -29.94 -0.90 4.90
N LYS A 197 -29.12 -1.41 3.98
CA LYS A 197 -28.27 -0.58 3.10
C LYS A 197 -29.11 0.37 2.25
N ILE A 198 -30.20 -0.11 1.64
CA ILE A 198 -31.15 0.72 0.88
C ILE A 198 -31.78 1.79 1.77
N GLN A 199 -32.18 1.45 3.01
CA GLN A 199 -32.75 2.42 3.93
C GLN A 199 -31.70 3.42 4.44
N GLU A 200 -30.47 3.00 4.73
CA GLU A 200 -29.35 3.87 5.10
C GLU A 200 -28.95 4.80 3.95
N GLU A 201 -28.89 4.28 2.72
CA GLU A 201 -28.62 5.03 1.49
C GLU A 201 -29.71 6.09 1.24
N TYR A 202 -31.00 5.72 1.25
CA TYR A 202 -32.09 6.69 1.10
C TYR A 202 -32.25 7.63 2.29
N THR A 203 -31.98 7.20 3.53
CA THR A 203 -32.01 8.08 4.72
C THR A 203 -30.84 9.06 4.71
N THR A 204 -29.65 8.66 4.25
CA THR A 204 -28.50 9.56 4.05
C THR A 204 -28.75 10.53 2.90
N GLN A 205 -29.36 10.06 1.80
CA GLN A 205 -29.76 10.90 0.68
C GLN A 205 -30.84 11.92 1.09
N LEU A 206 -31.85 11.50 1.86
CA LEU A 206 -32.89 12.39 2.40
C LEU A 206 -32.31 13.40 3.39
N ALA A 207 -31.49 12.97 4.35
CA ALA A 207 -30.83 13.87 5.29
C ALA A 207 -29.97 14.92 4.57
N LYS A 208 -29.24 14.52 3.51
CA LYS A 208 -28.48 15.44 2.67
C LYS A 208 -29.38 16.39 1.86
N LEU A 209 -30.43 15.88 1.21
CA LEU A 209 -31.38 16.72 0.46
C LEU A 209 -32.08 17.72 1.39
N GLN A 210 -32.41 17.33 2.61
CA GLN A 210 -33.00 18.17 3.65
C GLN A 210 -32.01 19.21 4.18
N GLU A 211 -30.72 18.86 4.31
CA GLU A 211 -29.64 19.80 4.65
C GLU A 211 -29.40 20.82 3.52
N ASP A 212 -29.36 20.36 2.26
CA ASP A 212 -29.16 21.20 1.08
C ASP A 212 -30.39 22.10 0.82
N GLN A 213 -31.62 21.60 1.05
CA GLN A 213 -32.85 22.41 1.04
C GLN A 213 -32.87 23.42 2.19
N SER A 214 -32.41 23.06 3.39
CA SER A 214 -32.26 23.98 4.53
C SER A 214 -31.30 25.12 4.20
N LYS A 215 -30.12 24.82 3.64
CA LYS A 215 -29.15 25.82 3.15
C LYS A 215 -29.75 26.70 2.06
N ALA A 216 -30.44 26.12 1.08
CA ALA A 216 -31.07 26.86 -0.01
C ALA A 216 -32.18 27.81 0.50
N ASN A 217 -33.00 27.35 1.46
CA ASN A 217 -34.02 28.17 2.11
C ASN A 217 -33.41 29.30 2.95
N GLN A 218 -32.32 29.04 3.69
CA GLN A 218 -31.60 30.08 4.44
C GLN A 218 -30.98 31.12 3.51
N ALA A 219 -30.33 30.69 2.42
CA ALA A 219 -29.78 31.58 1.39
C ALA A 219 -30.88 32.42 0.71
N PHE A 220 -32.02 31.80 0.35
CA PHE A 220 -33.16 32.48 -0.26
C PHE A 220 -33.81 33.50 0.70
N ALA A 221 -33.97 33.16 1.98
CA ALA A 221 -34.48 34.08 3.00
C ALA A 221 -33.51 35.24 3.29
N ALA A 222 -32.20 34.99 3.29
CA ALA A 222 -31.19 36.05 3.41
C ALA A 222 -31.22 36.97 2.18
N ALA A 223 -31.26 36.41 0.97
CA ALA A 223 -31.33 37.18 -0.28
C ALA A 223 -32.60 38.04 -0.37
N GLN A 224 -33.76 37.54 0.07
CA GLN A 224 -35.00 38.34 0.14
C GLN A 224 -34.91 39.59 1.01
N SER A 225 -33.96 39.66 1.95
CA SER A 225 -33.78 40.85 2.79
C SER A 225 -33.01 42.00 2.13
N ASP A 226 -32.40 41.76 0.95
CA ASP A 226 -31.60 42.74 0.22
C ASP A 226 -32.13 42.95 -1.22
N GLN A 227 -32.67 44.14 -1.49
CA GLN A 227 -33.32 44.49 -2.77
C GLN A 227 -32.38 44.48 -4.00
N ARG A 228 -31.08 44.24 -3.84
CA ARG A 228 -30.08 44.28 -4.92
C ARG A 228 -29.92 42.98 -5.70
N PHE A 229 -30.51 41.88 -5.24
CA PHE A 229 -30.19 40.51 -5.69
C PHE A 229 -31.31 39.82 -6.50
N THR A 230 -32.02 40.56 -7.36
CA THR A 230 -33.22 40.08 -8.08
C THR A 230 -33.03 38.77 -8.84
N ASP A 231 -31.91 38.62 -9.57
CA ASP A 231 -31.62 37.44 -10.38
C ASP A 231 -31.15 36.24 -9.53
N GLU A 232 -30.41 36.51 -8.44
CA GLU A 232 -29.94 35.49 -7.50
C GLU A 232 -31.12 34.93 -6.67
N ILE A 233 -32.06 35.79 -6.26
CA ILE A 233 -33.35 35.39 -5.68
C ILE A 233 -34.12 34.48 -6.63
N ALA A 234 -34.13 34.76 -7.95
CA ALA A 234 -34.80 33.92 -8.93
C ALA A 234 -34.12 32.53 -9.09
N ALA A 235 -32.78 32.49 -9.15
CA ALA A 235 -32.02 31.25 -9.23
C ALA A 235 -32.15 30.39 -7.95
N LEU A 236 -32.05 31.01 -6.77
CA LEU A 236 -32.26 30.35 -5.48
C LEU A 236 -33.68 29.79 -5.35
N LYS A 237 -34.70 30.53 -5.80
CA LYS A 237 -36.09 30.06 -5.83
C LYS A 237 -36.26 28.81 -6.71
N GLN A 238 -35.64 28.77 -7.88
CA GLN A 238 -35.66 27.58 -8.73
C GLN A 238 -34.94 26.40 -8.06
N ARG A 239 -33.78 26.63 -7.40
CA ARG A 239 -33.04 25.56 -6.72
C ARG A 239 -33.78 25.01 -5.50
N VAL A 240 -34.51 25.84 -4.74
CA VAL A 240 -35.40 25.38 -3.65
C VAL A 240 -36.51 24.47 -4.20
N VAL A 241 -37.21 24.89 -5.26
CA VAL A 241 -38.28 24.07 -5.88
C VAL A 241 -37.72 22.73 -6.40
N GLN A 242 -36.56 22.75 -7.06
CA GLN A 242 -35.92 21.53 -7.55
C GLN A 242 -35.55 20.58 -6.40
N LEU A 243 -34.98 21.10 -5.31
CA LEU A 243 -34.64 20.30 -4.11
C LEU A 243 -35.89 19.71 -3.42
N GLU A 244 -37.01 20.43 -3.43
CA GLU A 244 -38.28 19.91 -2.92
C GLU A 244 -38.88 18.78 -3.78
N GLU A 245 -38.68 18.82 -5.09
CA GLU A 245 -39.08 17.74 -6.00
C GLU A 245 -38.14 16.53 -5.87
N GLU A 246 -36.83 16.77 -5.75
CA GLU A 246 -35.81 15.74 -5.48
C GLU A 246 -36.08 15.04 -4.12
N HIS A 247 -36.41 15.80 -3.06
CA HIS A 247 -36.79 15.27 -1.74
C HIS A 247 -38.07 14.44 -1.80
N ARG A 248 -39.16 14.98 -2.37
CA ARG A 248 -40.44 14.26 -2.52
C ARG A 248 -40.29 12.98 -3.34
N ALA A 249 -39.47 12.98 -4.40
CA ALA A 249 -39.20 11.80 -5.19
C ALA A 249 -38.43 10.72 -4.41
N ALA A 250 -37.51 11.10 -3.50
CA ALA A 250 -36.82 10.17 -2.62
C ALA A 250 -37.74 9.61 -1.51
N GLU A 251 -38.55 10.47 -0.88
CA GLU A 251 -39.56 10.04 0.11
C GLU A 251 -40.56 9.05 -0.48
N GLN A 252 -41.09 9.35 -1.69
CA GLN A 252 -42.07 8.50 -2.34
C GLN A 252 -41.48 7.13 -2.71
N ARG A 253 -40.23 7.05 -3.19
CA ARG A 253 -39.55 5.77 -3.45
C ARG A 253 -39.36 4.95 -2.18
N LEU A 254 -38.99 5.60 -1.06
CA LEU A 254 -38.86 4.93 0.24
C LEU A 254 -40.22 4.45 0.77
N ALA A 255 -41.29 5.21 0.54
CA ALA A 255 -42.67 4.83 0.87
C ALA A 255 -43.18 3.67 0.01
N ASP A 256 -42.93 3.69 -1.30
CA ASP A 256 -43.30 2.60 -2.23
C ASP A 256 -42.54 1.30 -1.90
N HIS A 257 -41.27 1.38 -1.52
CA HIS A 257 -40.50 0.22 -1.05
C HIS A 257 -41.07 -0.38 0.25
N LYS A 258 -41.40 0.46 1.23
CA LYS A 258 -42.07 0.04 2.48
C LYS A 258 -43.46 -0.55 2.22
N ALA A 259 -44.23 0.04 1.30
CA ALA A 259 -45.54 -0.46 0.88
C ALA A 259 -45.44 -1.80 0.12
N PHE A 260 -44.40 -2.02 -0.68
CA PHE A 260 -44.12 -3.29 -1.32
C PHE A 260 -43.82 -4.39 -0.29
N ALA A 261 -42.93 -4.13 0.66
CA ALA A 261 -42.63 -5.07 1.75
C ALA A 261 -43.88 -5.42 2.58
N ALA A 262 -44.71 -4.42 2.92
CA ALA A 262 -45.97 -4.62 3.62
C ALA A 262 -46.98 -5.47 2.80
N ARG A 263 -47.06 -5.27 1.48
CA ARG A 263 -47.91 -6.09 0.59
C ARG A 263 -47.44 -7.55 0.50
N VAL A 264 -46.13 -7.79 0.44
CA VAL A 264 -45.55 -9.15 0.44
C VAL A 264 -45.88 -9.87 1.77
N ALA A 265 -45.68 -9.21 2.92
CA ALA A 265 -46.04 -9.76 4.22
C ALA A 265 -47.56 -10.06 4.34
N ALA A 266 -48.41 -9.12 3.89
CA ALA A 266 -49.86 -9.28 3.91
C ALA A 266 -50.38 -10.39 2.97
N ALA A 267 -49.64 -10.72 1.90
CA ALA A 267 -49.98 -11.83 1.01
C ALA A 267 -49.48 -13.20 1.53
N ALA A 268 -48.36 -13.24 2.26
CA ALA A 268 -47.77 -14.48 2.74
C ALA A 268 -48.60 -15.17 3.85
N LEU A 269 -49.13 -14.41 4.82
CA LEU A 269 -49.89 -15.00 5.94
C LEU A 269 -51.18 -15.74 5.50
N PRO A 270 -52.03 -15.20 4.61
CA PRO A 270 -53.18 -15.92 4.07
C PRO A 270 -52.80 -17.24 3.39
N VAL A 271 -51.73 -17.25 2.59
CA VAL A 271 -51.24 -18.45 1.91
C VAL A 271 -50.76 -19.50 2.92
N ALA A 272 -49.99 -19.09 3.94
CA ALA A 272 -49.55 -19.99 5.00
C ALA A 272 -50.73 -20.61 5.79
N ALA A 273 -51.75 -19.81 6.11
CA ALA A 273 -52.95 -20.30 6.81
C ALA A 273 -53.77 -21.27 5.95
N VAL A 274 -53.95 -21.00 4.65
CA VAL A 274 -54.62 -21.91 3.72
C VAL A 274 -53.83 -23.22 3.58
N ILE A 275 -52.50 -23.17 3.47
CA ILE A 275 -51.65 -24.36 3.44
C ILE A 275 -51.84 -25.20 4.72
N LEU A 276 -51.87 -24.58 5.90
CA LEU A 276 -52.09 -25.28 7.17
C LEU A 276 -53.48 -25.93 7.26
N LEU A 277 -54.53 -25.26 6.78
CA LEU A 277 -55.89 -25.83 6.73
C LEU A 277 -55.99 -26.98 5.72
N VAL A 278 -55.32 -26.89 4.56
CA VAL A 278 -55.24 -27.99 3.59
C VAL A 278 -54.45 -29.16 4.17
N LEU A 279 -53.34 -28.92 4.87
CA LEU A 279 -52.57 -29.96 5.58
C LEU A 279 -53.43 -30.67 6.63
N SER A 280 -54.21 -29.92 7.41
CA SER A 280 -55.20 -30.46 8.35
C SER A 280 -56.22 -31.35 7.64
N GLY A 281 -56.85 -30.88 6.57
CA GLY A 281 -57.83 -31.67 5.81
C GLY A 281 -57.25 -32.98 5.25
N VAL A 282 -56.05 -32.91 4.65
CA VAL A 282 -55.35 -34.09 4.09
C VAL A 282 -54.95 -35.07 5.20
N THR A 283 -54.37 -34.60 6.30
CA THR A 283 -53.95 -35.46 7.43
C THR A 283 -55.14 -36.08 8.15
N LEU A 284 -56.29 -35.39 8.23
CA LEU A 284 -57.54 -35.90 8.78
C LEU A 284 -58.13 -37.01 7.88
N VAL A 285 -58.20 -36.82 6.56
CA VAL A 285 -58.66 -37.85 5.62
C VAL A 285 -57.75 -39.09 5.65
N LEU A 286 -56.43 -38.90 5.80
CA LEU A 286 -55.45 -39.98 5.99
C LEU A 286 -55.52 -40.66 7.37
N ALA A 287 -56.18 -40.04 8.35
CA ALA A 287 -56.45 -40.63 9.66
C ALA A 287 -57.78 -41.41 9.69
N VAL A 288 -58.80 -40.94 8.95
CA VAL A 288 -60.12 -41.60 8.86
C VAL A 288 -60.09 -42.84 7.96
N ARG A 289 -59.33 -42.84 6.85
CA ARG A 289 -59.22 -43.97 5.90
C ARG A 289 -58.40 -45.19 6.41
N ARG A 290 -58.24 -45.37 7.73
CA ARG A 290 -57.32 -46.40 8.27
C ARG A 290 -57.78 -46.93 9.63
N ASP A 291 -58.29 -48.16 9.63
CA ASP A 291 -58.82 -48.80 10.84
C ASP A 291 -57.72 -49.05 11.91
N GLY A 292 -58.04 -48.71 13.16
CA GLY A 292 -57.18 -48.94 14.34
C GLY A 292 -56.75 -47.66 15.06
N LEU A 293 -57.46 -47.33 16.16
CA LEU A 293 -57.23 -46.17 17.04
C LEU A 293 -55.74 -45.85 17.37
N PRO A 294 -54.91 -46.79 17.87
CA PRO A 294 -53.59 -46.43 18.41
C PRO A 294 -52.57 -45.98 17.35
N ARG A 295 -52.84 -46.19 16.05
CA ARG A 295 -51.95 -45.76 14.94
C ARG A 295 -52.47 -44.55 14.16
N THR A 296 -53.65 -44.05 14.49
CA THR A 296 -54.24 -42.84 13.88
C THR A 296 -54.17 -41.62 14.81
N LEU A 297 -54.12 -41.83 16.13
CA LEU A 297 -53.99 -40.78 17.15
C LEU A 297 -52.98 -39.65 16.82
N PRO A 298 -51.71 -39.90 16.43
CA PRO A 298 -50.77 -38.83 16.11
C PRO A 298 -51.11 -38.07 14.82
N ARG A 299 -51.88 -38.67 13.89
CA ARG A 299 -52.39 -37.96 12.70
C ARG A 299 -53.57 -37.07 13.04
N TYR A 300 -54.46 -37.50 13.94
CA TYR A 300 -55.51 -36.65 14.50
C TYR A 300 -54.92 -35.48 15.30
N ALA A 301 -53.87 -35.72 16.09
CA ALA A 301 -53.15 -34.68 16.81
C ALA A 301 -52.47 -33.67 15.86
N LEU A 302 -51.77 -34.15 14.81
CA LEU A 302 -51.15 -33.27 13.82
C LEU A 302 -52.20 -32.47 13.02
N ALA A 303 -53.30 -33.12 12.61
CA ALA A 303 -54.42 -32.44 11.95
C ALA A 303 -54.99 -31.33 12.85
N ALA A 304 -55.24 -31.63 14.13
CA ALA A 304 -55.71 -30.64 15.10
C ALA A 304 -54.71 -29.49 15.31
N VAL A 305 -53.40 -29.76 15.39
CA VAL A 305 -52.37 -28.70 15.49
C VAL A 305 -52.33 -27.83 14.23
N CYS A 306 -52.36 -28.42 13.03
CA CYS A 306 -52.44 -27.66 11.78
C CYS A 306 -53.75 -26.86 11.67
N LEU A 307 -54.87 -27.39 12.17
CA LEU A 307 -56.15 -26.70 12.24
C LEU A 307 -56.11 -25.52 13.20
N PHE A 308 -55.63 -25.71 14.43
CA PHE A 308 -55.49 -24.65 15.43
C PHE A 308 -54.49 -23.57 15.03
N LEU A 309 -53.39 -23.92 14.34
CA LEU A 309 -52.45 -22.93 13.81
C LEU A 309 -53.01 -22.19 12.59
N GLY A 310 -53.70 -22.88 11.66
CA GLY A 310 -54.33 -22.25 10.50
C GLY A 310 -55.48 -21.31 10.90
N ILE A 311 -56.36 -21.76 11.80
CA ILE A 311 -57.40 -20.92 12.41
C ILE A 311 -56.76 -19.80 13.25
N GLY A 312 -55.71 -20.10 14.02
CA GLY A 312 -54.97 -19.12 14.82
C GLY A 312 -54.42 -17.97 13.98
N LEU A 313 -53.77 -18.26 12.85
CA LEU A 313 -53.36 -17.23 11.88
C LEU A 313 -54.57 -16.43 11.37
N LEU A 314 -55.65 -17.08 10.96
CA LEU A 314 -56.85 -16.39 10.43
C LEU A 314 -57.57 -15.52 11.47
N VAL A 315 -57.54 -15.90 12.74
CA VAL A 315 -58.11 -15.13 13.86
C VAL A 315 -57.18 -13.99 14.30
N LEU A 316 -55.87 -14.14 14.14
CA LEU A 316 -54.86 -13.10 14.42
C LEU A 316 -54.62 -12.14 13.24
N MET A 317 -54.99 -12.50 12.00
CA MET A 317 -54.83 -11.63 10.82
C MET A 317 -55.44 -10.22 11.01
N PRO A 318 -56.69 -10.06 11.51
CA PRO A 318 -57.28 -8.74 11.74
C PRO A 318 -56.52 -7.88 12.77
N SER A 319 -55.80 -8.50 13.73
CA SER A 319 -54.97 -7.79 14.71
C SER A 319 -53.52 -7.57 14.27
N LEU A 320 -53.07 -8.22 13.18
CA LEU A 320 -51.74 -8.00 12.58
C LEU A 320 -51.75 -6.94 11.46
N GLN A 321 -52.91 -6.64 10.87
CA GLN A 321 -53.07 -5.63 9.81
C GLN A 321 -52.93 -4.14 10.20
N PRO A 322 -53.17 -3.66 11.45
CA PRO A 322 -53.17 -2.22 11.75
C PRO A 322 -51.91 -1.46 11.34
N MET A 323 -50.71 -2.04 11.49
CA MET A 323 -49.43 -1.39 11.16
C MET A 323 -49.26 -1.04 9.67
N ALA A 324 -50.05 -1.65 8.78
CA ALA A 324 -50.03 -1.34 7.36
C ALA A 324 -50.93 -0.16 6.97
N GLN A 325 -51.90 0.23 7.82
CA GLN A 325 -53.01 1.09 7.40
C GLN A 325 -52.88 2.55 7.86
N GLU A 326 -52.22 2.84 8.99
CA GLU A 326 -51.92 4.22 9.41
C GLU A 326 -50.99 4.93 8.41
N ASN A 327 -49.94 4.24 7.95
CA ASN A 327 -49.00 4.76 6.93
C ASN A 327 -49.69 5.13 5.60
N LEU A 328 -50.79 4.45 5.24
CA LEU A 328 -51.58 4.74 4.04
C LEU A 328 -52.58 5.91 4.24
N LEU A 329 -53.01 6.16 5.47
CA LEU A 329 -53.88 7.27 5.84
C LEU A 329 -53.13 8.60 5.81
N PHE A 330 -51.92 8.68 6.36
CA PHE A 330 -51.07 9.87 6.25
C PHE A 330 -50.75 10.22 4.79
N ALA A 331 -50.48 9.20 3.94
CA ALA A 331 -50.23 9.39 2.51
C ALA A 331 -51.44 9.91 1.70
N HIS A 332 -52.68 9.76 2.21
CA HIS A 332 -53.87 10.35 1.59
C HIS A 332 -54.25 11.70 2.22
N ALA A 333 -54.04 11.90 3.52
CA ALA A 333 -54.23 13.19 4.18
C ALA A 333 -53.33 14.29 3.58
N ALA A 334 -52.11 13.94 3.17
CA ALA A 334 -51.20 14.81 2.42
C ALA A 334 -51.65 15.10 0.97
N ARG A 335 -52.72 14.45 0.48
CA ARG A 335 -53.21 14.55 -0.90
C ARG A 335 -54.50 15.36 -1.01
N ASP A 336 -55.39 15.25 -0.02
CA ASP A 336 -56.67 15.97 0.01
C ASP A 336 -56.59 17.35 0.70
N SER A 337 -55.42 17.72 1.27
CA SER A 337 -55.20 19.00 1.98
C SER A 337 -54.88 20.20 1.07
N GLN A 338 -55.25 20.15 -0.21
CA GLN A 338 -55.17 21.28 -1.15
C GLN A 338 -56.53 21.58 -1.79
N PHE A 339 -57.42 22.31 -1.08
CA PHE A 339 -58.19 23.45 -1.63
C PHE A 339 -59.18 24.06 -0.60
N THR A 340 -58.75 25.09 0.11
CA THR A 340 -59.65 26.09 0.74
C THR A 340 -59.10 27.50 0.54
N LYS A 341 -59.61 28.20 -0.49
CA LYS A 341 -59.44 29.67 -0.63
C LYS A 341 -60.40 30.41 0.31
N PRO A 342 -60.07 31.66 0.67
CA PRO A 342 -61.02 32.71 0.27
C PRO A 342 -60.37 33.97 -0.35
N ALA A 343 -61.07 34.48 -1.37
CA ALA A 343 -61.28 35.89 -1.75
C ALA A 343 -60.12 36.91 -1.96
N GLY A 344 -60.17 37.60 -3.11
CA GLY A 344 -59.64 38.94 -3.34
C GLY A 344 -58.25 39.04 -4.00
N SER A 345 -58.03 39.83 -5.05
CA SER A 345 -58.94 40.42 -6.05
C SER A 345 -58.17 40.71 -7.35
N GLU A 346 -58.85 40.83 -8.48
CA GLU A 346 -58.23 41.04 -9.80
C GLU A 346 -57.70 42.48 -9.98
N MET A 347 -56.65 42.67 -10.80
CA MET A 347 -56.74 43.51 -12.02
C MET A 347 -55.44 43.60 -12.86
N SER A 348 -55.64 43.57 -14.18
CA SER A 348 -54.96 44.30 -15.27
C SER A 348 -53.43 44.51 -15.27
N ALA A 349 -52.80 44.13 -16.40
CA ALA A 349 -51.54 44.75 -16.83
C ALA A 349 -51.79 46.14 -17.45
N ALA A 350 -50.81 47.06 -17.38
CA ALA A 350 -50.77 48.26 -18.22
C ALA A 350 -49.37 48.93 -18.29
N ALA A 351 -49.07 49.48 -19.47
CA ALA A 351 -48.22 50.65 -19.77
C ALA A 351 -46.86 50.86 -19.05
N ALA A 352 -45.79 50.91 -19.85
CA ALA A 352 -44.57 51.65 -19.52
C ALA A 352 -44.73 53.15 -19.85
N LYS A 353 -44.08 54.05 -19.08
CA LYS A 353 -43.51 55.33 -19.57
C LYS A 353 -42.68 56.10 -18.51
N THR A 354 -41.49 56.53 -18.93
CA THR A 354 -40.77 57.81 -18.62
C THR A 354 -40.86 58.45 -17.22
N ALA A 355 -39.70 58.69 -16.57
CA ALA A 355 -39.13 60.05 -16.44
C ALA A 355 -37.77 60.10 -15.67
N GLU A 356 -36.75 60.69 -16.30
CA GLU A 356 -35.66 61.48 -15.67
C GLU A 356 -36.18 62.95 -15.45
N PRO A 357 -35.49 63.96 -14.84
CA PRO A 357 -34.02 64.11 -14.70
C PRO A 357 -33.44 64.95 -13.50
N MET A 358 -32.10 65.18 -13.55
CA MET A 358 -31.31 66.30 -12.97
C MET A 358 -31.09 66.37 -11.43
N ALA A 359 -29.83 66.37 -10.93
CA ALA A 359 -28.88 67.49 -10.72
C ALA A 359 -29.17 68.32 -9.43
N HIS A 360 -28.24 68.95 -8.68
CA HIS A 360 -26.84 69.41 -8.87
C HIS A 360 -26.07 69.37 -7.52
N GLY A 361 -24.74 69.56 -7.51
CA GLY A 361 -24.05 70.20 -6.37
C GLY A 361 -22.60 69.77 -6.03
N GLY A 362 -21.70 70.74 -5.90
CA GLY A 362 -20.44 70.71 -5.13
C GLY A 362 -20.27 72.08 -4.43
N PRO A 363 -19.07 72.59 -4.10
CA PRO A 363 -17.72 71.99 -4.02
C PRO A 363 -17.01 72.31 -2.66
N THR A 364 -15.71 72.02 -2.50
CA THR A 364 -14.63 72.90 -1.91
C THR A 364 -13.32 72.13 -1.55
N ALA A 365 -12.25 72.88 -1.26
CA ALA A 365 -10.88 72.48 -0.86
C ALA A 365 -10.34 73.57 0.13
N PRO A 366 -9.03 73.83 0.42
CA PRO A 366 -7.75 73.20 0.01
C PRO A 366 -6.67 73.12 1.15
N LEU A 367 -5.36 73.08 0.77
CA LEU A 367 -4.12 73.41 1.55
C LEU A 367 -3.42 72.29 2.38
N ALA A 368 -2.09 72.31 2.62
CA ALA A 368 -0.93 72.85 1.85
C ALA A 368 0.45 72.34 2.39
N LYS A 369 1.44 72.22 1.48
CA LYS A 369 2.92 72.39 1.59
C LYS A 369 3.65 72.19 2.96
N ALA A 370 4.74 71.40 2.96
CA ALA A 370 6.15 71.89 3.00
C ALA A 370 7.19 70.77 3.26
N ALA A 371 8.47 71.03 2.93
CA ALA A 371 9.65 70.27 3.33
C ALA A 371 10.76 71.25 3.79
N PRO A 372 11.85 70.79 4.43
CA PRO A 372 13.11 70.72 3.68
C PRO A 372 14.03 69.53 4.06
N ARG A 373 15.18 69.42 3.35
CA ARG A 373 16.24 68.42 3.56
C ARG A 373 17.38 68.96 4.43
N PHE A 374 18.02 68.08 5.20
CA PHE A 374 19.48 67.99 5.41
C PHE A 374 19.80 66.50 5.74
N GLY A 375 20.99 65.94 5.51
CA GLY A 375 22.22 66.51 4.95
C GLY A 375 23.43 66.27 5.86
N GLY A 376 24.14 65.15 5.71
CA GLY A 376 25.31 64.81 6.53
C GLY A 376 26.12 63.63 5.97
N GLY A 377 27.40 63.87 5.69
CA GLY A 377 28.37 62.88 5.22
C GLY A 377 29.29 62.33 6.33
N PRO A 378 30.34 61.56 5.97
CA PRO A 378 30.98 60.59 6.87
C PRO A 378 32.21 61.11 7.64
N ALA A 379 32.63 60.33 8.64
CA ALA A 379 33.95 60.43 9.27
C ALA A 379 34.47 59.05 9.69
N GLU A 380 35.75 58.78 9.44
CA GLU A 380 36.51 57.63 9.95
C GLU A 380 37.28 58.02 11.23
N MET A 381 37.68 57.04 12.07
CA MET A 381 39.04 56.84 12.63
C MET A 381 39.02 55.64 13.61
N LYS A 382 39.74 54.54 13.33
CA LYS A 382 41.12 54.18 13.74
C LYS A 382 41.28 53.47 15.10
N ASP A 383 41.51 52.15 15.01
CA ASP A 383 42.78 51.48 15.37
C ASP A 383 43.25 51.46 16.87
N PRO A 384 44.35 50.79 17.29
CA PRO A 384 44.17 49.45 17.86
C PRO A 384 44.93 49.13 19.17
N ALA A 385 44.64 47.93 19.70
CA ALA A 385 45.51 47.01 20.46
C ALA A 385 46.26 47.46 21.74
N LYS A 386 45.95 46.77 22.85
CA LYS A 386 46.81 46.34 23.99
C LYS A 386 46.10 45.17 24.69
N ASN A 387 46.73 44.22 25.40
CA ASN A 387 48.12 44.12 25.88
C ASN A 387 48.70 42.70 25.61
N MET A 388 49.99 42.48 25.89
CA MET A 388 50.74 41.28 25.53
C MET A 388 51.85 40.94 26.55
N GLU A 389 51.96 39.65 26.92
CA GLU A 389 53.19 39.01 27.46
C GLU A 389 53.30 37.63 26.74
N LEU A 390 54.35 37.26 26.01
CA LEU A 390 55.79 37.11 26.32
C LEU A 390 56.06 35.94 27.28
N PHE A 391 56.91 34.94 27.00
CA PHE A 391 58.05 34.84 26.05
C PHE A 391 58.36 33.37 25.62
N ARG A 392 58.85 33.18 24.37
CA ARG A 392 59.83 32.15 23.87
C ARG A 392 59.54 30.63 24.04
N ALA A 393 60.12 29.70 23.25
CA ALA A 393 60.70 29.69 21.88
C ALA A 393 61.17 28.25 21.51
N VAL A 394 61.74 28.10 20.28
CA VAL A 394 62.62 27.02 19.75
C VAL A 394 61.93 25.92 18.92
N ASP A 395 62.57 25.62 17.78
CA ASP A 395 62.17 24.70 16.71
C ASP A 395 62.46 23.20 16.98
N GLY A 396 61.87 22.32 16.17
CA GLY A 396 62.26 20.90 16.07
C GLY A 396 61.62 20.15 14.89
N LYS A 397 62.44 19.51 14.04
CA LYS A 397 62.02 18.55 12.99
C LYS A 397 62.46 17.12 13.35
N GLY A 398 61.74 16.13 12.85
CA GLY A 398 62.02 14.68 12.92
C GLY A 398 60.68 13.93 13.09
N GLU A 399 60.23 13.05 12.20
CA GLU A 399 60.84 11.83 11.60
C GLU A 399 61.15 10.71 12.61
N GLY A 400 60.72 9.48 12.28
CA GLY A 400 61.15 8.25 12.95
C GLY A 400 60.04 7.40 13.58
N ALA A 401 59.99 6.12 13.20
CA ALA A 401 59.38 5.00 13.93
C ALA A 401 60.54 4.03 14.33
N PRO A 402 60.37 2.74 14.72
CA PRO A 402 59.17 1.97 15.10
C PRO A 402 59.31 1.03 16.35
N GLY A 403 58.16 0.53 16.85
CA GLY A 403 57.87 -0.90 17.12
C GLY A 403 58.58 -1.76 18.20
N MET A 404 57.74 -2.32 19.12
CA MET A 404 57.75 -3.72 19.63
C MET A 404 58.98 -4.23 20.46
N PRO A 405 58.99 -5.48 21.02
CA PRO A 405 57.90 -6.44 21.42
C PRO A 405 58.06 -7.06 22.86
N ASN A 406 57.06 -7.84 23.31
CA ASN A 406 57.14 -8.95 24.33
C ASN A 406 57.62 -8.62 25.78
N GLY A 407 57.33 -9.39 26.84
CA GLY A 407 56.44 -10.56 27.03
C GLY A 407 56.85 -11.40 28.27
N VAL A 408 55.97 -12.31 28.76
CA VAL A 408 56.21 -13.34 29.83
C VAL A 408 56.30 -12.82 31.29
N ALA A 409 55.87 -13.51 32.38
CA ALA A 409 54.71 -14.38 32.70
C ALA A 409 54.74 -14.75 34.22
N ARG A 410 53.75 -15.56 34.69
CA ARG A 410 53.68 -16.34 35.97
C ARG A 410 53.18 -15.58 37.22
N PHE A 411 52.44 -16.19 38.17
CA PHE A 411 51.96 -17.59 38.32
C PHE A 411 50.67 -17.69 39.19
N HIS A 412 49.75 -18.61 38.84
CA HIS A 412 48.88 -19.47 39.71
C HIS A 412 47.98 -18.88 40.84
N LEU A 413 46.87 -19.49 41.30
CA LEU A 413 46.19 -20.78 40.96
C LEU A 413 44.66 -20.73 41.27
N ASN A 414 43.88 -21.53 40.53
CA ASN A 414 42.47 -21.97 40.71
C ASN A 414 41.55 -21.40 41.83
N MET A 415 40.34 -21.00 41.40
CA MET A 415 39.07 -21.60 41.85
C MET A 415 38.04 -21.57 40.69
N ALA A 416 37.09 -22.51 40.66
CA ALA A 416 36.13 -22.71 39.56
C ALA A 416 35.09 -21.55 39.49
N GLN A 417 34.52 -21.12 38.34
CA GLN A 417 33.72 -21.86 37.33
C GLN A 417 32.56 -22.65 37.97
N ASN A 418 31.30 -22.45 37.55
CA ASN A 418 30.86 -22.60 36.17
C ASN A 418 29.82 -21.56 35.71
N GLN A 419 29.95 -21.16 34.44
CA GLN A 419 28.82 -20.66 33.63
C GLN A 419 28.23 -21.85 32.85
N VAL A 420 27.03 -21.70 32.28
CA VAL A 420 26.55 -22.59 31.21
C VAL A 420 26.02 -21.74 30.06
N ARG A 421 26.60 -21.94 28.87
CA ARG A 421 26.04 -21.54 27.58
C ARG A 421 25.46 -22.79 26.89
N PRO A 422 24.41 -22.67 26.05
CA PRO A 422 24.08 -23.73 25.10
C PRO A 422 25.14 -23.79 23.98
N GLU A 423 25.41 -25.00 23.48
CA GLU A 423 26.41 -25.27 22.45
C GLU A 423 25.76 -25.99 21.25
N ALA A 424 26.36 -25.86 20.05
CA ALA A 424 25.82 -26.44 18.81
C ALA A 424 26.33 -27.86 18.57
N ALA A 425 25.51 -28.71 17.94
CA ALA A 425 25.85 -30.12 17.69
C ALA A 425 26.83 -30.31 16.50
N PRO A 426 27.77 -31.27 16.58
CA PRO A 426 28.72 -31.56 15.50
C PRO A 426 28.12 -32.40 14.36
N PRO A 427 28.73 -32.39 13.15
CA PRO A 427 28.31 -33.22 12.02
C PRO A 427 28.59 -34.72 12.21
N MET A 428 27.89 -35.56 11.45
CA MET A 428 27.93 -37.02 11.59
C MET A 428 29.21 -37.65 10.98
N PRO A 429 29.85 -38.64 11.64
CA PRO A 429 31.02 -39.34 11.08
C PRO A 429 30.74 -40.10 9.78
N ALA A 430 31.75 -40.20 8.92
CA ALA A 430 31.64 -40.76 7.57
C ALA A 430 31.20 -42.23 7.53
N GLU A 431 31.58 -43.04 8.51
CA GLU A 431 31.26 -44.47 8.59
C GLU A 431 29.75 -44.72 8.69
N LYS A 432 29.03 -43.94 9.51
CA LYS A 432 27.56 -43.98 9.60
C LYS A 432 26.86 -43.47 8.34
N ARG A 433 27.56 -42.73 7.49
CA ARG A 433 27.07 -42.31 6.17
C ARG A 433 27.10 -43.46 5.16
N LEU A 434 27.94 -44.48 5.38
CA LEU A 434 28.02 -45.68 4.56
C LEU A 434 26.91 -46.69 4.88
N GLU A 435 26.63 -46.93 6.16
CA GLU A 435 25.51 -47.81 6.60
C GLU A 435 24.15 -47.34 6.03
N LEU A 436 23.95 -46.01 5.91
CA LEU A 436 22.76 -45.41 5.30
C LEU A 436 22.70 -45.55 3.76
N LEU A 437 23.84 -45.78 3.09
CA LEU A 437 23.92 -45.95 1.63
C LEU A 437 23.69 -47.40 1.19
N ASP A 438 24.00 -48.39 2.02
CA ASP A 438 23.67 -49.80 1.71
C ASP A 438 22.23 -50.15 2.12
N ALA A 439 21.72 -49.58 3.22
CA ALA A 439 20.31 -49.70 3.60
C ALA A 439 19.33 -49.09 2.56
N THR A 440 19.79 -48.15 1.72
CA THR A 440 18.98 -47.60 0.61
C THR A 440 19.02 -48.46 -0.66
N LYS A 441 20.10 -49.19 -0.93
CA LYS A 441 20.18 -50.14 -2.07
C LYS A 441 19.24 -51.34 -1.90
N GLU A 442 19.08 -51.86 -0.68
CA GLU A 442 18.13 -52.97 -0.44
C GLU A 442 16.67 -52.56 -0.70
N MET A 443 16.33 -51.28 -0.57
CA MET A 443 14.99 -50.77 -0.89
C MET A 443 14.72 -50.69 -2.40
N GLU A 444 15.75 -50.53 -3.24
CA GLU A 444 15.59 -50.53 -4.71
C GLU A 444 15.37 -51.95 -5.28
N ALA A 445 15.68 -53.00 -4.49
CA ALA A 445 15.57 -54.41 -4.88
C ALA A 445 14.17 -55.04 -4.64
N GLY A 446 13.17 -54.27 -4.22
CA GLY A 446 11.76 -54.68 -4.25
C GLY A 446 11.34 -55.82 -3.32
N LYS A 447 11.91 -55.93 -2.11
CA LYS A 447 11.51 -56.90 -1.09
C LYS A 447 11.06 -56.22 0.20
N GLU A 448 9.89 -56.61 0.72
CA GLU A 448 9.36 -56.12 2.00
C GLU A 448 10.01 -56.82 3.21
N PRO A 449 10.46 -56.08 4.23
CA PRO A 449 10.73 -56.61 5.56
C PRO A 449 9.60 -56.24 6.54
N LEU A 450 9.02 -57.24 7.24
CA LEU A 450 8.09 -56.95 8.34
C LEU A 450 8.84 -56.31 9.52
N VAL A 451 8.48 -55.09 9.88
CA VAL A 451 9.04 -54.37 11.04
C VAL A 451 7.97 -54.16 12.10
N ARG A 452 8.10 -54.83 13.26
CA ARG A 452 7.28 -54.55 14.45
C ARG A 452 8.05 -54.07 15.68
N ASP A 453 9.32 -54.47 15.85
CA ASP A 453 10.06 -54.21 17.11
C ASP A 453 11.29 -53.28 17.02
N LYS A 454 11.89 -53.06 15.83
CA LYS A 454 13.13 -52.23 15.74
C LYS A 454 12.89 -50.72 15.82
N GLY A 455 11.67 -50.24 15.58
CA GLY A 455 11.35 -48.80 15.57
C GLY A 455 11.46 -48.08 16.93
N MET A 456 11.24 -48.79 18.05
CA MET A 456 11.24 -48.15 19.39
C MET A 456 12.63 -47.81 19.94
N ALA A 457 13.72 -48.28 19.32
CA ALA A 457 15.08 -47.98 19.78
C ALA A 457 15.49 -46.51 19.52
N LEU A 458 15.14 -45.95 18.35
CA LEU A 458 15.53 -44.59 17.97
C LEU A 458 14.85 -43.50 18.81
N ALA A 459 13.61 -43.75 19.25
CA ALA A 459 12.78 -42.77 19.96
C ALA A 459 13.27 -42.38 21.37
N ARG A 460 14.30 -43.07 21.91
CA ARG A 460 14.87 -42.79 23.24
C ARG A 460 16.09 -41.87 23.24
N ALA A 461 16.64 -41.50 22.08
CA ALA A 461 17.82 -40.63 22.00
C ALA A 461 17.51 -39.12 22.15
N PHE A 462 16.25 -38.70 22.01
CA PHE A 462 15.84 -37.30 21.95
C PHE A 462 14.78 -36.94 23.01
N GLN A 463 15.18 -36.87 24.29
CA GLN A 463 14.38 -36.24 25.35
C GLN A 463 15.25 -35.32 26.23
N PRO A 464 14.86 -34.05 26.46
CA PRO A 464 15.51 -33.19 27.44
C PRO A 464 15.17 -33.66 28.87
N GLN A 465 16.15 -33.61 29.78
CA GLN A 465 15.94 -34.07 31.17
C GLN A 465 15.10 -33.09 32.00
N VAL A 466 14.26 -33.65 32.87
CA VAL A 466 13.36 -32.90 33.76
C VAL A 466 14.00 -32.77 35.16
N PRO A 467 13.92 -31.61 35.85
CA PRO A 467 14.43 -31.47 37.21
C PRO A 467 13.77 -32.43 38.21
N GLY A 468 14.58 -33.13 39.01
CA GLY A 468 14.12 -34.11 40.01
C GLY A 468 13.32 -33.50 41.17
N GLU A 469 12.53 -34.33 41.86
CA GLU A 469 11.49 -33.89 42.82
C GLU A 469 11.97 -32.93 43.93
N LYS A 470 13.23 -33.04 44.39
CA LYS A 470 13.79 -32.12 45.40
C LYS A 470 13.77 -30.66 44.94
N ALA A 471 14.05 -30.40 43.66
CA ALA A 471 13.98 -29.04 43.10
C ALA A 471 12.52 -28.55 43.00
N LYS A 472 11.58 -29.45 42.65
CA LYS A 472 10.14 -29.13 42.60
C LYS A 472 9.57 -28.76 43.96
N LYS A 473 9.95 -29.45 45.04
CA LYS A 473 9.53 -29.10 46.41
C LYS A 473 10.07 -27.74 46.85
N ALA A 474 11.34 -27.43 46.58
CA ALA A 474 11.94 -26.15 46.94
C ALA A 474 11.19 -24.95 46.30
N LEU A 475 10.82 -25.03 45.01
CA LEU A 475 10.04 -23.98 44.34
C LEU A 475 8.65 -23.78 44.98
N LEU A 476 7.91 -24.88 45.21
CA LEU A 476 6.55 -24.85 45.78
C LEU A 476 6.49 -24.29 47.20
N GLU A 477 7.56 -24.43 47.98
CA GLU A 477 7.70 -23.86 49.31
C GLU A 477 7.96 -22.34 49.26
N GLN A 478 8.76 -21.90 48.28
CA GLN A 478 9.08 -20.48 48.05
C GLN A 478 7.87 -19.69 47.51
N GLU A 479 7.08 -20.26 46.58
CA GLU A 479 5.84 -19.66 46.09
C GLU A 479 4.78 -19.51 47.21
N ARG A 480 4.68 -20.51 48.10
CA ARG A 480 3.74 -20.48 49.23
C ARG A 480 4.01 -19.34 50.21
N GLN A 481 5.27 -18.97 50.44
CA GLN A 481 5.61 -17.85 51.32
C GLN A 481 5.20 -16.50 50.70
N GLN A 482 5.29 -16.33 49.37
CA GLN A 482 4.88 -15.09 48.70
C GLN A 482 3.35 -14.96 48.57
N ALA A 483 2.62 -16.08 48.43
CA ALA A 483 1.17 -16.08 48.30
C ALA A 483 0.42 -15.57 49.56
N GLY A 484 1.03 -15.66 50.75
CA GLY A 484 0.41 -15.26 52.02
C GLY A 484 0.13 -13.75 52.13
N ALA A 485 0.90 -12.90 51.45
CA ALA A 485 0.87 -11.44 51.65
C ALA A 485 -0.28 -10.71 50.93
N ARG A 486 -1.15 -11.40 50.18
CA ARG A 486 -2.20 -10.78 49.34
C ARG A 486 -3.65 -11.08 49.74
N ARG A 487 -3.89 -11.63 50.94
CA ARG A 487 -5.25 -11.86 51.48
C ARG A 487 -5.63 -10.90 52.61
N MET A 488 -5.83 -9.62 52.27
CA MET A 488 -6.67 -8.69 53.05
C MET A 488 -7.36 -7.67 52.11
N LEU A 489 -8.54 -7.19 52.54
CA LEU A 489 -9.37 -6.09 52.00
C LEU A 489 -10.20 -6.31 50.71
N GLY A 490 -11.54 -6.19 50.83
CA GLY A 490 -12.40 -5.48 49.85
C GLY A 490 -13.51 -6.30 49.13
N ALA A 491 -14.76 -5.77 49.10
CA ALA A 491 -15.96 -6.33 48.42
C ALA A 491 -17.07 -5.24 48.26
N ALA A 492 -18.26 -5.42 47.63
CA ALA A 492 -18.86 -6.62 47.04
C ALA A 492 -19.73 -6.46 45.74
N PRO A 493 -20.91 -5.77 45.68
CA PRO A 493 -22.05 -6.33 44.93
C PRO A 493 -22.74 -5.44 43.86
N ALA A 494 -23.75 -6.01 43.16
CA ALA A 494 -24.47 -5.47 41.99
C ALA A 494 -26.02 -5.51 42.13
N PHE A 495 -26.79 -4.98 41.14
CA PHE A 495 -28.27 -4.94 41.12
C PHE A 495 -28.92 -5.17 39.71
N ARG A 496 -30.27 -5.15 39.61
CA ARG A 496 -31.14 -5.80 38.58
C ARG A 496 -32.52 -5.12 38.44
N GLU A 497 -33.21 -5.21 37.28
CA GLU A 497 -34.59 -4.69 37.02
C GLU A 497 -35.50 -5.57 36.08
N GLU A 498 -36.83 -5.34 36.03
CA GLU A 498 -37.91 -6.00 35.20
C GLU A 498 -39.19 -5.06 34.98
N PRO A 499 -40.22 -5.38 34.11
CA PRO A 499 -41.10 -4.39 33.39
C PRO A 499 -42.68 -4.61 33.31
N GLY A 500 -43.44 -3.82 32.49
CA GLY A 500 -44.87 -4.03 31.99
C GLY A 500 -45.71 -2.72 31.70
N GLU A 501 -46.93 -2.60 31.09
CA GLU A 501 -47.74 -3.27 30.01
C GLU A 501 -48.94 -2.35 29.49
N ASP A 502 -49.67 -2.73 28.40
CA ASP A 502 -51.16 -2.65 28.20
C ASP A 502 -51.98 -1.61 27.32
N ARG A 503 -52.20 -1.92 26.00
CA ARG A 503 -53.46 -2.00 25.13
C ARG A 503 -54.49 -0.84 24.79
N LYS A 504 -55.29 -1.05 23.67
CA LYS A 504 -56.72 -0.66 23.28
C LYS A 504 -56.90 0.32 22.03
N ARG A 505 -57.97 0.45 21.16
CA ARG A 505 -59.18 -0.33 20.64
C ARG A 505 -60.04 0.36 19.47
N VAL A 506 -60.28 -0.27 18.27
CA VAL A 506 -61.48 -0.34 17.27
C VAL A 506 -62.41 0.88 16.85
N PRO A 507 -63.35 0.87 15.80
CA PRO A 507 -63.73 -0.03 14.64
C PRO A 507 -64.31 0.54 13.23
N ASN A 508 -64.48 -0.34 12.20
CA ASN A 508 -65.64 -0.52 11.20
C ASN A 508 -65.78 0.02 9.70
N LEU A 509 -66.43 -0.83 8.82
CA LEU A 509 -67.37 -0.59 7.64
C LEU A 509 -67.05 -0.63 6.06
N ARG A 510 -67.07 -1.83 5.43
CA ARG A 510 -67.96 -2.41 4.32
C ARG A 510 -68.25 -1.82 2.85
N MET A 511 -67.84 -2.59 1.80
CA MET A 511 -68.57 -3.11 0.55
C MET A 511 -68.68 -2.47 -0.91
N LYS A 512 -68.56 -3.38 -1.93
CA LYS A 512 -69.17 -3.50 -3.33
C LYS A 512 -68.63 -2.65 -4.54
N ARG A 513 -68.91 -2.95 -5.85
CA ARG A 513 -68.86 -4.19 -6.74
C ARG A 513 -69.24 -3.85 -8.23
N ALA A 514 -69.03 -4.78 -9.20
CA ALA A 514 -69.65 -4.98 -10.55
C ALA A 514 -68.87 -4.50 -11.82
N ALA A 515 -69.01 -5.08 -13.05
CA ALA A 515 -69.48 -6.42 -13.51
C ALA A 515 -69.21 -6.75 -15.02
N GLY A 516 -69.22 -8.05 -15.37
CA GLY A 516 -69.32 -8.63 -16.74
C GLY A 516 -68.00 -9.11 -17.39
N PHE A 517 -67.95 -9.75 -18.58
CA PHE A 517 -68.82 -10.73 -19.30
C PHE A 517 -68.08 -11.13 -20.62
N GLY A 518 -68.09 -12.32 -21.24
CA GLY A 518 -68.63 -13.67 -20.91
C GLY A 518 -69.80 -14.10 -21.83
N GLY A 519 -69.86 -15.27 -22.50
CA GLY A 519 -68.90 -16.38 -22.75
C GLY A 519 -68.88 -16.74 -24.26
N GLY A 520 -68.70 -17.97 -24.77
CA GLY A 520 -68.45 -19.33 -24.21
C GLY A 520 -67.45 -20.06 -25.16
N ARG A 521 -67.61 -21.27 -25.75
CA ARG A 521 -68.45 -22.50 -25.67
C ARG A 521 -67.70 -23.57 -26.52
N MET A 522 -67.82 -24.90 -26.39
CA MET A 522 -68.33 -25.79 -25.33
C MET A 522 -68.00 -27.27 -25.69
N GLY A 523 -67.33 -28.02 -24.80
CA GLY A 523 -67.09 -29.48 -24.91
C GLY A 523 -66.01 -29.93 -23.91
N GLY A 524 -66.16 -31.05 -23.20
CA GLY A 524 -65.17 -31.46 -22.18
C GLY A 524 -65.60 -32.56 -21.19
N GLY A 525 -64.82 -32.72 -20.11
CA GLY A 525 -65.06 -33.61 -18.99
C GLY A 525 -63.87 -33.66 -18.01
N GLY A 526 -64.14 -33.75 -16.69
CA GLY A 526 -63.12 -33.89 -15.63
C GLY A 526 -62.80 -32.60 -14.85
N PHE A 527 -63.28 -32.50 -13.61
CA PHE A 527 -63.13 -31.31 -12.75
C PHE A 527 -61.77 -31.23 -12.03
N GLY A 528 -61.22 -30.01 -11.94
CA GLY A 528 -60.11 -29.64 -11.05
C GLY A 528 -59.59 -28.23 -11.38
N PRO A 529 -59.90 -27.18 -10.60
CA PRO A 529 -59.65 -25.79 -11.01
C PRO A 529 -58.15 -25.43 -10.98
N ALA A 530 -57.72 -24.69 -12.01
CA ALA A 530 -56.33 -24.32 -12.23
C ALA A 530 -55.86 -23.15 -11.34
N ALA A 531 -54.53 -23.08 -11.15
CA ALA A 531 -53.89 -21.88 -10.62
C ALA A 531 -54.01 -20.73 -11.63
N ALA A 532 -54.43 -19.56 -11.16
CA ALA A 532 -54.25 -18.32 -11.90
C ALA A 532 -52.76 -17.92 -11.83
N GLY A 533 -52.15 -17.63 -12.98
CA GLY A 533 -50.70 -17.48 -13.07
C GLY A 533 -50.15 -16.28 -12.31
N LEU A 534 -49.06 -16.50 -11.58
CA LEU A 534 -48.08 -15.45 -11.34
C LEU A 534 -47.54 -14.99 -12.70
N MET A 535 -47.55 -13.69 -12.98
CA MET A 535 -46.61 -13.16 -13.96
C MET A 535 -45.19 -13.43 -13.44
N PRO A 536 -44.23 -13.86 -14.29
CA PRO A 536 -42.86 -14.00 -13.85
C PRO A 536 -42.37 -12.63 -13.36
N ILE A 537 -41.89 -12.57 -12.12
CA ILE A 537 -41.12 -11.43 -11.65
C ILE A 537 -39.82 -11.49 -12.44
N VAL A 538 -39.72 -10.66 -13.48
CA VAL A 538 -38.46 -10.43 -14.18
C VAL A 538 -37.59 -9.64 -13.21
N GLU A 539 -36.70 -10.34 -12.51
CA GLU A 539 -35.67 -9.70 -11.70
C GLU A 539 -34.88 -8.73 -12.59
N PRO A 540 -34.59 -7.50 -12.14
CA PRO A 540 -33.66 -6.65 -12.85
C PRO A 540 -32.33 -7.40 -12.92
N PRO A 541 -31.70 -7.55 -14.11
CA PRO A 541 -30.50 -8.36 -14.24
C PRO A 541 -29.43 -7.86 -13.26
N PRO A 542 -28.74 -8.75 -12.53
CA PRO A 542 -27.71 -8.33 -11.60
C PRO A 542 -26.67 -7.48 -12.33
N ALA A 543 -26.29 -6.36 -11.72
CA ALA A 543 -25.27 -5.48 -12.28
C ALA A 543 -24.04 -6.33 -12.63
N PRO A 544 -23.57 -6.31 -13.90
CA PRO A 544 -22.61 -7.29 -14.37
C PRO A 544 -21.34 -7.20 -13.55
N LEU A 545 -20.84 -8.34 -13.08
CA LEU A 545 -19.55 -8.43 -12.41
C LEU A 545 -18.48 -8.04 -13.43
N VAL A 546 -18.00 -6.79 -13.38
CA VAL A 546 -17.02 -6.26 -14.35
C VAL A 546 -15.64 -6.85 -14.06
N VAL A 547 -15.47 -8.10 -14.47
CA VAL A 547 -14.21 -8.83 -14.43
C VAL A 547 -13.39 -8.44 -15.64
N ARG A 548 -12.22 -7.83 -15.42
CA ARG A 548 -11.31 -7.48 -16.51
C ARG A 548 -10.57 -8.72 -17.00
N GLU A 549 -10.90 -9.16 -18.21
CA GLU A 549 -10.03 -10.02 -19.01
C GLU A 549 -8.76 -9.26 -19.43
N PHE A 550 -7.64 -9.97 -19.51
CA PHE A 550 -6.47 -9.56 -20.26
C PHE A 550 -6.07 -10.68 -21.24
N ALA A 551 -5.96 -10.32 -22.51
CA ALA A 551 -5.38 -11.16 -23.54
C ALA A 551 -4.32 -10.35 -24.29
N PHE A 552 -3.11 -10.91 -24.41
CA PHE A 552 -2.07 -10.31 -25.25
C PHE A 552 -2.44 -10.53 -26.73
N HIS A 553 -2.30 -9.49 -27.55
CA HIS A 553 -2.69 -9.51 -28.95
C HIS A 553 -1.62 -8.83 -29.81
N ARG A 554 -1.14 -9.52 -30.85
CA ARG A 554 -0.13 -8.99 -31.78
C ARG A 554 -0.72 -8.64 -33.13
N SER A 555 -0.66 -7.36 -33.49
CA SER A 555 -0.98 -6.86 -34.83
C SER A 555 -0.05 -7.47 -35.87
N GLY A 556 -0.56 -8.33 -36.75
CA GLY A 556 0.19 -8.92 -37.87
C GLY A 556 0.70 -10.36 -37.68
N GLY A 557 0.53 -10.97 -36.50
CA GLY A 557 0.97 -12.35 -36.25
C GLY A 557 2.48 -12.48 -35.98
N PRO A 558 3.07 -13.69 -36.12
CA PRO A 558 4.50 -13.92 -35.88
C PRO A 558 5.42 -13.01 -36.72
N SER A 559 6.39 -12.40 -36.06
CA SER A 559 7.42 -11.57 -36.68
C SER A 559 8.74 -12.34 -36.77
N PRO A 560 9.52 -12.22 -37.86
CA PRO A 560 10.90 -12.72 -37.90
C PRO A 560 11.86 -11.91 -37.00
N GLU A 561 11.44 -10.74 -36.52
CA GLU A 561 12.14 -9.96 -35.48
C GLU A 561 11.40 -10.04 -34.14
N ARG A 562 12.10 -10.53 -33.12
CA ARG A 562 11.66 -10.70 -31.73
C ARG A 562 12.03 -9.47 -30.89
N SER A 563 11.00 -8.80 -30.39
CA SER A 563 11.08 -7.50 -29.71
C SER A 563 9.98 -7.27 -28.64
N MET A 564 8.89 -8.03 -28.64
CA MET A 564 7.74 -7.86 -27.73
C MET A 564 7.71 -8.97 -26.67
N PHE A 565 8.36 -8.74 -25.53
CA PHE A 565 8.42 -9.70 -24.42
C PHE A 565 7.39 -9.32 -23.35
N ALA A 566 6.47 -10.24 -23.04
CA ALA A 566 5.40 -10.03 -22.08
C ALA A 566 5.20 -11.30 -21.23
N ASP A 567 5.25 -11.12 -19.92
CA ASP A 567 5.31 -12.21 -18.94
C ASP A 567 3.97 -12.92 -18.81
N THR A 568 2.88 -12.17 -18.61
CA THR A 568 1.51 -12.69 -18.68
C THR A 568 0.98 -12.48 -20.10
N VAL A 569 0.48 -13.55 -20.72
CA VAL A 569 -0.13 -13.50 -22.07
C VAL A 569 -1.64 -13.71 -22.05
N TYR A 570 -2.19 -14.33 -21.00
CA TYR A 570 -3.64 -14.42 -20.77
C TYR A 570 -3.99 -14.43 -19.28
N TRP A 571 -5.08 -13.76 -18.91
CA TRP A 571 -5.63 -13.74 -17.56
C TRP A 571 -7.14 -13.48 -17.58
N HIS A 572 -7.94 -14.44 -17.12
CA HIS A 572 -9.40 -14.34 -17.05
C HIS A 572 -9.91 -14.90 -15.70
N PRO A 573 -10.25 -14.04 -14.71
CA PRO A 573 -10.63 -14.49 -13.37
C PRO A 573 -11.91 -15.32 -13.25
N VAL A 574 -12.94 -15.04 -14.07
CA VAL A 574 -14.28 -15.65 -13.94
C VAL A 574 -14.85 -16.00 -15.32
N LEU A 575 -14.31 -17.03 -15.97
CA LEU A 575 -14.85 -17.56 -17.22
C LEU A 575 -15.91 -18.62 -16.90
N VAL A 576 -17.13 -18.43 -17.39
CA VAL A 576 -18.23 -19.40 -17.21
C VAL A 576 -18.19 -20.41 -18.34
N LEU A 577 -18.37 -21.70 -18.01
CA LEU A 577 -18.43 -22.83 -18.94
C LEU A 577 -19.82 -23.51 -18.86
N PRO A 578 -20.89 -22.94 -19.46
CA PRO A 578 -22.27 -23.36 -19.18
C PRO A 578 -22.58 -24.83 -19.53
N GLY A 579 -21.91 -25.36 -20.55
CA GLY A 579 -21.99 -26.77 -20.96
C GLY A 579 -20.70 -27.55 -20.69
N GLY A 580 -19.92 -27.16 -19.67
CA GLY A 580 -18.62 -27.76 -19.36
C GLY A 580 -17.57 -27.58 -20.45
N ARG A 581 -17.72 -26.57 -21.32
CA ARG A 581 -16.82 -26.26 -22.44
C ARG A 581 -16.73 -24.75 -22.68
N GLY A 582 -15.59 -24.29 -23.19
CA GLY A 582 -15.32 -22.91 -23.59
C GLY A 582 -14.00 -22.80 -24.36
N GLN A 583 -13.63 -21.59 -24.79
CA GLN A 583 -12.36 -21.32 -25.46
C GLN A 583 -11.82 -19.95 -25.02
N ALA A 584 -10.50 -19.78 -25.11
CA ALA A 584 -9.80 -18.51 -24.94
C ALA A 584 -8.79 -18.32 -26.09
N THR A 585 -8.59 -17.09 -26.56
CA THR A 585 -7.71 -16.79 -27.70
C THR A 585 -6.78 -15.63 -27.39
N PHE A 586 -5.47 -15.84 -27.54
CA PHE A 586 -4.43 -14.86 -27.23
C PHE A 586 -3.20 -15.09 -28.12
N SER A 587 -2.32 -14.09 -28.23
CA SER A 587 -0.98 -14.23 -28.79
C SER A 587 0.00 -14.63 -27.69
N LEU A 588 1.01 -15.44 -28.01
CA LEU A 588 2.21 -15.55 -27.18
C LEU A 588 3.07 -14.29 -27.33
N SER A 589 4.01 -14.09 -26.42
CA SER A 589 5.04 -13.04 -26.57
C SER A 589 6.26 -13.59 -27.36
N ASP A 590 7.26 -12.75 -27.58
CA ASP A 590 8.48 -13.10 -28.32
C ASP A 590 9.49 -13.96 -27.51
N SER A 591 9.15 -14.41 -26.31
CA SER A 591 9.96 -15.39 -25.56
C SER A 591 9.99 -16.77 -26.23
N VAL A 592 11.19 -17.35 -26.40
CA VAL A 592 11.38 -18.78 -26.66
C VAL A 592 11.37 -19.51 -25.31
N THR A 593 10.19 -19.98 -24.91
CA THR A 593 9.88 -20.44 -23.55
C THR A 593 8.74 -21.46 -23.55
N GLY A 594 8.46 -22.05 -22.38
CA GLY A 594 7.14 -22.63 -22.10
C GLY A 594 6.28 -21.60 -21.38
N TYR A 595 5.00 -21.49 -21.72
CA TYR A 595 4.03 -20.72 -20.95
C TYR A 595 3.19 -21.68 -20.11
N GLU A 596 3.22 -21.54 -18.79
CA GLU A 596 2.37 -22.35 -17.93
C GLU A 596 0.93 -21.80 -17.94
N THR A 597 0.02 -22.68 -18.31
CA THR A 597 -1.42 -22.49 -18.27
C THR A 597 -1.94 -23.07 -16.96
N THR A 598 -2.47 -22.24 -16.07
CA THR A 598 -3.12 -22.67 -14.83
C THR A 598 -4.63 -22.44 -14.96
N VAL A 599 -5.42 -23.48 -14.71
CA VAL A 599 -6.88 -23.40 -14.64
C VAL A 599 -7.34 -23.91 -13.28
N PHE A 600 -8.03 -23.04 -12.55
CA PHE A 600 -8.75 -23.40 -11.32
C PHE A 600 -10.24 -23.28 -11.57
N GLY A 601 -11.06 -24.14 -10.97
CA GLY A 601 -12.50 -24.07 -11.19
C GLY A 601 -13.35 -24.77 -10.17
N HIS A 602 -14.64 -24.42 -10.17
CA HIS A 602 -15.65 -25.05 -9.33
C HIS A 602 -17.01 -25.13 -10.03
N THR A 603 -17.86 -26.05 -9.57
CA THR A 603 -19.29 -26.09 -9.92
C THR A 603 -20.12 -25.31 -8.89
N LEU A 604 -21.41 -25.13 -9.15
CA LEU A 604 -22.35 -24.57 -8.16
C LEU A 604 -22.74 -25.60 -7.08
N ASP A 605 -22.51 -26.89 -7.30
CA ASP A 605 -22.79 -27.98 -6.34
C ASP A 605 -21.55 -28.46 -5.56
N GLY A 606 -20.49 -27.65 -5.54
CA GLY A 606 -19.36 -27.80 -4.61
C GLY A 606 -18.21 -28.69 -5.07
N ARG A 607 -18.20 -29.16 -6.33
CA ARG A 607 -16.99 -29.77 -6.90
C ARG A 607 -15.95 -28.68 -7.14
N ILE A 608 -14.69 -28.98 -6.85
CA ILE A 608 -13.54 -28.13 -7.15
C ILE A 608 -12.50 -28.91 -7.96
N GLY A 609 -11.69 -28.18 -8.73
CA GLY A 609 -10.68 -28.75 -9.60
C GLY A 609 -9.55 -27.78 -9.90
N ALA A 610 -8.42 -28.33 -10.33
CA ALA A 610 -7.26 -27.60 -10.83
C ALA A 610 -6.60 -28.38 -11.98
N PHE A 611 -5.99 -27.67 -12.93
CA PHE A 611 -5.27 -28.25 -14.06
C PHE A 611 -4.15 -27.30 -14.50
N ASN A 612 -2.93 -27.82 -14.61
CA ASN A 612 -1.77 -27.10 -15.12
C ASN A 612 -1.23 -27.80 -16.39
N ASN A 613 -0.81 -27.02 -17.39
CA ASN A 613 -0.20 -27.52 -18.63
C ASN A 613 0.79 -26.49 -19.20
N ILE A 614 1.71 -26.88 -20.07
CA ILE A 614 2.69 -26.00 -20.70
C ILE A 614 2.39 -25.85 -22.19
N ILE A 615 2.29 -24.62 -22.66
CA ILE A 615 2.26 -24.26 -24.08
C ILE A 615 3.69 -23.92 -24.49
N GLU A 616 4.28 -24.68 -25.42
CA GLU A 616 5.67 -24.43 -25.84
C GLU A 616 5.76 -23.48 -27.03
N ALA A 617 6.59 -22.44 -26.90
CA ALA A 617 7.04 -21.59 -28.00
C ALA A 617 8.52 -21.84 -28.30
N ARG A 618 8.83 -22.42 -29.48
CA ARG A 618 10.22 -22.67 -29.89
C ARG A 618 10.44 -22.33 -31.36
N ASN A 619 11.48 -21.54 -31.65
CA ASN A 619 12.00 -21.42 -33.01
C ASN A 619 12.93 -22.59 -33.35
N LEU A 620 12.97 -23.00 -34.63
CA LEU A 620 13.81 -24.10 -35.11
C LEU A 620 15.30 -23.73 -35.19
N LEU A 621 15.61 -22.44 -35.35
CA LEU A 621 16.84 -21.80 -34.87
C LEU A 621 16.43 -20.78 -33.81
N ALA A 622 17.01 -20.80 -32.62
CA ALA A 622 16.75 -19.80 -31.59
C ALA A 622 18.04 -19.20 -31.02
N LEU A 623 18.01 -17.89 -30.76
CA LEU A 623 19.07 -17.09 -30.17
C LEU A 623 18.57 -16.45 -28.86
N GLU A 624 19.26 -16.63 -27.74
CA GLU A 624 18.95 -15.89 -26.52
C GLU A 624 20.16 -15.10 -26.01
N PRO A 625 20.24 -13.79 -26.31
CA PRO A 625 21.26 -12.89 -25.79
C PRO A 625 20.94 -12.42 -24.37
N LYS A 626 21.90 -12.58 -23.45
CA LYS A 626 21.81 -12.07 -22.07
C LYS A 626 22.50 -10.71 -21.96
N LEU A 627 21.79 -9.71 -21.42
CA LEU A 627 22.25 -8.31 -21.34
C LEU A 627 21.78 -7.68 -20.02
N PRO A 628 22.55 -6.75 -19.43
CA PRO A 628 22.06 -5.90 -18.35
C PRO A 628 21.08 -4.84 -18.89
N ILE A 629 20.10 -4.44 -18.08
CA ILE A 629 19.13 -3.39 -18.42
C ILE A 629 19.70 -1.96 -18.35
N GLU A 630 20.77 -1.77 -17.58
CA GLU A 630 21.50 -0.51 -17.44
C GLU A 630 23.01 -0.77 -17.35
N VAL A 631 23.84 0.04 -17.99
CA VAL A 631 25.32 0.01 -17.91
C VAL A 631 25.90 1.41 -17.73
N THR A 632 27.10 1.50 -17.19
CA THR A 632 27.87 2.75 -17.14
C THR A 632 28.63 2.95 -18.46
N ALA A 633 28.81 4.18 -18.91
CA ALA A 633 29.42 4.50 -20.22
C ALA A 633 30.84 3.93 -20.44
N SER A 634 31.60 3.65 -19.38
CA SER A 634 32.92 2.99 -19.46
C SER A 634 32.90 1.46 -19.42
N ASP A 635 31.74 0.82 -19.22
CA ASP A 635 31.60 -0.63 -19.09
C ASP A 635 31.88 -1.37 -20.42
N LYS A 636 32.26 -2.64 -20.32
CA LYS A 636 32.38 -3.56 -21.47
C LYS A 636 31.50 -4.78 -21.22
N ILE A 637 30.51 -4.97 -22.08
CA ILE A 637 29.50 -6.01 -21.95
C ILE A 637 29.97 -7.21 -22.78
N ASP A 638 30.30 -8.32 -22.13
CA ASP A 638 30.46 -9.59 -22.86
C ASP A 638 29.08 -10.23 -22.97
N VAL A 639 28.47 -10.15 -24.15
CA VAL A 639 27.09 -10.59 -24.40
C VAL A 639 27.10 -12.07 -24.77
N PRO A 640 26.67 -12.99 -23.88
CA PRO A 640 26.48 -14.37 -24.28
C PRO A 640 25.17 -14.53 -25.04
N VAL A 641 25.27 -15.13 -26.21
CA VAL A 641 24.14 -15.58 -27.02
C VAL A 641 24.12 -17.10 -26.94
N SER A 642 23.10 -17.65 -26.28
CA SER A 642 22.79 -19.07 -26.37
C SER A 642 22.19 -19.34 -27.75
N ILE A 643 22.77 -20.27 -28.51
CA ILE A 643 22.31 -20.62 -29.86
C ILE A 643 21.81 -22.06 -29.86
N ALA A 644 20.62 -22.25 -30.40
CA ALA A 644 19.90 -23.52 -30.39
C ALA A 644 19.44 -23.90 -31.79
N ASN A 645 19.99 -24.97 -32.35
CA ASN A 645 19.34 -25.74 -33.40
C ASN A 645 18.28 -26.62 -32.71
N ASN A 646 17.02 -26.49 -33.07
CA ASN A 646 15.93 -27.39 -32.65
C ASN A 646 15.40 -28.22 -33.84
N THR A 647 16.25 -28.44 -34.86
CA THR A 647 15.97 -29.37 -35.95
C THR A 647 16.67 -30.70 -35.72
N ASN A 648 16.09 -31.76 -36.30
CA ASN A 648 16.63 -33.13 -36.31
C ASN A 648 17.82 -33.33 -37.28
N GLU A 649 18.37 -32.25 -37.86
CA GLU A 649 19.44 -32.27 -38.84
C GLU A 649 20.61 -31.37 -38.41
N GLN A 650 21.82 -31.64 -38.91
CA GLN A 650 22.96 -30.76 -38.72
C GLN A 650 22.80 -29.49 -39.57
N ARG A 651 22.98 -28.31 -38.97
CA ARG A 651 22.72 -27.00 -39.58
C ARG A 651 23.95 -26.07 -39.48
N PRO A 652 24.40 -25.45 -40.58
CA PRO A 652 25.30 -24.31 -40.52
C PRO A 652 24.50 -23.05 -40.15
N VAL A 653 24.93 -22.34 -39.10
CA VAL A 653 24.33 -21.09 -38.65
C VAL A 653 25.31 -19.95 -38.94
N GLU A 654 24.88 -18.99 -39.75
CA GLU A 654 25.54 -17.70 -39.89
C GLU A 654 24.90 -16.72 -38.90
N MET A 655 25.69 -15.86 -38.27
CA MET A 655 25.25 -14.86 -37.32
C MET A 655 25.75 -13.47 -37.70
N HIS A 656 24.94 -12.45 -37.45
CA HIS A 656 25.29 -11.04 -37.61
C HIS A 656 24.90 -10.23 -36.36
N VAL A 657 25.75 -9.29 -35.93
CA VAL A 657 25.50 -8.39 -34.80
C VAL A 657 25.57 -6.94 -35.28
N ALA A 658 24.45 -6.23 -35.17
CA ALA A 658 24.33 -4.79 -35.39
C ALA A 658 24.01 -4.08 -34.07
N ALA A 659 24.49 -2.84 -33.91
CA ALA A 659 24.23 -2.05 -32.71
C ALA A 659 24.21 -0.54 -32.99
N THR A 660 23.56 0.21 -32.09
CA THR A 660 23.44 1.67 -32.12
C THR A 660 23.45 2.20 -30.69
N GLY A 661 24.26 3.22 -30.38
CA GLY A 661 24.52 3.62 -28.99
C GLY A 661 25.57 2.73 -28.30
N LEU A 662 26.07 1.72 -29.01
CA LEU A 662 27.02 0.71 -28.58
C LEU A 662 27.92 0.36 -29.77
N LYS A 663 29.23 0.29 -29.53
CA LYS A 663 30.24 -0.19 -30.46
C LYS A 663 30.56 -1.66 -30.19
N LEU A 664 30.59 -2.47 -31.25
CA LEU A 664 31.12 -3.84 -31.21
C LEU A 664 32.66 -3.85 -31.18
N VAL A 665 33.23 -4.76 -30.39
CA VAL A 665 34.67 -5.00 -30.27
C VAL A 665 34.98 -6.42 -30.73
N GLY A 666 35.30 -6.55 -32.02
CA GLY A 666 35.53 -7.83 -32.71
C GLY A 666 34.69 -7.95 -33.99
N ASP A 667 34.61 -9.15 -34.54
CA ASP A 667 33.87 -9.43 -35.77
C ASP A 667 32.35 -9.37 -35.56
N ALA A 668 31.66 -8.61 -36.42
CA ALA A 668 30.20 -8.55 -36.47
C ALA A 668 29.54 -9.83 -37.00
N ASN A 669 30.32 -10.68 -37.67
CA ASN A 669 29.84 -11.92 -38.28
C ASN A 669 30.47 -13.13 -37.58
N ALA A 670 29.70 -14.20 -37.40
CA ALA A 670 30.22 -15.48 -36.95
C ALA A 670 29.54 -16.62 -37.72
N GLN A 671 30.30 -17.65 -38.10
CA GLN A 671 29.78 -18.89 -38.66
C GLN A 671 30.06 -20.04 -37.68
N LEU A 672 29.10 -20.94 -37.51
CA LEU A 672 29.21 -22.13 -36.68
C LEU A 672 28.32 -23.24 -37.24
N VAL A 673 28.55 -24.48 -36.82
CA VAL A 673 27.76 -25.64 -37.25
C VAL A 673 27.26 -26.39 -36.02
N LEU A 674 25.96 -26.69 -35.98
CA LEU A 674 25.30 -27.40 -34.89
C LEU A 674 24.74 -28.72 -35.38
N GLY A 675 24.97 -29.80 -34.63
CA GLY A 675 24.28 -31.08 -34.85
C GLY A 675 22.77 -30.99 -34.55
N PRO A 676 22.02 -32.08 -34.80
CA PRO A 676 20.62 -32.22 -34.39
C PRO A 676 20.41 -31.83 -32.92
N ASP A 677 19.36 -31.06 -32.64
CA ASP A 677 19.01 -30.49 -31.32
C ASP A 677 20.15 -29.70 -30.61
N GLY A 678 21.24 -29.40 -31.33
CA GLY A 678 22.48 -28.88 -30.80
C GLY A 678 22.37 -27.51 -30.14
N ARG A 679 22.99 -27.39 -28.97
CA ARG A 679 23.15 -26.14 -28.21
C ARG A 679 24.61 -25.69 -28.23
N THR A 680 24.85 -24.39 -28.43
CA THR A 680 26.15 -23.75 -28.17
C THR A 680 25.96 -22.36 -27.59
N ARG A 681 27.06 -21.69 -27.28
CA ARG A 681 27.09 -20.33 -26.74
C ARG A 681 28.21 -19.52 -27.37
N ARG A 682 27.89 -18.41 -28.03
CA ARG A 682 28.85 -17.44 -28.55
C ARG A 682 28.86 -16.21 -27.66
N VAL A 683 29.98 -15.53 -27.55
CA VAL A 683 30.11 -14.27 -26.80
C VAL A 683 30.53 -13.17 -27.78
N PHE A 684 29.88 -12.01 -27.70
CA PHE A 684 30.21 -10.80 -28.47
C PHE A 684 30.46 -9.65 -27.50
N ARG A 685 31.58 -8.93 -27.63
CA ARG A 685 31.93 -7.83 -26.72
C ARG A 685 31.40 -6.49 -27.24
N LEU A 686 30.53 -5.84 -26.48
CA LEU A 686 30.03 -4.49 -26.75
C LEU A 686 30.64 -3.49 -25.76
N GLN A 687 30.74 -2.22 -26.16
CA GLN A 687 31.08 -1.09 -25.30
C GLN A 687 30.16 0.10 -25.69
N PRO A 688 29.65 0.93 -24.76
CA PRO A 688 28.90 2.12 -25.12
C PRO A 688 29.69 3.08 -26.03
N ASP A 689 29.00 3.69 -27.00
CA ASP A 689 29.56 4.77 -27.84
C ASP A 689 29.07 6.18 -27.43
N LEU A 690 28.04 6.23 -26.58
CA LEU A 690 27.41 7.43 -26.05
C LEU A 690 27.58 7.57 -24.54
N VAL A 691 27.44 8.80 -24.05
CA VAL A 691 27.69 9.18 -22.65
C VAL A 691 26.45 8.99 -21.76
N ASP A 692 25.26 9.14 -22.33
CA ASP A 692 23.96 9.09 -21.63
C ASP A 692 22.87 8.80 -22.68
N GLY A 693 21.97 7.83 -22.45
CA GLY A 693 20.89 7.51 -23.38
C GLY A 693 20.51 6.02 -23.48
N GLN A 694 20.01 5.61 -24.65
CA GLN A 694 19.58 4.23 -24.94
C GLN A 694 20.52 3.57 -25.96
N GLY A 695 21.12 2.46 -25.57
CA GLY A 695 21.80 1.54 -26.46
C GLY A 695 20.84 0.48 -27.00
N ARG A 696 21.03 0.08 -28.25
CA ARG A 696 20.31 -1.03 -28.90
C ARG A 696 21.32 -2.01 -29.50
N VAL A 697 21.05 -3.29 -29.35
CA VAL A 697 21.72 -4.37 -30.08
C VAL A 697 20.68 -5.25 -30.76
N THR A 698 20.95 -5.61 -32.01
CA THR A 698 20.17 -6.56 -32.80
C THR A 698 21.11 -7.69 -33.21
N ILE A 699 20.76 -8.93 -32.83
CA ILE A 699 21.51 -10.13 -33.18
C ILE A 699 20.64 -10.99 -34.07
N GLU A 700 21.16 -11.32 -35.25
CA GLU A 700 20.50 -12.14 -36.25
C GLU A 700 21.27 -13.44 -36.46
N GLY A 701 20.54 -14.51 -36.75
CA GLY A 701 21.10 -15.80 -37.12
C GLY A 701 20.25 -16.47 -38.20
N THR A 702 20.91 -17.09 -39.18
CA THR A 702 20.29 -17.71 -40.35
C THR A 702 20.81 -19.13 -40.57
N THR A 703 19.90 -20.03 -40.95
CA THR A 703 20.19 -21.40 -41.38
C THR A 703 19.04 -21.88 -42.27
N ALA A 704 19.19 -21.81 -43.59
CA ALA A 704 18.09 -22.04 -44.53
C ALA A 704 17.28 -23.33 -44.23
N PRO A 705 15.93 -23.26 -44.16
CA PRO A 705 15.05 -22.11 -44.41
C PRO A 705 14.76 -21.21 -43.19
N TYR A 706 15.41 -21.43 -42.05
CA TYR A 706 15.11 -20.77 -40.77
C TYR A 706 15.97 -19.52 -40.51
N GLN A 707 15.42 -18.59 -39.73
CA GLN A 707 16.13 -17.43 -39.19
C GLN A 707 15.55 -17.02 -37.83
N ASP A 708 16.34 -16.32 -37.03
CA ASP A 708 15.92 -15.66 -35.79
C ASP A 708 16.64 -14.32 -35.67
N ARG A 709 15.91 -13.23 -35.42
CA ARG A 709 16.49 -11.90 -35.18
C ARG A 709 15.95 -11.37 -33.85
N VAL A 710 16.83 -11.04 -32.93
CA VAL A 710 16.48 -10.58 -31.58
C VAL A 710 17.02 -9.19 -31.34
N THR A 711 16.13 -8.25 -31.05
CA THR A 711 16.50 -6.87 -30.70
C THR A 711 16.30 -6.64 -29.21
N ARG A 712 17.33 -6.14 -28.53
CA ARG A 712 17.31 -5.78 -27.10
C ARG A 712 17.82 -4.35 -26.92
N THR A 713 17.32 -3.67 -25.90
CA THR A 713 17.69 -2.30 -25.53
C THR A 713 18.19 -2.23 -24.09
N LEU A 714 19.13 -1.33 -23.82
CA LEU A 714 19.66 -1.07 -22.49
C LEU A 714 19.93 0.42 -22.28
N THR A 715 19.86 0.88 -21.05
CA THR A 715 20.15 2.27 -20.69
C THR A 715 21.65 2.44 -20.45
N VAL A 716 22.27 3.46 -21.03
CA VAL A 716 23.65 3.85 -20.73
C VAL A 716 23.61 5.09 -19.85
N VAL A 717 24.32 5.08 -18.72
CA VAL A 717 24.44 6.23 -17.82
C VAL A 717 25.90 6.71 -17.71
N PRO A 718 26.15 8.03 -17.56
CA PRO A 718 27.52 8.54 -17.55
C PRO A 718 28.31 8.16 -16.31
N ASP A 719 29.63 8.00 -16.46
CA ASP A 719 30.56 7.78 -15.36
C ASP A 719 30.50 8.84 -14.25
N GLY A 720 30.98 8.47 -13.06
CA GLY A 720 31.34 9.40 -11.99
C GLY A 720 30.20 9.91 -11.11
N PHE A 721 30.55 10.85 -10.24
CA PHE A 721 29.67 11.42 -9.23
C PHE A 721 28.80 12.54 -9.83
N PRO A 722 27.47 12.50 -9.69
CA PRO A 722 26.60 13.57 -10.18
C PRO A 722 26.67 14.80 -9.26
N ILE A 723 27.01 15.94 -9.85
CA ILE A 723 26.97 17.25 -9.19
C ILE A 723 25.81 18.06 -9.77
N VAL A 724 25.05 18.71 -8.89
CA VAL A 724 23.90 19.56 -9.22
C VAL A 724 24.00 20.83 -8.38
N ASN A 725 24.28 21.96 -9.03
CA ASN A 725 24.33 23.27 -8.40
C ASN A 725 23.10 24.06 -8.86
N SER A 726 22.29 24.60 -7.95
CA SER A 726 21.11 25.39 -8.28
C SER A 726 21.03 26.70 -7.52
N ARG A 727 20.56 27.76 -8.19
CA ARG A 727 20.19 29.06 -7.60
C ARG A 727 18.76 29.38 -8.01
N SER A 728 17.92 29.75 -7.05
CA SER A 728 16.56 30.23 -7.29
C SER A 728 16.40 31.64 -6.72
N ASP A 729 15.67 32.50 -7.43
CA ASP A 729 15.36 33.88 -7.00
C ASP A 729 14.19 34.42 -7.85
N VAL A 730 13.93 35.74 -7.78
CA VAL A 730 12.99 36.46 -8.63
C VAL A 730 13.69 37.34 -9.66
N LEU A 731 13.12 37.38 -10.87
CA LEU A 731 13.56 38.16 -12.02
C LEU A 731 12.59 39.33 -12.24
N GLU A 732 13.13 40.54 -12.20
CA GLU A 732 12.42 41.80 -12.46
C GLU A 732 13.16 42.54 -13.57
N GLY A 733 12.75 42.35 -14.82
CA GLY A 733 13.40 42.90 -16.02
C GLY A 733 14.71 42.22 -16.40
N ALA A 734 15.71 42.17 -15.52
CA ALA A 734 17.00 41.52 -15.78
C ALA A 734 17.65 40.98 -14.50
N ALA A 735 18.40 39.88 -14.61
CA ALA A 735 19.22 39.34 -13.55
C ALA A 735 20.50 38.68 -14.10
N GLN A 736 21.46 38.44 -13.20
CA GLN A 736 22.71 37.73 -13.48
C GLN A 736 23.05 36.82 -12.30
N GLN A 737 23.66 35.68 -12.60
CA GLN A 737 24.09 34.68 -11.61
C GLN A 737 25.49 34.17 -11.93
N GLU A 738 26.27 33.93 -10.89
CA GLU A 738 27.60 33.32 -11.02
C GLU A 738 27.50 31.79 -11.00
N VAL A 739 27.97 31.15 -12.06
CA VAL A 739 28.10 29.69 -12.17
C VAL A 739 29.56 29.32 -12.04
N VAL A 740 29.95 28.79 -10.88
CA VAL A 740 31.30 28.30 -10.61
C VAL A 740 31.39 26.84 -11.05
N LEU A 741 32.33 26.55 -11.95
CA LEU A 741 32.62 25.20 -12.45
C LEU A 741 34.01 24.72 -11.99
N PRO A 742 34.21 23.40 -11.78
CA PRO A 742 35.51 22.86 -11.38
C PRO A 742 36.53 22.92 -12.51
N GLU A 743 37.80 22.69 -12.19
CA GLU A 743 38.90 22.56 -13.16
C GLU A 743 38.66 21.46 -14.20
N THR A 744 38.03 20.35 -13.79
CA THR A 744 37.72 19.21 -14.66
C THR A 744 36.36 18.59 -14.34
N TRP A 745 35.68 18.14 -15.39
CA TRP A 745 34.45 17.35 -15.35
C TRP A 745 34.45 16.34 -16.52
N ILE A 746 33.50 15.41 -16.52
CA ILE A 746 33.38 14.38 -17.56
C ILE A 746 32.70 15.00 -18.78
N LYS A 747 33.40 15.04 -19.93
CA LYS A 747 32.93 15.70 -21.15
C LYS A 747 31.58 15.17 -21.63
N GLY A 748 30.80 16.06 -22.24
CA GLY A 748 29.43 15.78 -22.66
C GLY A 748 28.39 15.81 -21.53
N THR A 749 28.79 15.80 -20.25
CA THR A 749 27.86 15.80 -19.11
C THR A 749 27.43 17.19 -18.63
N LEU A 750 28.17 18.26 -18.96
CA LEU A 750 27.80 19.60 -18.52
C LEU A 750 26.49 20.08 -19.17
N ARG A 751 25.53 20.47 -18.34
CA ARG A 751 24.32 21.22 -18.73
C ARG A 751 24.19 22.45 -17.85
N CYS A 752 23.63 23.51 -18.41
CA CYS A 752 23.21 24.69 -17.66
C CYS A 752 21.84 25.12 -18.18
N ARG A 753 20.85 25.16 -17.28
CA ARG A 753 19.43 25.32 -17.59
C ARG A 753 18.85 26.46 -16.78
N LEU A 754 18.30 27.45 -17.46
CA LEU A 754 17.42 28.45 -16.86
C LEU A 754 15.96 28.00 -17.01
N GLN A 755 15.23 28.01 -15.91
CA GLN A 755 13.77 27.87 -15.88
C GLN A 755 13.19 29.16 -15.30
N VAL A 756 12.35 29.87 -16.05
CA VAL A 756 11.63 31.07 -15.59
C VAL A 756 10.14 30.79 -15.61
N PHE A 757 9.45 31.12 -14.52
CA PHE A 757 8.05 30.77 -14.35
C PHE A 757 7.17 32.01 -14.61
N PRO A 758 6.21 31.97 -15.56
CA PRO A 758 5.41 33.13 -15.95
C PRO A 758 4.47 33.67 -14.85
N SER A 759 4.36 32.95 -13.74
CA SER A 759 3.65 33.35 -12.52
C SER A 759 4.12 32.49 -11.33
N THR A 760 3.82 32.91 -10.09
CA THR A 760 4.01 32.04 -8.90
C THR A 760 3.13 30.78 -8.93
N LEU A 761 2.06 30.82 -9.73
CA LEU A 761 1.17 29.71 -10.04
C LEU A 761 1.93 28.64 -10.86
N ALA A 762 2.49 29.03 -12.01
CA ALA A 762 3.34 28.17 -12.85
C ALA A 762 4.57 27.62 -12.09
N ASP A 763 5.19 28.48 -11.26
CA ASP A 763 6.30 28.13 -10.38
C ASP A 763 5.93 27.02 -9.38
N LEU A 764 4.78 27.11 -8.73
CA LEU A 764 4.32 26.08 -7.81
C LEU A 764 3.93 24.79 -8.51
N GLN A 765 3.20 24.86 -9.62
CA GLN A 765 2.83 23.67 -10.39
C GLN A 765 4.08 22.90 -10.85
N LYS A 766 5.09 23.59 -11.39
CA LYS A 766 6.33 22.95 -11.86
C LYS A 766 7.24 22.47 -10.72
N GLY A 767 7.23 23.16 -9.58
CA GLY A 767 7.88 22.66 -8.36
C GLY A 767 7.25 21.35 -7.86
N LEU A 768 5.92 21.27 -7.85
CA LEU A 768 5.16 20.06 -7.50
C LEU A 768 5.35 18.95 -8.55
N GLU A 769 5.38 19.26 -9.84
CA GLU A 769 5.67 18.31 -10.92
C GLU A 769 7.07 17.65 -10.77
N ALA A 770 8.09 18.41 -10.36
CA ALA A 770 9.44 17.89 -10.12
C ALA A 770 9.57 17.04 -8.83
N LEU A 771 8.54 17.08 -7.98
CA LEU A 771 8.39 16.27 -6.77
C LEU A 771 7.50 15.03 -6.99
N LEU A 772 6.80 14.91 -8.12
CA LEU A 772 6.06 13.68 -8.51
C LEU A 772 7.01 12.49 -8.62
N ARG A 773 6.97 11.61 -7.62
CA ARG A 773 7.82 10.42 -7.52
C ARG A 773 6.99 9.22 -7.05
N GLU A 774 7.43 8.03 -7.41
CA GLU A 774 6.80 6.81 -6.88
C GLU A 774 7.05 6.71 -5.37
N PRO A 775 6.01 6.49 -4.57
CA PRO A 775 6.14 6.49 -3.11
C PRO A 775 6.70 5.16 -2.61
N GLY A 776 7.76 5.22 -1.81
CA GLY A 776 8.48 4.07 -1.29
C GLY A 776 9.27 4.40 -0.03
N GLY A 777 9.92 3.39 0.55
CA GLY A 777 10.66 3.49 1.80
C GLY A 777 9.75 3.39 3.03
N CYS A 778 10.10 4.12 4.09
CA CYS A 778 9.30 4.20 5.32
C CYS A 778 8.00 5.02 5.16
N PHE A 779 7.16 5.07 6.20
CA PHE A 779 5.96 5.94 6.26
C PHE A 779 6.28 7.38 5.82
N GLU A 780 7.34 7.97 6.34
CA GLU A 780 7.67 9.37 6.08
C GLU A 780 8.30 9.61 4.69
N GLN A 781 8.92 8.60 4.08
CA GLN A 781 9.44 8.66 2.69
C GLN A 781 8.32 8.42 1.67
N THR A 782 7.38 7.54 2.02
CA THR A 782 6.10 7.39 1.33
C THR A 782 5.33 8.71 1.41
N SER A 783 5.25 9.35 2.58
CA SER A 783 4.64 10.66 2.78
C SER A 783 5.37 11.78 2.03
N SER A 784 6.70 11.86 2.06
CA SER A 784 7.46 12.94 1.42
C SER A 784 7.33 12.98 -0.10
N SER A 785 6.90 11.87 -0.69
CA SER A 785 6.62 11.70 -2.12
C SER A 785 5.11 11.65 -2.44
N ASN A 786 4.25 11.35 -1.46
CA ASN A 786 2.80 11.27 -1.60
C ASN A 786 2.05 12.56 -1.24
N TYR A 787 2.46 13.24 -0.17
CA TYR A 787 1.89 14.51 0.28
C TYR A 787 2.04 15.64 -0.78
N PRO A 788 3.12 15.73 -1.59
CA PRO A 788 3.13 16.62 -2.75
C PRO A 788 2.01 16.32 -3.78
N ASN A 789 1.59 15.06 -3.92
CA ASN A 789 0.48 14.65 -4.79
C ASN A 789 -0.88 15.10 -4.22
N VAL A 790 -1.02 15.11 -2.89
CA VAL A 790 -2.16 15.73 -2.19
C VAL A 790 -2.19 17.24 -2.42
N LEU A 791 -1.03 17.92 -2.32
CA LEU A 791 -0.95 19.37 -2.52
C LEU A 791 -1.23 19.77 -3.97
N ILE A 792 -0.67 19.05 -4.96
CA ILE A 792 -0.91 19.35 -6.38
C ILE A 792 -2.37 19.10 -6.79
N LEU A 793 -3.03 18.07 -6.25
CA LEU A 793 -4.44 17.81 -6.53
C LEU A 793 -5.36 18.84 -5.84
N ASN A 794 -5.08 19.24 -4.60
CA ASN A 794 -5.87 20.27 -3.91
C ASN A 794 -5.72 21.62 -4.63
N TYR A 795 -4.51 21.90 -5.12
CA TYR A 795 -4.22 23.06 -5.96
C TYR A 795 -4.96 23.02 -7.31
N LEU A 796 -4.85 21.93 -8.09
CA LEU A 796 -5.53 21.76 -9.38
C LEU A 796 -7.06 21.70 -9.28
N LYS A 797 -7.61 21.51 -8.07
CA LYS A 797 -9.05 21.59 -7.76
C LYS A 797 -9.52 23.03 -7.50
N GLU A 798 -8.63 23.92 -7.09
CA GLU A 798 -8.93 25.31 -6.70
C GLU A 798 -8.44 26.37 -7.71
N SER A 799 -7.53 25.98 -8.62
CA SER A 799 -7.20 26.75 -9.83
C SER A 799 -8.04 26.25 -11.01
N ASP A 800 -8.58 27.16 -11.82
CA ASP A 800 -9.27 26.86 -13.10
C ASP A 800 -8.30 26.37 -14.22
N GLN A 801 -7.24 25.64 -13.85
CA GLN A 801 -6.14 25.20 -14.70
C GLN A 801 -6.12 23.67 -14.80
N ALA A 802 -6.99 23.14 -15.67
CA ALA A 802 -7.22 21.72 -15.82
C ALA A 802 -6.15 21.01 -16.68
N ASN A 803 -5.00 20.68 -16.10
CA ASN A 803 -4.07 19.72 -16.71
C ASN A 803 -4.50 18.27 -16.41
N ALA A 804 -5.20 17.64 -17.36
CA ALA A 804 -5.79 16.31 -17.19
C ALA A 804 -4.75 15.20 -16.98
N ALA A 805 -3.65 15.20 -17.75
CA ALA A 805 -2.59 14.18 -17.64
C ALA A 805 -1.85 14.30 -16.29
N LEU A 806 -1.60 15.53 -15.84
CA LEU A 806 -1.00 15.80 -14.53
C LEU A 806 -1.92 15.33 -13.39
N LYS A 807 -3.22 15.64 -13.48
CA LYS A 807 -4.23 15.21 -12.50
C LYS A 807 -4.33 13.68 -12.45
N GLN A 808 -4.35 12.99 -13.59
CA GLN A 808 -4.36 11.53 -13.65
C GLN A 808 -3.11 10.95 -12.95
N ARG A 809 -1.91 11.34 -13.38
CA ARG A 809 -0.65 10.83 -12.82
C ARG A 809 -0.53 11.09 -11.32
N ALA A 810 -0.93 12.27 -10.84
CA ALA A 810 -0.95 12.58 -9.42
C ALA A 810 -1.98 11.73 -8.64
N THR A 811 -3.10 11.36 -9.26
CA THR A 811 -4.14 10.49 -8.66
C THR A 811 -3.69 9.03 -8.57
N GLU A 812 -3.03 8.53 -9.61
CA GLU A 812 -2.45 7.17 -9.65
C GLU A 812 -1.33 7.01 -8.60
N LEU A 813 -0.42 7.99 -8.52
CA LEU A 813 0.62 8.03 -7.49
C LEU A 813 0.01 8.17 -6.08
N LEU A 814 -1.04 8.99 -5.91
CA LEU A 814 -1.73 9.16 -4.63
C LEU A 814 -2.44 7.89 -4.16
N ALA A 815 -3.06 7.13 -5.07
CA ALA A 815 -3.67 5.85 -4.75
C ALA A 815 -2.63 4.83 -4.25
N SER A 816 -1.47 4.75 -4.94
CA SER A 816 -0.36 3.87 -4.53
C SER A 816 0.24 4.27 -3.18
N GLY A 817 0.49 5.56 -2.97
CA GLY A 817 1.04 6.08 -1.72
C GLY A 817 0.08 5.92 -0.54
N TYR A 818 -1.22 6.16 -0.74
CA TYR A 818 -2.24 5.91 0.29
C TYR A 818 -2.25 4.45 0.77
N GLN A 819 -2.22 3.48 -0.16
CA GLN A 819 -2.19 2.05 0.19
C GLN A 819 -0.91 1.67 0.96
N ARG A 820 0.23 2.27 0.64
CA ARG A 820 1.47 2.13 1.44
C ARG A 820 1.33 2.78 2.82
N LEU A 821 0.84 4.01 2.90
CA LEU A 821 0.70 4.75 4.16
C LEU A 821 -0.16 4.01 5.19
N VAL A 822 -1.31 3.45 4.80
CA VAL A 822 -2.18 2.67 5.71
C VAL A 822 -1.63 1.28 6.07
N ALA A 823 -0.62 0.77 5.37
CA ALA A 823 0.05 -0.48 5.71
C ALA A 823 1.02 -0.32 6.90
N PHE A 824 1.48 0.89 7.19
CA PHE A 824 2.34 1.20 8.34
C PHE A 824 1.57 1.44 9.65
N GLU A 825 0.24 1.28 9.66
CA GLU A 825 -0.55 1.42 10.89
C GLU A 825 -0.24 0.24 11.85
N CYS A 826 0.16 0.54 13.09
CA CYS A 826 0.67 -0.46 14.01
C CYS A 826 -0.43 -1.38 14.58
N GLU A 827 -0.10 -2.66 14.77
CA GLU A 827 -0.93 -3.64 15.48
C GLU A 827 -0.80 -3.47 17.01
N ASP A 828 -1.87 -3.68 17.76
CA ASP A 828 -1.78 -3.83 19.22
C ASP A 828 -1.40 -5.27 19.63
N PRO A 829 -0.27 -5.49 20.32
CA PRO A 829 0.12 -6.84 20.79
C PRO A 829 -0.88 -7.52 21.73
N GLN A 830 -1.86 -6.79 22.29
CA GLN A 830 -2.89 -7.33 23.18
C GLN A 830 -4.28 -7.47 22.52
N ASN A 831 -4.49 -6.94 21.31
CA ASN A 831 -5.80 -6.84 20.67
C ASN A 831 -5.61 -6.66 19.15
N PRO A 832 -6.24 -7.44 18.25
CA PRO A 832 -6.02 -7.32 16.79
C PRO A 832 -6.57 -6.02 16.15
N ARG A 833 -6.78 -4.95 16.93
CA ARG A 833 -7.07 -3.60 16.44
C ARG A 833 -5.76 -2.87 16.13
N ARG A 834 -5.75 -2.17 15.00
CA ARG A 834 -4.64 -1.25 14.64
C ARG A 834 -4.78 0.09 15.37
N ARG A 835 -3.66 0.82 15.55
CA ARG A 835 -3.61 2.14 16.18
C ARG A 835 -2.31 2.91 15.86
N GLY A 836 -2.44 4.10 15.28
CA GLY A 836 -1.30 5.00 15.04
C GLY A 836 -0.24 4.43 14.09
N TYR A 837 0.88 5.14 13.95
CA TYR A 837 1.89 4.85 12.92
C TYR A 837 3.32 4.80 13.47
N GLU A 838 4.15 3.97 12.84
CA GLU A 838 5.61 3.91 12.98
C GLU A 838 6.22 3.81 11.57
N TRP A 839 7.50 4.18 11.39
CA TRP A 839 8.14 4.23 10.07
C TRP A 839 8.01 2.94 9.24
N PHE A 840 7.90 1.77 9.88
CA PHE A 840 7.73 0.48 9.22
C PHE A 840 6.56 -0.35 9.77
N GLY A 841 5.77 0.21 10.70
CA GLY A 841 4.51 -0.33 11.20
C GLY A 841 4.59 -1.72 11.85
N GLY A 842 3.60 -2.57 11.55
CA GLY A 842 3.49 -3.92 12.11
C GLY A 842 3.40 -3.91 13.63
N LYS A 843 4.21 -4.73 14.31
CA LYS A 843 4.18 -4.89 15.78
C LYS A 843 5.04 -3.87 16.54
N ALA A 844 5.52 -2.83 15.88
CA ALA A 844 6.23 -1.73 16.53
C ALA A 844 5.27 -0.91 17.42
N ALA A 845 5.77 -0.36 18.52
CA ALA A 845 5.01 0.63 19.28
C ALA A 845 4.83 1.90 18.42
N PRO A 846 3.62 2.48 18.31
CA PRO A 846 3.40 3.66 17.47
C PRO A 846 4.19 4.86 18.02
N HIS A 847 4.49 5.81 17.13
CA HIS A 847 5.17 7.05 17.48
C HIS A 847 4.20 8.23 17.41
N GLU A 848 4.06 8.99 18.50
CA GLU A 848 3.02 10.03 18.60
C GLU A 848 3.18 11.16 17.56
N ALA A 849 4.36 11.76 17.43
CA ALA A 849 4.57 12.85 16.46
C ALA A 849 4.46 12.40 14.98
N LEU A 850 4.94 11.20 14.62
CA LEU A 850 4.73 10.61 13.29
C LEU A 850 3.23 10.36 13.02
N THR A 851 2.49 9.91 14.03
CA THR A 851 1.04 9.72 13.94
C THR A 851 0.29 11.06 13.76
N ALA A 852 0.77 12.13 14.41
CA ALA A 852 0.26 13.49 14.20
C ALA A 852 0.54 14.02 12.78
N TYR A 853 1.72 13.73 12.23
CA TYR A 853 2.05 14.04 10.83
C TYR A 853 1.17 13.25 9.83
N GLY A 854 0.93 11.97 10.11
CA GLY A 854 -0.01 11.16 9.32
C GLY A 854 -1.45 11.68 9.36
N LEU A 855 -1.94 12.10 10.53
CA LEU A 855 -3.27 12.72 10.67
C LEU A 855 -3.41 13.98 9.78
N LEU A 856 -2.38 14.82 9.71
CA LEU A 856 -2.33 15.99 8.82
C LEU A 856 -2.40 15.59 7.34
N GLU A 857 -1.63 14.58 6.91
CA GLU A 857 -1.64 14.12 5.52
C GLU A 857 -3.00 13.52 5.13
N PHE A 858 -3.54 12.59 5.92
CA PHE A 858 -4.81 11.94 5.60
C PHE A 858 -5.99 12.94 5.60
N ARG A 859 -5.97 13.97 6.46
CA ARG A 859 -6.93 15.08 6.44
C ARG A 859 -6.85 15.91 5.16
N ASP A 860 -5.65 16.27 4.71
CA ASP A 860 -5.47 17.02 3.46
C ASP A 860 -5.83 16.16 2.23
N MET A 861 -5.55 14.86 2.32
CA MET A 861 -5.83 13.86 1.29
C MET A 861 -7.33 13.63 1.09
N ALA A 862 -8.11 13.61 2.18
CA ALA A 862 -9.57 13.49 2.12
C ALA A 862 -10.25 14.64 1.33
N GLY A 863 -9.56 15.78 1.13
CA GLY A 863 -10.02 16.86 0.25
C GLY A 863 -10.05 16.51 -1.25
N VAL A 864 -9.31 15.48 -1.68
CA VAL A 864 -9.09 15.14 -3.10
C VAL A 864 -9.18 13.65 -3.43
N TYR A 865 -9.16 12.78 -2.43
CA TYR A 865 -9.11 11.32 -2.58
C TYR A 865 -9.99 10.63 -1.53
N ASN A 866 -10.49 9.43 -1.84
CA ASN A 866 -11.39 8.70 -0.95
C ASN A 866 -10.61 7.97 0.16
N VAL A 867 -10.37 8.69 1.27
CA VAL A 867 -9.71 8.21 2.48
C VAL A 867 -10.71 7.51 3.41
N ASP A 868 -10.31 6.44 4.09
CA ASP A 868 -11.11 5.82 5.15
C ASP A 868 -11.17 6.73 6.39
N MET A 869 -12.32 7.38 6.58
CA MET A 869 -12.56 8.24 7.73
C MET A 869 -12.59 7.48 9.07
N GLN A 870 -12.82 6.16 9.10
CA GLN A 870 -12.70 5.36 10.33
C GLN A 870 -11.23 5.17 10.74
N MET A 871 -10.30 5.05 9.78
CA MET A 871 -8.86 5.11 10.01
C MET A 871 -8.43 6.49 10.49
N VAL A 872 -8.91 7.58 9.86
CA VAL A 872 -8.58 8.95 10.30
C VAL A 872 -9.05 9.18 11.73
N GLU A 873 -10.28 8.77 12.06
CA GLU A 873 -10.83 8.93 13.40
C GLU A 873 -10.13 8.01 14.43
N ARG A 874 -9.74 6.79 14.06
CA ARG A 874 -8.91 5.92 14.89
C ARG A 874 -7.51 6.51 15.14
N THR A 875 -6.95 7.20 14.16
CA THR A 875 -5.66 7.92 14.25
C THR A 875 -5.75 9.10 15.21
N ARG A 876 -6.82 9.92 15.11
CA ARG A 876 -7.16 10.98 16.08
C ARG A 876 -7.33 10.42 17.48
N ASN A 877 -8.15 9.38 17.66
CA ASN A 877 -8.43 8.79 18.97
C ASN A 877 -7.20 8.17 19.63
N TYR A 878 -6.26 7.61 18.84
CA TYR A 878 -4.96 7.23 19.39
C TYR A 878 -4.24 8.42 20.03
N LEU A 879 -4.06 9.54 19.32
CA LEU A 879 -3.40 10.75 19.85
C LEU A 879 -4.12 11.29 21.10
N MET A 880 -5.45 11.35 21.07
CA MET A 880 -6.26 11.77 22.23
C MET A 880 -6.08 10.84 23.43
N SER A 881 -5.90 9.53 23.23
CA SER A 881 -5.58 8.57 24.30
C SER A 881 -4.18 8.76 24.92
N ARG A 882 -3.31 9.57 24.29
CA ARG A 882 -1.97 9.88 24.81
C ARG A 882 -1.94 11.09 25.73
N LYS A 883 -3.04 11.84 25.95
CA LYS A 883 -3.07 12.97 26.91
C LYS A 883 -2.53 12.53 28.28
N ASP A 884 -1.68 13.34 28.90
CA ASP A 884 -1.00 13.03 30.16
C ASP A 884 -1.79 13.46 31.41
N GLY A 885 -2.89 14.18 31.22
CA GLY A 885 -3.74 14.73 32.27
C GLY A 885 -3.19 15.99 32.94
N LYS A 886 -2.02 16.50 32.53
CA LYS A 886 -1.36 17.70 33.07
C LYS A 886 -1.30 18.85 32.07
N GLY A 887 -1.49 18.58 30.78
CA GLY A 887 -1.48 19.56 29.70
C GLY A 887 -0.49 19.24 28.58
N GLY A 888 -0.03 17.99 28.47
CA GLY A 888 0.78 17.48 27.38
C GLY A 888 0.42 16.04 27.01
N PHE A 889 1.33 15.36 26.31
CA PHE A 889 1.12 14.01 25.81
C PHE A 889 2.22 13.06 26.30
N GLN A 890 1.81 11.83 26.60
CA GLN A 890 2.69 10.69 26.84
C GLN A 890 3.44 10.37 25.54
N ARG A 891 4.74 10.09 25.66
CA ARG A 891 5.63 9.72 24.54
C ARG A 891 6.00 8.24 24.62
N ASN A 892 6.29 7.62 23.49
CA ASN A 892 6.92 6.30 23.42
C ASN A 892 8.37 6.36 23.96
N PRO A 893 8.71 5.71 25.10
CA PRO A 893 10.04 5.81 25.70
C PRO A 893 11.14 5.05 24.93
N GLY A 894 10.78 4.27 23.90
CA GLY A 894 11.72 3.63 22.99
C GLY A 894 12.11 4.47 21.77
N ALA A 895 11.50 5.65 21.59
CA ALA A 895 11.75 6.54 20.46
C ALA A 895 13.08 7.29 20.63
N ILE A 896 14.17 6.67 20.16
CA ILE A 896 15.54 7.24 20.17
C ILE A 896 15.97 7.79 18.80
N ASP A 897 15.04 7.89 17.85
CA ASP A 897 15.18 8.64 16.59
C ASP A 897 15.14 10.17 16.85
N THR A 898 14.99 10.98 15.79
CA THR A 898 14.96 12.45 15.89
C THR A 898 13.60 13.04 16.26
N PHE A 899 12.47 12.45 15.84
CA PHE A 899 11.14 12.86 16.32
C PHE A 899 10.99 12.47 17.81
N GLY A 900 11.51 11.30 18.18
CA GLY A 900 11.57 10.82 19.56
C GLY A 900 12.39 11.70 20.51
N ARG A 901 13.30 12.51 19.96
CA ARG A 901 14.19 13.42 20.70
C ARG A 901 13.89 14.92 20.55
N ALA A 902 12.84 15.31 19.83
CA ALA A 902 12.37 16.70 19.83
C ALA A 902 11.95 17.15 21.25
N PRO A 903 12.08 18.43 21.65
CA PRO A 903 11.64 18.93 22.95
C PRO A 903 10.17 18.62 23.27
N ASP A 904 9.83 18.47 24.56
CA ASP A 904 8.46 18.10 24.99
C ASP A 904 7.43 19.18 24.64
N ASP A 905 7.77 20.46 24.81
CA ASP A 905 6.92 21.60 24.45
C ASP A 905 6.66 21.65 22.93
N ILE A 906 7.72 21.48 22.12
CA ILE A 906 7.62 21.36 20.66
C ILE A 906 6.77 20.14 20.24
N THR A 907 6.94 19.00 20.90
CA THR A 907 6.19 17.77 20.63
C THR A 907 4.69 17.96 20.94
N ASN A 908 4.39 18.53 22.10
CA ASN A 908 3.02 18.84 22.51
C ASN A 908 2.38 19.89 21.58
N ALA A 909 3.11 20.93 21.20
CA ALA A 909 2.65 21.96 20.27
C ALA A 909 2.35 21.40 18.87
N TYR A 910 3.16 20.47 18.37
CA TYR A 910 2.92 19.84 17.06
C TYR A 910 1.71 18.90 17.09
N ILE A 911 1.50 18.14 18.16
CA ILE A 911 0.31 17.28 18.33
C ILE A 911 -0.96 18.13 18.44
N VAL A 912 -0.95 19.21 19.24
CA VAL A 912 -2.08 20.15 19.34
C VAL A 912 -2.32 20.87 18.02
N TRP A 913 -1.27 21.25 17.28
CA TRP A 913 -1.43 21.80 15.95
C TRP A 913 -2.09 20.78 15.01
N ALA A 914 -1.59 19.55 14.91
CA ALA A 914 -2.17 18.50 14.06
C ALA A 914 -3.64 18.20 14.39
N LEU A 915 -4.01 18.18 15.67
CA LEU A 915 -5.40 17.99 16.12
C LEU A 915 -6.28 19.20 15.75
N THR A 916 -5.88 20.43 16.09
CA THR A 916 -6.67 21.65 15.77
C THR A 916 -6.76 21.93 14.26
N GLU A 917 -5.75 21.54 13.49
CA GLU A 917 -5.75 21.61 12.03
C GLU A 917 -6.74 20.58 11.47
N SER A 918 -6.85 19.40 12.10
CA SER A 918 -7.71 18.31 11.63
C SER A 918 -9.12 18.27 12.24
N GLY A 919 -9.42 19.08 13.25
CA GLY A 919 -10.74 19.15 13.89
C GLY A 919 -10.91 20.34 14.84
N LYS A 920 -12.16 20.76 15.05
CA LYS A 920 -12.50 21.91 15.93
C LYS A 920 -13.02 21.49 17.30
N ASP A 921 -13.36 20.22 17.45
CA ASP A 921 -14.27 19.74 18.50
C ASP A 921 -13.57 18.83 19.53
N ASP A 922 -12.28 18.49 19.32
CA ASP A 922 -11.50 17.71 20.27
C ASP A 922 -11.36 18.47 21.61
N ASP A 923 -11.57 17.77 22.73
CA ASP A 923 -11.23 18.27 24.08
C ASP A 923 -9.71 18.34 24.25
N ILE A 924 -9.12 19.51 23.99
CA ILE A 924 -7.69 19.81 24.16
C ILE A 924 -7.43 21.20 24.74
N GLU A 925 -8.44 21.83 25.36
CA GLU A 925 -8.31 23.21 25.88
C GLU A 925 -7.29 23.29 27.02
N LYS A 926 -7.11 22.23 27.82
CA LYS A 926 -6.06 22.19 28.85
C LYS A 926 -4.66 22.22 28.23
N GLU A 927 -4.42 21.39 27.23
CA GLU A 927 -3.16 21.30 26.51
C GLU A 927 -2.88 22.61 25.77
N LEU A 928 -3.87 23.16 25.06
CA LEU A 928 -3.76 24.43 24.33
C LEU A 928 -3.53 25.62 25.29
N ALA A 929 -4.19 25.66 26.45
CA ALA A 929 -4.00 26.72 27.45
C ALA A 929 -2.61 26.66 28.11
N THR A 930 -2.09 25.46 28.41
CA THR A 930 -0.72 25.28 28.91
C THR A 930 0.31 25.77 27.88
N LEU A 931 0.17 25.37 26.61
CA LEU A 931 1.04 25.81 25.52
C LEU A 931 0.94 27.33 25.26
N ALA A 932 -0.27 27.90 25.30
CA ALA A 932 -0.49 29.35 25.19
C ALA A 932 0.05 30.15 26.39
N GLY A 933 0.20 29.53 27.56
CA GLY A 933 0.95 30.09 28.69
C GLY A 933 2.44 30.15 28.41
N GLN A 934 3.03 29.03 27.94
CA GLN A 934 4.45 28.93 27.59
C GLN A 934 4.84 29.85 26.41
N ALA A 935 3.99 29.97 25.40
CA ALA A 935 4.26 30.79 24.21
C ALA A 935 4.35 32.31 24.51
N LYS A 936 3.81 32.77 25.64
CA LYS A 936 3.90 34.18 26.08
C LYS A 936 5.27 34.56 26.64
N THR A 937 6.09 33.58 27.05
CA THR A 937 7.44 33.80 27.60
C THR A 937 8.55 33.15 26.78
N SER A 938 8.21 32.22 25.88
CA SER A 938 9.14 31.65 24.91
C SER A 938 9.73 32.71 23.98
N LYS A 939 10.91 32.42 23.43
CA LYS A 939 11.59 33.18 22.38
C LYS A 939 11.78 32.37 21.10
N ASP A 940 11.21 31.18 20.99
CA ASP A 940 11.33 30.31 19.82
C ASP A 940 10.17 30.55 18.82
N PRO A 941 10.42 31.18 17.65
CA PRO A 941 9.39 31.43 16.66
C PRO A 941 8.73 30.16 16.10
N TYR A 942 9.41 29.00 16.10
CA TYR A 942 8.84 27.74 15.62
C TYR A 942 7.71 27.26 16.55
N PHE A 943 8.02 27.20 17.85
CA PHE A 943 7.05 26.87 18.89
C PHE A 943 5.90 27.89 18.94
N ILE A 944 6.22 29.19 18.93
CA ILE A 944 5.21 30.26 18.98
C ILE A 944 4.29 30.20 17.76
N ALA A 945 4.80 29.91 16.56
CA ALA A 945 3.99 29.77 15.36
C ALA A 945 3.04 28.56 15.41
N LEU A 946 3.46 27.40 15.92
CA LEU A 946 2.57 26.23 16.12
C LEU A 946 1.42 26.55 17.07
N VAL A 947 1.72 27.17 18.22
CA VAL A 947 0.72 27.54 19.22
C VAL A 947 -0.22 28.63 18.69
N ALA A 948 0.29 29.63 17.97
CA ALA A 948 -0.53 30.69 17.38
C ALA A 948 -1.47 30.17 16.27
N ASN A 949 -0.99 29.27 15.39
CA ASN A 949 -1.84 28.59 14.42
C ASN A 949 -2.97 27.79 15.12
N SER A 950 -2.64 27.07 16.20
CA SER A 950 -3.60 26.28 16.97
C SER A 950 -4.68 27.14 17.63
N LEU A 951 -4.31 28.30 18.18
CA LEU A 951 -5.25 29.28 18.73
C LEU A 951 -6.19 29.83 17.65
N ILE A 952 -5.68 30.17 16.47
CA ILE A 952 -6.51 30.67 15.34
C ILE A 952 -7.45 29.56 14.84
N ASN A 953 -6.97 28.31 14.73
CA ASN A 953 -7.79 27.15 14.36
C ASN A 953 -8.99 26.96 15.31
N ARG A 954 -8.82 27.23 16.61
CA ARG A 954 -9.89 27.24 17.64
C ARG A 954 -10.51 28.63 17.88
N ALA A 955 -10.50 29.50 16.86
CA ALA A 955 -11.13 30.83 16.83
C ALA A 955 -10.62 31.87 17.87
N ARG A 956 -9.55 31.57 18.62
CA ARG A 956 -8.89 32.49 19.57
C ARG A 956 -7.91 33.42 18.84
N THR A 957 -8.39 34.03 17.76
CA THR A 957 -7.56 34.81 16.82
C THR A 957 -6.89 36.02 17.49
N GLY A 958 -7.46 36.58 18.56
CA GLY A 958 -6.82 37.63 19.36
C GLY A 958 -5.53 37.18 20.04
N ASP A 959 -5.57 36.03 20.74
CA ASP A 959 -4.39 35.42 21.37
C ASP A 959 -3.33 35.06 20.30
N GLY A 960 -3.76 34.44 19.20
CA GLY A 960 -2.88 34.06 18.09
C GLY A 960 -2.21 35.25 17.40
N VAL A 961 -2.93 36.36 17.18
CA VAL A 961 -2.37 37.60 16.61
C VAL A 961 -1.35 38.24 17.54
N ALA A 962 -1.56 38.21 18.87
CA ALA A 962 -0.59 38.74 19.83
C ALA A 962 0.74 37.97 19.77
N LEU A 963 0.68 36.64 19.68
CA LEU A 963 1.85 35.78 19.49
C LEU A 963 2.51 35.99 18.11
N LEU A 964 1.74 36.08 17.03
CA LEU A 964 2.30 36.32 15.69
C LEU A 964 3.00 37.68 15.55
N LYS A 965 2.68 38.66 16.39
CA LYS A 965 3.39 39.95 16.42
C LYS A 965 4.77 39.86 17.11
N SER A 966 4.98 38.98 18.09
CA SER A 966 6.34 38.71 18.59
C SER A 966 7.17 37.94 17.57
N VAL A 967 6.54 37.06 16.77
CA VAL A 967 7.20 36.39 15.64
C VAL A 967 7.65 37.39 14.56
N VAL A 968 6.86 38.42 14.23
CA VAL A 968 7.32 39.50 13.32
C VAL A 968 8.56 40.21 13.86
N ALA A 969 8.63 40.47 15.17
CA ALA A 969 9.78 41.12 15.80
C ALA A 969 11.06 40.25 15.83
N ALA A 970 10.96 38.96 15.52
CA ALA A 970 12.08 38.04 15.37
C ALA A 970 12.56 37.89 13.90
N GLN A 971 11.84 38.44 12.93
CA GLN A 971 12.16 38.30 11.51
C GLN A 971 13.45 39.06 11.15
N LYS A 972 14.31 38.41 10.37
CA LYS A 972 15.56 39.01 9.85
C LYS A 972 15.28 39.97 8.69
N GLU A 973 16.29 40.75 8.32
CA GLU A 973 16.15 41.77 7.27
C GLU A 973 15.79 41.20 5.89
N ASP A 974 16.34 40.03 5.54
CA ASP A 974 16.09 39.28 4.30
C ASP A 974 14.71 38.57 4.29
N GLY A 975 14.14 38.31 5.46
CA GLY A 975 12.79 37.76 5.62
C GLY A 975 12.68 36.45 6.40
N HIS A 976 13.78 35.81 6.77
CA HIS A 976 13.72 34.51 7.47
C HIS A 976 13.50 34.63 8.98
N LEU A 977 13.22 33.49 9.60
CA LEU A 977 13.10 33.29 11.04
C LEU A 977 14.00 32.13 11.47
N ASP A 978 14.80 32.35 12.51
CA ASP A 978 15.51 31.28 13.23
C ASP A 978 14.58 30.68 14.29
N ALA A 979 14.65 29.36 14.51
CA ALA A 979 14.15 28.74 15.73
C ALA A 979 15.22 28.78 16.85
N ALA A 980 14.83 28.56 18.10
CA ALA A 980 15.76 28.60 19.23
C ALA A 980 16.47 27.26 19.49
N GLN A 981 15.89 26.13 19.07
CA GLN A 981 16.51 24.80 19.21
C GLN A 981 16.45 23.95 17.93
N THR A 982 15.27 23.43 17.58
CA THR A 982 15.08 22.45 16.50
C THR A 982 13.59 22.32 16.16
N SER A 983 13.24 21.53 15.14
CA SER A 983 11.84 21.25 14.77
C SER A 983 11.36 19.92 15.33
N ILE A 984 10.10 19.57 15.09
CA ILE A 984 9.56 18.25 15.45
C ILE A 984 10.33 17.07 14.85
N THR A 985 11.04 17.28 13.73
CA THR A 985 11.82 16.24 13.03
C THR A 985 13.31 16.29 13.36
N GLY A 986 13.71 17.12 14.33
CA GLY A 986 15.11 17.34 14.66
C GLY A 986 15.87 18.13 13.60
N SER A 987 15.17 18.87 12.73
CA SER A 987 15.81 19.68 11.67
C SER A 987 16.70 20.77 12.28
N GLY A 988 17.75 21.14 11.53
CA GLY A 988 18.71 22.18 11.93
C GLY A 988 19.07 23.10 10.76
N GLY A 989 19.66 24.25 11.07
CA GLY A 989 20.14 25.21 10.08
C GLY A 989 19.06 25.61 9.06
N ARG A 990 19.38 25.44 7.78
CA ARG A 990 18.56 25.88 6.64
C ARG A 990 17.15 25.28 6.63
N ASP A 991 17.01 23.98 6.86
CA ASP A 991 15.69 23.33 6.88
C ASP A 991 14.82 23.85 8.03
N LEU A 992 15.41 24.02 9.21
CA LEU A 992 14.75 24.58 10.38
C LEU A 992 14.25 26.01 10.13
N GLN A 993 15.05 26.85 9.47
CA GLN A 993 14.65 28.21 9.08
C GLN A 993 13.47 28.20 8.09
N ILE A 994 13.44 27.27 7.13
CA ILE A 994 12.34 27.12 6.17
C ILE A 994 11.06 26.66 6.87
N GLU A 995 11.13 25.62 7.71
CA GLU A 995 9.98 25.12 8.48
C GLU A 995 9.38 26.21 9.38
N THR A 996 10.25 26.96 10.09
CA THR A 996 9.86 28.07 10.97
C THR A 996 9.21 29.22 10.19
N THR A 997 9.85 29.65 9.10
CA THR A 997 9.36 30.78 8.29
C THR A 997 8.05 30.44 7.60
N ALA A 998 7.87 29.20 7.15
CA ALA A 998 6.62 28.72 6.54
C ALA A 998 5.45 28.64 7.55
N LEU A 999 5.69 28.14 8.78
CA LEU A 999 4.67 28.12 9.84
C LEU A 999 4.22 29.54 10.25
N ALA A 1000 5.15 30.49 10.29
CA ALA A 1000 4.85 31.90 10.51
C ALA A 1000 3.99 32.49 9.38
N VAL A 1001 4.34 32.25 8.11
CA VAL A 1001 3.54 32.69 6.94
C VAL A 1001 2.13 32.09 6.97
N LEU A 1002 1.97 30.81 7.29
CA LEU A 1002 0.65 30.18 7.45
C LEU A 1002 -0.18 30.86 8.55
N GLY A 1003 0.42 31.15 9.71
CA GLY A 1003 -0.24 31.85 10.81
C GLY A 1003 -0.64 33.28 10.44
N TRP A 1004 0.28 34.05 9.84
CA TRP A 1004 0.05 35.42 9.39
C TRP A 1004 -1.07 35.53 8.33
N LEU A 1005 -1.13 34.58 7.39
CA LEU A 1005 -2.21 34.49 6.40
C LEU A 1005 -3.55 34.13 7.07
N LYS A 1006 -3.58 33.10 7.94
CA LYS A 1006 -4.78 32.70 8.68
C LYS A 1006 -5.34 33.80 9.59
N ALA A 1007 -4.47 34.65 10.14
CA ALA A 1007 -4.87 35.78 10.98
C ALA A 1007 -5.65 36.87 10.22
N ASN A 1008 -5.53 36.92 8.87
CA ASN A 1008 -6.20 37.88 8.00
C ASN A 1008 -6.06 39.36 8.44
N ARG A 1009 -4.84 39.76 8.82
CA ARG A 1009 -4.48 41.15 9.19
C ARG A 1009 -3.46 41.73 8.19
N PRO A 1010 -3.88 42.15 6.99
CA PRO A 1010 -2.96 42.62 5.95
C PRO A 1010 -2.12 43.83 6.38
N GLY A 1011 -2.70 44.75 7.18
CA GLY A 1011 -1.97 45.90 7.71
C GLY A 1011 -0.91 45.56 8.77
N ASP A 1012 -1.04 44.42 9.47
CA ASP A 1012 -0.03 43.92 10.41
C ASP A 1012 1.03 43.05 9.71
N PHE A 1013 0.65 42.28 8.69
CA PHE A 1013 1.45 41.15 8.21
C PHE A 1013 1.81 41.13 6.72
N ASN A 1014 1.28 42.00 5.85
CA ASN A 1014 1.62 41.90 4.41
C ASN A 1014 3.13 42.08 4.14
N ALA A 1015 3.79 43.04 4.80
CA ALA A 1015 5.24 43.26 4.64
C ALA A 1015 6.10 42.06 5.08
N PRO A 1016 5.95 41.50 6.31
CA PRO A 1016 6.72 40.32 6.71
C PRO A 1016 6.39 39.07 5.88
N ILE A 1017 5.13 38.88 5.44
CA ILE A 1017 4.75 37.79 4.52
C ILE A 1017 5.53 37.91 3.20
N GLN A 1018 5.55 39.08 2.55
CA GLN A 1018 6.23 39.26 1.26
C GLN A 1018 7.74 38.99 1.35
N LYS A 1019 8.39 39.44 2.44
CA LYS A 1019 9.80 39.12 2.72
C LYS A 1019 10.02 37.61 2.89
N ALA A 1020 9.25 36.98 3.78
CA ALA A 1020 9.34 35.55 4.08
C ALA A 1020 9.12 34.69 2.83
N VAL A 1021 8.12 35.02 2.01
CA VAL A 1021 7.82 34.30 0.77
C VAL A 1021 8.92 34.46 -0.28
N LYS A 1022 9.50 35.66 -0.44
CA LYS A 1022 10.67 35.84 -1.31
C LYS A 1022 11.84 34.98 -0.85
N TRP A 1023 12.16 34.99 0.45
CA TRP A 1023 13.23 34.19 1.01
C TRP A 1023 12.98 32.67 0.86
N ILE A 1024 11.77 32.18 1.14
CA ILE A 1024 11.39 30.78 0.92
C ILE A 1024 11.56 30.41 -0.57
N GLY A 1025 11.15 31.27 -1.51
CA GLY A 1025 11.35 31.06 -2.94
C GLY A 1025 12.83 30.90 -3.33
N GLN A 1026 13.72 31.68 -2.72
CA GLN A 1026 15.18 31.55 -2.88
C GLN A 1026 15.72 30.23 -2.31
N GLN A 1027 15.01 29.59 -1.37
CA GLN A 1027 15.33 28.27 -0.83
C GLN A 1027 14.88 27.08 -1.69
N ARG A 1028 14.44 27.29 -2.93
CA ARG A 1028 14.10 26.19 -3.85
C ARG A 1028 15.35 25.59 -4.50
N GLY A 1029 15.55 24.28 -4.34
CA GLY A 1029 16.58 23.50 -5.03
C GLY A 1029 16.18 23.13 -6.47
N GLY A 1030 17.16 22.75 -7.30
CA GLY A 1030 16.99 22.46 -8.73
C GLY A 1030 16.06 21.29 -9.11
N TYR A 1031 15.44 20.63 -8.13
CA TYR A 1031 14.42 19.58 -8.30
C TYR A 1031 13.05 19.95 -7.68
N GLY A 1032 12.81 21.24 -7.38
CA GLY A 1032 11.54 21.74 -6.85
C GLY A 1032 11.32 21.61 -5.35
N GLY A 1033 12.13 20.80 -4.65
CA GLY A 1033 12.10 20.67 -3.19
C GLY A 1033 12.88 21.79 -2.48
N PHE A 1034 12.66 21.92 -1.17
CA PHE A 1034 13.27 22.97 -0.34
C PHE A 1034 14.37 22.44 0.59
N GLY A 1035 14.39 21.13 0.86
CA GLY A 1035 15.40 20.41 1.63
C GLY A 1035 14.82 19.12 2.18
N SER A 1036 14.61 19.06 3.50
CA SER A 1036 13.87 18.02 4.23
C SER A 1036 12.42 17.81 3.75
N THR A 1037 11.78 16.74 4.24
CA THR A 1037 10.35 16.48 4.07
C THR A 1037 9.50 17.66 4.56
N GLN A 1038 9.66 18.05 5.83
CA GLN A 1038 8.82 19.07 6.45
C GLN A 1038 9.08 20.45 5.85
N SER A 1039 10.34 20.81 5.58
CA SER A 1039 10.67 22.10 4.96
C SER A 1039 10.02 22.21 3.58
N THR A 1040 10.02 21.13 2.80
CA THR A 1040 9.35 21.06 1.50
C THR A 1040 7.83 21.16 1.62
N ILE A 1041 7.17 20.37 2.48
CA ILE A 1041 5.71 20.39 2.63
C ILE A 1041 5.20 21.71 3.22
N LEU A 1042 5.88 22.26 4.24
CA LEU A 1042 5.50 23.52 4.85
C LEU A 1042 5.75 24.71 3.89
N ALA A 1043 6.88 24.75 3.18
CA ALA A 1043 7.14 25.77 2.17
C ALA A 1043 6.07 25.74 1.07
N LEU A 1044 5.74 24.56 0.53
CA LEU A 1044 4.69 24.41 -0.49
C LEU A 1044 3.32 24.87 0.05
N LYS A 1045 2.93 24.48 1.27
CA LYS A 1045 1.69 24.95 1.92
C LYS A 1045 1.67 26.48 2.06
N ALA A 1046 2.76 27.09 2.53
CA ALA A 1046 2.88 28.54 2.70
C ALA A 1046 2.81 29.30 1.35
N LEU A 1047 3.52 28.83 0.33
CA LEU A 1047 3.54 29.43 -1.01
C LEU A 1047 2.19 29.26 -1.74
N ILE A 1048 1.51 28.11 -1.59
CA ILE A 1048 0.16 27.88 -2.10
C ILE A 1048 -0.83 28.84 -1.43
N ALA A 1049 -0.82 28.93 -0.09
CA ALA A 1049 -1.69 29.84 0.66
C ALA A 1049 -1.45 31.31 0.28
N PHE A 1050 -0.18 31.72 0.14
CA PHE A 1050 0.19 33.05 -0.34
C PHE A 1050 -0.33 33.32 -1.76
N THR A 1051 -0.15 32.38 -2.69
CA THR A 1051 -0.55 32.53 -4.10
C THR A 1051 -2.08 32.60 -4.25
N ARG A 1052 -2.84 31.87 -3.42
CA ARG A 1052 -4.31 32.02 -3.32
C ARG A 1052 -4.72 33.44 -2.93
N ALA A 1053 -3.99 34.06 -1.99
CA ALA A 1053 -4.24 35.43 -1.53
C ALA A 1053 -3.69 36.53 -2.46
N ASN A 1054 -2.77 36.20 -3.39
CA ASN A 1054 -2.03 37.16 -4.22
C ASN A 1054 -2.09 36.80 -5.73
N LYS A 1055 -3.28 36.47 -6.25
CA LYS A 1055 -3.48 36.21 -7.69
C LYS A 1055 -3.04 37.43 -8.53
N LYS A 1056 -2.07 37.25 -9.42
CA LYS A 1056 -1.64 38.26 -10.42
C LYS A 1056 -2.07 37.86 -11.82
N THR A 1057 -2.39 38.85 -12.67
CA THR A 1057 -2.72 38.64 -14.07
C THR A 1057 -1.49 38.19 -14.87
N PRO A 1058 -1.58 37.13 -15.69
CA PRO A 1058 -0.52 36.74 -16.61
C PRO A 1058 -0.20 37.82 -17.65
N GLU A 1059 1.08 37.99 -17.98
CA GLU A 1059 1.56 38.93 -19.01
C GLU A 1059 2.25 38.17 -20.15
N ALA A 1060 2.34 38.80 -21.33
CA ALA A 1060 3.15 38.32 -22.45
C ALA A 1060 4.57 38.90 -22.39
N GLY A 1061 5.54 38.25 -23.04
CA GLY A 1061 6.90 38.79 -23.12
C GLY A 1061 7.88 37.95 -23.93
N THR A 1062 9.16 38.31 -23.78
CA THR A 1062 10.32 37.59 -24.31
C THR A 1062 11.32 37.37 -23.19
N LEU A 1063 11.74 36.13 -23.00
CA LEU A 1063 12.88 35.73 -22.18
C LEU A 1063 14.13 35.60 -23.07
N LYS A 1064 15.27 36.10 -22.62
CA LYS A 1064 16.58 35.91 -23.27
C LYS A 1064 17.60 35.35 -22.28
N LEU A 1065 18.51 34.51 -22.77
CA LEU A 1065 19.62 33.91 -22.04
C LEU A 1065 20.95 34.26 -22.69
N TYR A 1066 21.92 34.67 -21.88
CA TYR A 1066 23.26 35.07 -22.26
C TYR A 1066 24.32 34.31 -21.43
N ALA A 1067 25.40 33.89 -22.08
CA ALA A 1067 26.60 33.36 -21.44
C ALA A 1067 27.73 34.38 -21.62
N GLY A 1068 28.10 35.07 -20.53
CA GLY A 1068 28.75 36.38 -20.63
C GLY A 1068 27.85 37.35 -21.43
N ASP A 1069 28.45 38.09 -22.37
CA ASP A 1069 27.72 39.03 -23.23
C ASP A 1069 27.06 38.37 -24.46
N LYS A 1070 27.42 37.12 -24.78
CA LYS A 1070 26.87 36.41 -25.96
C LYS A 1070 25.48 35.88 -25.64
N MET A 1071 24.46 36.32 -26.39
CA MET A 1071 23.14 35.69 -26.35
C MET A 1071 23.23 34.26 -26.89
N VAL A 1072 22.69 33.31 -26.12
CA VAL A 1072 22.74 31.87 -26.43
C VAL A 1072 21.35 31.23 -26.57
N GLY A 1073 20.30 31.91 -26.14
CA GLY A 1073 18.92 31.47 -26.33
C GLY A 1073 17.90 32.59 -26.14
N GLN A 1074 16.73 32.46 -26.75
CA GLN A 1074 15.59 33.37 -26.59
C GLN A 1074 14.28 32.58 -26.74
N GLN A 1075 13.29 32.89 -25.91
CA GLN A 1075 11.93 32.31 -25.97
C GLN A 1075 10.88 33.42 -25.85
N GLN A 1076 9.92 33.47 -26.77
CA GLN A 1076 8.73 34.31 -26.65
C GLN A 1076 7.62 33.56 -25.89
N PHE A 1077 6.76 34.29 -25.17
CA PHE A 1077 5.63 33.71 -24.46
C PHE A 1077 4.42 34.65 -24.47
N ALA A 1078 3.23 34.07 -24.58
CA ALA A 1078 1.96 34.80 -24.56
C ALA A 1078 1.48 35.03 -23.11
N ALA A 1079 0.55 35.98 -22.95
CA ALA A 1079 -0.19 36.12 -21.70
C ALA A 1079 -1.03 34.84 -21.47
N GLY A 1080 -0.88 34.23 -20.29
CA GLY A 1080 -1.61 33.02 -19.90
C GLY A 1080 -0.85 31.71 -20.08
N VAL A 1081 0.43 31.73 -20.50
CA VAL A 1081 1.28 30.52 -20.48
C VAL A 1081 1.38 29.98 -19.04
N GLN A 1082 1.16 28.67 -18.89
CA GLN A 1082 1.11 27.97 -17.60
C GLN A 1082 2.38 27.15 -17.31
N ASP A 1083 3.10 26.74 -18.34
CA ASP A 1083 4.37 26.03 -18.22
C ASP A 1083 5.55 26.97 -17.91
N ALA A 1084 6.64 26.39 -17.40
CA ALA A 1084 7.91 27.09 -17.29
C ALA A 1084 8.47 27.44 -18.67
N LEU A 1085 9.05 28.63 -18.80
CA LEU A 1085 9.95 28.99 -19.88
C LEU A 1085 11.30 28.33 -19.60
N VAL A 1086 11.84 27.57 -20.55
CA VAL A 1086 13.05 26.75 -20.33
C VAL A 1086 14.05 27.03 -21.44
N LEU A 1087 15.21 27.56 -21.04
CA LEU A 1087 16.35 27.79 -21.92
C LEU A 1087 17.57 27.05 -21.36
N ASP A 1088 18.02 26.03 -22.08
CA ASP A 1088 19.34 25.46 -21.89
C ASP A 1088 20.40 26.35 -22.56
N VAL A 1089 21.62 26.39 -22.00
CA VAL A 1089 22.80 26.88 -22.72
C VAL A 1089 23.20 25.80 -23.74
N PRO A 1090 23.00 26.03 -25.06
CA PRO A 1090 23.38 25.05 -26.07
C PRO A 1090 24.88 24.80 -26.02
N GLU A 1091 25.27 23.53 -26.13
CA GLU A 1091 26.67 23.09 -26.10
C GLU A 1091 27.48 23.73 -24.96
N ALA A 1092 26.96 23.68 -23.72
CA ALA A 1092 27.48 24.41 -22.56
C ALA A 1092 29.02 24.36 -22.37
N GLU A 1093 29.68 23.26 -22.74
CA GLU A 1093 31.15 23.09 -22.68
C GLU A 1093 31.94 23.98 -23.67
N LYS A 1094 31.28 24.56 -24.68
CA LYS A 1094 31.85 25.59 -25.59
C LYS A 1094 31.68 27.02 -25.05
N HIS A 1095 30.75 27.22 -24.12
CA HIS A 1095 30.29 28.54 -23.66
C HIS A 1095 30.72 28.86 -22.22
N LEU A 1096 30.79 27.84 -21.36
CA LEU A 1096 31.21 27.94 -19.96
C LEU A 1096 32.59 27.30 -19.80
N LYS A 1097 33.41 27.87 -18.91
CA LYS A 1097 34.80 27.50 -18.65
C LYS A 1097 34.98 27.09 -17.18
N PRO A 1098 36.08 26.41 -16.82
CA PRO A 1098 36.46 26.25 -15.43
C PRO A 1098 36.53 27.59 -14.66
N GLY A 1099 36.21 27.57 -13.38
CA GLY A 1099 36.14 28.76 -12.54
C GLY A 1099 34.80 29.51 -12.64
N LYS A 1100 34.83 30.83 -12.44
CA LYS A 1100 33.64 31.70 -12.42
C LYS A 1100 33.13 32.01 -13.83
N ASN A 1101 31.84 31.79 -14.06
CA ASN A 1101 31.13 32.20 -15.27
C ASN A 1101 29.95 33.10 -14.90
N VAL A 1102 29.62 34.08 -15.75
CA VAL A 1102 28.40 34.89 -15.59
C VAL A 1102 27.34 34.38 -16.57
N VAL A 1103 26.18 33.99 -16.03
CA VAL A 1103 24.97 33.70 -16.81
C VAL A 1103 23.98 34.82 -16.55
N ARG A 1104 23.56 35.50 -17.60
CA ARG A 1104 22.73 36.71 -17.55
C ARG A 1104 21.44 36.49 -18.33
N PHE A 1105 20.32 37.03 -17.87
CA PHE A 1105 19.03 36.82 -18.51
C PHE A 1105 18.10 38.03 -18.34
N GLU A 1106 17.26 38.25 -19.34
CA GLU A 1106 16.37 39.40 -19.48
C GLU A 1106 14.93 38.92 -19.74
N ILE A 1107 13.94 39.63 -19.20
CA ILE A 1107 12.52 39.40 -19.48
C ILE A 1107 11.80 40.74 -19.71
N THR A 1108 10.91 40.79 -20.71
CA THR A 1108 10.22 42.04 -21.09
C THR A 1108 8.90 42.29 -20.35
N GLY A 1109 8.48 41.36 -19.48
CA GLY A 1109 7.28 41.53 -18.64
C GLY A 1109 7.52 42.46 -17.46
N LYS A 1110 6.45 43.00 -16.88
CA LYS A 1110 6.47 43.89 -15.70
C LYS A 1110 6.16 43.15 -14.40
N ASN A 1111 5.62 41.94 -14.49
CA ASN A 1111 5.49 41.02 -13.38
C ASN A 1111 6.84 40.64 -12.76
N VAL A 1112 6.77 40.11 -11.54
CA VAL A 1112 7.90 39.48 -10.83
C VAL A 1112 7.89 38.00 -11.18
N PHE A 1113 8.94 37.50 -11.84
CA PHE A 1113 9.00 36.14 -12.35
C PHE A 1113 9.95 35.28 -11.50
N PRO A 1114 9.47 34.25 -10.76
CA PRO A 1114 10.36 33.28 -10.13
C PRO A 1114 11.24 32.59 -11.19
N TYR A 1115 12.47 32.24 -10.83
CA TYR A 1115 13.33 31.42 -11.69
C TYR A 1115 14.21 30.48 -10.88
N THR A 1116 14.67 29.43 -11.56
CA THR A 1116 15.75 28.54 -11.10
C THR A 1116 16.78 28.40 -12.21
N LEU A 1117 18.04 28.72 -11.90
CA LEU A 1117 19.20 28.42 -12.74
C LEU A 1117 19.91 27.20 -12.14
N THR A 1118 19.98 26.10 -12.90
CA THR A 1118 20.63 24.86 -12.49
C THR A 1118 21.80 24.55 -13.43
N SER A 1119 22.95 24.18 -12.89
CA SER A 1119 24.04 23.52 -13.63
C SER A 1119 24.27 22.11 -13.11
N THR A 1120 24.47 21.17 -14.04
CA THR A 1120 24.74 19.76 -13.72
C THR A 1120 25.92 19.26 -14.53
N TYR A 1121 26.71 18.36 -13.94
CA TYR A 1121 27.86 17.70 -14.57
C TYR A 1121 28.25 16.47 -13.74
N ARG A 1122 29.11 15.59 -14.26
CA ARG A 1122 29.72 14.51 -13.47
C ARG A 1122 31.23 14.69 -13.30
N THR A 1123 31.76 14.26 -12.16
CA THR A 1123 33.18 14.31 -11.81
C THR A 1123 33.72 12.92 -11.45
N LEU A 1124 35.03 12.69 -11.61
CA LEU A 1124 35.67 11.46 -11.12
C LEU A 1124 36.09 11.54 -9.65
N LYS A 1125 36.03 12.73 -9.02
CA LYS A 1125 36.28 12.93 -7.59
C LYS A 1125 34.94 13.01 -6.82
N PRO A 1126 34.79 12.33 -5.68
CA PRO A 1126 33.61 12.45 -4.82
C PRO A 1126 33.54 13.83 -4.17
N ALA A 1127 32.34 14.41 -4.12
CA ALA A 1127 32.04 15.63 -3.36
C ALA A 1127 31.53 15.26 -1.95
N SER A 1128 32.35 14.56 -1.16
CA SER A 1128 32.00 14.16 0.20
C SER A 1128 32.06 15.35 1.16
N ALA A 1129 30.99 15.59 1.90
CA ALA A 1129 30.97 16.57 2.99
C ALA A 1129 31.72 16.02 4.20
N GLU A 1130 32.77 16.71 4.65
CA GLU A 1130 33.54 16.33 5.85
C GLU A 1130 32.62 16.21 7.08
N GLN A 1131 31.71 17.18 7.22
CA GLN A 1131 30.67 17.29 8.26
C GLN A 1131 29.51 16.30 8.10
N CYS A 1132 29.59 15.31 7.20
CA CYS A 1132 28.59 14.23 7.16
C CYS A 1132 28.80 13.29 8.35
N ALA A 1133 27.85 13.28 9.30
CA ALA A 1133 27.90 12.47 10.51
C ALA A 1133 27.87 10.95 10.27
N VAL A 1134 27.42 10.50 9.09
CA VAL A 1134 27.41 9.10 8.68
C VAL A 1134 28.54 8.85 7.69
N LYS A 1135 29.41 7.88 7.98
CA LYS A 1135 30.42 7.39 7.03
C LYS A 1135 29.96 6.05 6.45
N LEU A 1136 30.50 5.74 5.26
CA LEU A 1136 30.19 4.53 4.50
C LEU A 1136 31.49 3.96 3.93
N SER A 1137 31.62 2.63 3.92
CA SER A 1137 32.54 1.93 3.02
C SER A 1137 31.86 0.69 2.43
N THR A 1138 32.32 0.28 1.26
CA THR A 1138 31.79 -0.86 0.50
C THR A 1138 32.95 -1.64 -0.10
N HIS A 1139 32.97 -2.96 0.08
CA HIS A 1139 34.07 -3.82 -0.35
C HIS A 1139 33.54 -5.14 -0.91
N LEU A 1140 33.94 -5.48 -2.14
CA LEU A 1140 33.78 -6.83 -2.70
C LEU A 1140 34.98 -7.68 -2.27
N ASP A 1141 34.72 -8.91 -1.81
CA ASP A 1141 35.74 -9.91 -1.44
C ASP A 1141 36.78 -10.14 -2.55
N ARG A 1142 36.34 -10.09 -3.80
CA ARG A 1142 37.20 -10.19 -4.99
C ARG A 1142 36.70 -9.35 -6.16
N PRO A 1143 37.59 -8.67 -6.91
CA PRO A 1143 37.23 -7.87 -8.09
C PRO A 1143 37.08 -8.72 -9.37
N GLN A 1144 37.34 -10.03 -9.31
CA GLN A 1144 37.29 -10.95 -10.44
C GLN A 1144 36.53 -12.22 -10.07
N ALA A 1145 35.64 -12.67 -10.95
CA ALA A 1145 34.81 -13.86 -10.76
C ALA A 1145 34.46 -14.55 -12.08
N VAL A 1146 33.81 -15.71 -12.00
CA VAL A 1146 33.20 -16.40 -13.15
C VAL A 1146 31.69 -16.20 -13.15
N GLU A 1147 31.10 -16.08 -14.32
CA GLU A 1147 29.65 -16.09 -14.54
C GLU A 1147 28.97 -17.31 -13.85
N GLY A 1148 27.98 -17.02 -13.00
CA GLY A 1148 27.30 -18.00 -12.14
C GLY A 1148 27.93 -18.20 -10.76
N GLU A 1149 29.03 -17.54 -10.42
CA GLU A 1149 29.56 -17.50 -9.04
C GLU A 1149 28.86 -16.44 -8.18
N THR A 1150 28.93 -16.63 -6.86
CA THR A 1150 28.64 -15.60 -5.86
C THR A 1150 29.91 -14.85 -5.46
N VAL A 1151 29.86 -13.51 -5.43
CA VAL A 1151 30.81 -12.62 -4.75
C VAL A 1151 30.16 -12.03 -3.50
N HIS A 1152 30.96 -11.69 -2.49
CA HIS A 1152 30.46 -11.16 -1.22
C HIS A 1152 30.77 -9.67 -1.11
N LEU A 1153 29.74 -8.86 -0.89
CA LEU A 1153 29.81 -7.42 -0.68
C LEU A 1153 29.64 -7.13 0.82
N THR A 1154 30.67 -6.61 1.48
CA THR A 1154 30.55 -6.01 2.81
C THR A 1154 30.17 -4.54 2.66
N VAL A 1155 29.01 -4.16 3.18
CA VAL A 1155 28.59 -2.76 3.35
C VAL A 1155 28.80 -2.37 4.80
N THR A 1156 29.47 -1.25 5.05
CA THR A 1156 29.78 -0.76 6.40
C THR A 1156 29.23 0.65 6.59
N VAL A 1157 28.32 0.84 7.55
CA VAL A 1157 27.83 2.17 7.94
C VAL A 1157 28.33 2.52 9.34
N GLU A 1158 28.73 3.78 9.55
CA GLU A 1158 29.29 4.25 10.81
C GLU A 1158 28.72 5.63 11.18
N ASN A 1159 28.33 5.81 12.44
CA ASN A 1159 28.09 7.13 13.02
C ASN A 1159 29.41 7.69 13.57
N ALA A 1160 29.96 8.72 12.93
CA ALA A 1160 31.22 9.34 13.36
C ALA A 1160 31.09 10.20 14.63
N GLU A 1161 29.87 10.49 15.09
CA GLU A 1161 29.61 11.44 16.18
C GLU A 1161 29.51 10.77 17.56
N ASP A 1162 29.82 11.55 18.61
CA ASP A 1162 29.65 11.18 20.03
C ASP A 1162 28.19 11.27 20.52
N LYS A 1163 27.25 11.56 19.62
CA LYS A 1163 25.79 11.52 19.85
C LYS A 1163 25.14 10.52 18.89
N GLY A 1164 24.05 9.90 19.33
CA GLY A 1164 23.29 8.99 18.46
C GLY A 1164 22.54 9.75 17.36
N GLN A 1165 22.41 9.14 16.18
CA GLN A 1165 21.70 9.69 15.02
C GLN A 1165 20.35 8.99 14.79
N GLY A 1166 19.46 9.64 14.05
CA GLY A 1166 18.20 9.05 13.56
C GLY A 1166 18.17 8.98 12.03
N MET A 1167 17.47 7.98 11.48
CA MET A 1167 17.21 7.78 10.05
C MET A 1167 18.45 7.92 9.15
N ALA A 1168 19.45 7.07 9.38
CA ALA A 1168 20.60 6.96 8.49
C ALA A 1168 20.24 6.14 7.23
N ILE A 1169 20.78 6.56 6.08
CA ILE A 1169 20.58 5.91 4.79
C ILE A 1169 21.93 5.61 4.17
N ALA A 1170 22.09 4.39 3.62
CA ALA A 1170 23.15 4.08 2.67
C ALA A 1170 22.53 3.65 1.34
N ILE A 1171 23.07 4.16 0.23
CA ILE A 1171 22.69 3.80 -1.13
C ILE A 1171 23.93 3.23 -1.81
N ILE A 1172 23.83 2.00 -2.29
CA ILE A 1172 24.94 1.15 -2.71
C ILE A 1172 24.82 0.90 -4.21
N GLY A 1173 25.79 1.38 -4.98
CA GLY A 1173 25.82 1.22 -6.43
C GLY A 1173 26.41 -0.12 -6.84
N LEU A 1174 25.58 -0.99 -7.41
CA LEU A 1174 25.95 -2.32 -7.89
C LEU A 1174 26.47 -2.27 -9.35
N PRO A 1175 27.58 -2.96 -9.69
CA PRO A 1175 28.01 -3.15 -11.08
C PRO A 1175 26.98 -3.97 -11.87
N SER A 1176 26.75 -3.64 -13.15
CA SER A 1176 25.64 -4.21 -13.94
C SER A 1176 25.68 -5.72 -14.18
N GLY A 1177 26.86 -6.35 -14.07
CA GLY A 1177 26.98 -7.80 -14.15
C GLY A 1177 26.65 -8.54 -12.84
N LEU A 1178 26.41 -7.83 -11.73
CA LEU A 1178 26.03 -8.38 -10.44
C LEU A 1178 24.54 -8.14 -10.15
N THR A 1179 23.86 -9.16 -9.63
CA THR A 1179 22.51 -9.04 -9.07
C THR A 1179 22.46 -9.54 -7.62
N LEU A 1180 21.50 -9.06 -6.85
CA LEU A 1180 21.10 -9.71 -5.59
C LEU A 1180 20.40 -11.05 -5.88
N PRO A 1181 20.47 -12.03 -4.96
CA PRO A 1181 19.62 -13.22 -4.98
C PRO A 1181 18.13 -12.88 -5.07
N GLU A 1182 17.42 -13.59 -5.93
CA GLU A 1182 16.02 -13.30 -6.30
C GLU A 1182 15.06 -13.48 -5.11
N ASP A 1183 15.37 -14.40 -4.19
CA ASP A 1183 14.62 -14.61 -2.95
C ASP A 1183 14.74 -13.44 -1.95
N MET A 1184 15.73 -12.54 -2.13
CA MET A 1184 16.09 -11.44 -1.23
C MET A 1184 16.23 -11.85 0.25
N LYS A 1185 16.53 -13.13 0.53
CA LYS A 1185 16.36 -13.72 1.88
C LYS A 1185 17.27 -13.09 2.93
N GLN A 1186 18.53 -12.80 2.60
CA GLN A 1186 19.44 -12.08 3.50
C GLN A 1186 18.83 -10.74 3.95
N LEU A 1187 18.32 -9.94 3.00
CA LEU A 1187 17.75 -8.62 3.28
C LEU A 1187 16.44 -8.72 4.08
N LYS A 1188 15.59 -9.70 3.79
CA LYS A 1188 14.39 -10.05 4.58
C LYS A 1188 14.80 -10.40 6.04
N ASP A 1189 15.74 -11.32 6.22
CA ASP A 1189 16.23 -11.76 7.54
C ASP A 1189 16.92 -10.64 8.35
N TYR A 1190 17.55 -9.67 7.66
CA TYR A 1190 18.19 -8.51 8.28
C TYR A 1190 17.20 -7.44 8.72
N ALA A 1191 16.04 -7.31 8.07
CA ALA A 1191 15.02 -6.32 8.42
C ALA A 1191 14.00 -6.80 9.47
N LEU A 1192 13.85 -8.12 9.66
CA LEU A 1192 12.90 -8.69 10.62
C LEU A 1192 13.16 -8.22 12.06
N LEU A 1193 12.13 -7.59 12.66
CA LEU A 1193 12.10 -7.27 14.08
C LEU A 1193 12.11 -8.54 14.93
N ARG A 1194 12.98 -8.56 15.95
CA ARG A 1194 13.20 -9.71 16.84
C ARG A 1194 12.44 -9.54 18.15
N ASN A 1195 12.28 -10.64 18.89
CA ASN A 1195 11.64 -10.71 20.21
C ASN A 1195 10.28 -9.95 20.28
N ASN A 1196 9.37 -10.27 19.35
CA ASN A 1196 8.03 -9.68 19.21
C ASN A 1196 8.03 -8.14 19.11
N GLY A 1197 8.93 -7.58 18.29
CA GLY A 1197 9.00 -6.12 18.06
C GLY A 1197 9.87 -5.36 19.06
N LYS A 1198 10.48 -6.04 20.04
CA LYS A 1198 11.33 -5.42 21.08
C LYS A 1198 12.77 -5.20 20.63
N GLU A 1199 13.25 -5.97 19.66
CA GLU A 1199 14.61 -5.88 19.14
C GLU A 1199 14.60 -5.54 17.65
N LYS A 1200 15.58 -4.72 17.25
CA LYS A 1200 15.70 -4.20 15.89
C LYS A 1200 16.36 -5.25 14.97
N GLY A 1201 16.08 -5.17 13.68
CA GLY A 1201 16.86 -5.86 12.65
C GLY A 1201 18.29 -5.31 12.57
N LEU A 1202 19.15 -5.99 11.79
CA LEU A 1202 20.46 -5.48 11.39
C LEU A 1202 20.33 -4.23 10.49
N ILE A 1203 19.21 -4.16 9.75
CA ILE A 1203 18.71 -2.97 9.05
C ILE A 1203 17.26 -2.70 9.49
N GLY A 1204 16.77 -1.49 9.26
CA GLY A 1204 15.37 -1.13 9.45
C GLY A 1204 14.48 -1.54 8.26
N ALA A 1205 14.98 -1.32 7.03
CA ALA A 1205 14.36 -1.72 5.77
C ALA A 1205 15.38 -1.63 4.62
N TRP A 1206 14.96 -2.03 3.41
CA TRP A 1206 15.73 -1.97 2.18
C TRP A 1206 14.84 -1.69 0.96
N GLU A 1207 15.44 -1.23 -0.14
CA GLU A 1207 14.82 -1.12 -1.47
C GLU A 1207 15.85 -1.43 -2.57
N VAL A 1208 15.38 -1.85 -3.75
CA VAL A 1208 16.21 -1.94 -4.96
C VAL A 1208 15.63 -0.99 -6.01
N ARG A 1209 16.48 -0.14 -6.61
CA ARG A 1209 16.10 0.88 -7.60
C ARG A 1209 17.09 0.83 -8.76
N GLY A 1210 16.78 0.06 -9.80
CA GLY A 1210 17.73 -0.22 -10.88
C GLY A 1210 19.00 -0.87 -10.33
N ARG A 1211 20.15 -0.19 -10.48
CA ARG A 1211 21.45 -0.62 -9.95
C ARG A 1211 21.78 -0.08 -8.56
N GLU A 1212 20.84 0.54 -7.85
CA GLU A 1212 21.04 1.01 -6.47
C GLU A 1212 20.29 0.13 -5.45
N LEU A 1213 21.02 -0.46 -4.50
CA LEU A 1213 20.45 -1.03 -3.28
C LEU A 1213 20.43 0.05 -2.19
N VAL A 1214 19.25 0.38 -1.67
CA VAL A 1214 19.07 1.31 -0.55
C VAL A 1214 18.90 0.52 0.75
N LEU A 1215 19.62 0.92 1.80
CA LEU A 1215 19.56 0.37 3.15
C LEU A 1215 19.23 1.49 4.15
N TYR A 1216 18.34 1.21 5.09
CA TYR A 1216 17.83 2.16 6.07
C TYR A 1216 18.11 1.72 7.50
N TRP A 1217 18.43 2.66 8.40
CA TRP A 1217 18.51 2.43 9.85
C TRP A 1217 17.69 3.47 10.60
N ARG A 1218 16.78 3.02 11.48
CA ARG A 1218 15.98 3.88 12.38
C ARG A 1218 16.86 4.85 13.18
N ASP A 1219 17.99 4.34 13.65
CA ASP A 1219 18.93 5.04 14.52
C ASP A 1219 20.31 4.37 14.47
N LEU A 1220 21.34 5.14 14.83
CA LEU A 1220 22.70 4.67 15.10
C LEU A 1220 23.15 5.26 16.44
N ALA A 1221 23.61 4.43 17.37
CA ALA A 1221 24.17 4.87 18.65
C ALA A 1221 25.48 5.67 18.46
N PRO A 1222 25.95 6.44 19.48
CA PRO A 1222 27.25 7.11 19.43
C PRO A 1222 28.38 6.17 18.99
N LYS A 1223 29.21 6.59 18.03
CA LYS A 1223 30.31 5.78 17.46
C LYS A 1223 29.91 4.38 16.95
N GLN A 1224 28.63 4.11 16.69
CA GLN A 1224 28.19 2.79 16.26
C GLN A 1224 28.61 2.53 14.81
N LYS A 1225 29.27 1.39 14.62
CA LYS A 1225 29.59 0.79 13.32
C LYS A 1225 28.71 -0.44 13.11
N ILE A 1226 28.13 -0.60 11.92
CA ILE A 1226 27.32 -1.75 11.52
C ILE A 1226 27.86 -2.28 10.19
N GLU A 1227 28.04 -3.59 10.11
CA GLU A 1227 28.47 -4.29 8.90
C GLU A 1227 27.33 -5.20 8.40
N VAL A 1228 26.99 -5.07 7.13
CA VAL A 1228 25.97 -5.86 6.43
C VAL A 1228 26.68 -6.61 5.30
N PRO A 1229 26.96 -7.92 5.47
CA PRO A 1229 27.44 -8.76 4.39
C PRO A 1229 26.27 -9.08 3.44
N LEU A 1230 26.54 -9.10 2.15
CA LEU A 1230 25.56 -9.37 1.10
C LEU A 1230 26.16 -10.29 0.05
N ASP A 1231 25.41 -11.29 -0.38
CA ASP A 1231 25.78 -12.16 -1.49
C ASP A 1231 25.29 -11.54 -2.80
N LEU A 1232 26.13 -11.56 -3.85
CA LEU A 1232 25.80 -11.06 -5.18
C LEU A 1232 26.16 -12.09 -6.25
N ILE A 1233 25.24 -12.36 -7.16
CA ILE A 1233 25.39 -13.36 -8.23
C ILE A 1233 25.98 -12.70 -9.47
N CYS A 1234 27.04 -13.31 -10.02
CA CYS A 1234 27.69 -12.89 -11.26
C CYS A 1234 26.86 -13.29 -12.48
N GLN A 1235 25.87 -12.47 -12.82
CA GLN A 1235 24.79 -12.83 -13.75
C GLN A 1235 25.15 -12.66 -15.23
N VAL A 1236 25.96 -11.66 -15.59
CA VAL A 1236 26.38 -11.38 -16.98
C VAL A 1236 27.89 -11.11 -17.02
N PRO A 1237 28.66 -11.74 -17.93
CA PRO A 1237 30.10 -11.48 -18.04
C PRO A 1237 30.41 -10.09 -18.63
N GLY A 1238 31.62 -9.60 -18.39
CA GLY A 1238 32.07 -8.27 -18.79
C GLY A 1238 32.95 -7.56 -17.75
N GLU A 1239 33.25 -6.30 -18.01
CA GLU A 1239 33.95 -5.38 -17.10
C GLU A 1239 32.98 -4.26 -16.72
N TYR A 1240 32.60 -4.17 -15.44
CA TYR A 1240 31.51 -3.30 -14.98
C TYR A 1240 31.92 -2.38 -13.82
N THR A 1241 31.44 -1.14 -13.87
CA THR A 1241 31.52 -0.11 -12.83
C THR A 1241 30.11 0.24 -12.38
N GLY A 1242 29.80 0.03 -11.09
CA GLY A 1242 28.51 0.40 -10.51
C GLY A 1242 28.31 1.91 -10.35
N PRO A 1243 27.11 2.37 -9.96
CA PRO A 1243 26.90 3.74 -9.50
C PRO A 1243 27.79 4.12 -8.31
N ALA A 1244 27.91 5.42 -8.04
CA ALA A 1244 28.62 5.93 -6.87
C ALA A 1244 27.80 5.73 -5.58
N SER A 1245 28.31 4.90 -4.67
CA SER A 1245 27.71 4.64 -3.36
C SER A 1245 27.79 5.88 -2.45
N ARG A 1246 26.80 6.05 -1.56
CA ARG A 1246 26.66 7.24 -0.70
C ARG A 1246 25.91 6.94 0.60
N ALA A 1247 26.25 7.62 1.69
CA ALA A 1247 25.44 7.65 2.90
C ALA A 1247 25.21 9.08 3.43
N TYR A 1248 24.11 9.27 4.14
CA TYR A 1248 23.70 10.52 4.77
C TYR A 1248 22.60 10.30 5.82
N LEU A 1249 22.30 11.33 6.60
CA LEU A 1249 21.11 11.37 7.47
C LEU A 1249 19.92 11.87 6.65
N TYR A 1250 18.77 11.21 6.74
CA TYR A 1250 17.58 11.55 5.95
C TYR A 1250 17.16 13.03 6.11
N TYR A 1251 17.17 13.53 7.34
CA TYR A 1251 16.84 14.92 7.70
C TYR A 1251 17.97 15.94 7.49
N ASN A 1252 19.13 15.50 7.00
CA ASN A 1252 20.24 16.39 6.60
C ASN A 1252 20.90 15.81 5.34
N ALA A 1253 20.10 15.73 4.29
CA ALA A 1253 20.52 15.16 3.01
C ALA A 1253 21.50 16.05 2.23
N ASP A 1254 21.71 17.30 2.64
CA ASP A 1254 22.73 18.19 2.05
C ASP A 1254 24.15 17.70 2.37
N HIS A 1255 24.37 17.09 3.54
CA HIS A 1255 25.67 16.51 3.94
C HIS A 1255 25.75 15.02 3.58
N LYS A 1256 26.45 14.68 2.49
CA LYS A 1256 26.63 13.29 2.02
C LYS A 1256 28.08 12.82 2.10
N HIS A 1257 28.28 11.58 2.53
CA HIS A 1257 29.54 10.86 2.40
C HIS A 1257 29.48 9.93 1.17
N TRP A 1258 30.21 10.28 0.12
CA TRP A 1258 30.32 9.49 -1.11
C TRP A 1258 31.50 8.51 -1.05
N VAL A 1259 31.33 7.37 -1.70
CA VAL A 1259 32.32 6.29 -1.82
C VAL A 1259 32.55 5.99 -3.30
N GLY A 1260 33.75 5.54 -3.65
CA GLY A 1260 34.07 5.11 -5.02
C GLY A 1260 33.11 4.04 -5.53
N PRO A 1261 32.77 4.02 -6.83
CA PRO A 1261 31.92 2.99 -7.40
C PRO A 1261 32.58 1.62 -7.29
N LEU A 1262 31.78 0.59 -7.00
CA LEU A 1262 32.23 -0.80 -7.05
C LEU A 1262 32.63 -1.18 -8.48
N LYS A 1263 33.61 -2.07 -8.61
CA LYS A 1263 34.07 -2.59 -9.91
C LYS A 1263 34.25 -4.09 -9.87
N VAL A 1264 33.89 -4.77 -10.95
CA VAL A 1264 34.06 -6.21 -11.11
C VAL A 1264 34.42 -6.56 -12.56
N THR A 1265 35.21 -7.61 -12.74
CA THR A 1265 35.39 -8.31 -14.02
C THR A 1265 34.81 -9.71 -13.88
N ILE A 1266 33.78 -10.02 -14.66
CA ILE A 1266 33.12 -11.33 -14.66
C ILE A 1266 33.50 -12.03 -15.95
N THR A 1267 34.24 -13.12 -15.83
CA THR A 1267 34.65 -13.94 -16.97
C THR A 1267 33.51 -14.83 -17.43
N ALA A 1268 33.32 -14.92 -18.75
CA ALA A 1268 32.30 -15.78 -19.33
C ALA A 1268 32.63 -17.26 -19.06
N LYS A 1269 31.67 -18.01 -18.51
CA LYS A 1269 31.85 -19.43 -18.21
C LYS A 1269 32.09 -20.21 -19.51
N VAL A 1270 33.15 -21.02 -19.53
CA VAL A 1270 33.45 -21.90 -20.67
C VAL A 1270 32.44 -23.04 -20.66
N VAL A 1271 31.49 -22.99 -21.60
CA VAL A 1271 30.54 -24.08 -21.85
C VAL A 1271 31.10 -24.93 -22.97
N PHE A 1272 31.67 -26.09 -22.62
CA PHE A 1272 31.97 -27.12 -23.60
C PHE A 1272 30.65 -27.61 -24.23
N ALA A 1273 30.67 -27.95 -25.52
CA ALA A 1273 29.48 -28.45 -26.21
C ALA A 1273 29.01 -29.75 -25.53
N ILE A 1274 27.83 -29.69 -24.90
CA ILE A 1274 27.21 -30.87 -24.29
C ILE A 1274 26.83 -31.80 -25.43
N ARG A 1275 27.51 -32.94 -25.53
CA ARG A 1275 27.05 -34.03 -26.39
C ARG A 1275 25.82 -34.67 -25.75
N PRO A 1276 24.76 -34.95 -26.51
CA PRO A 1276 23.69 -35.85 -26.09
C PRO A 1276 24.19 -37.30 -26.23
N ASP A 1277 25.02 -37.72 -25.28
CA ASP A 1277 25.46 -39.11 -25.07
C ASP A 1277 24.54 -39.78 -24.02
#